data_AF-A0A7S2VVU0-F1
#
_entry.id   AF-A0A7S2VVU0-F1
#
_cell.length_a   1.000
_cell.length_b   1.000
_cell.length_c   1.000
_cell.angle_alpha   90.00
_cell.angle_beta   90.00
_cell.angle_gamma   90.00
#
_symmetry.space_group_name_H-M   'P 1'
#
loop_
_entity.id
_entity.type
_entity.pdbx_description
1 polymer ?
#
loop_
_entity_poly.entity_id
_entity_poly.type
_entity_poly.pdbx_seq_one_letter_code
_entity_poly.pdbx_strand_id
1 'polypeptide(L)'
;MTDVANAVLDGTDCVMLSGETANGDFPSDAVATMAAICVNAEEMVHVHKRYDFIRNQTPKPMMGAEALCSGAVQSSIDCDAKAIMCITASGRAPALVSKFRPQCPVLVVTPDEQLVRHCRSVYGQTGIFKENIEGDMMQIVEEAASYARSLGIADLQPGDQVVVIKRRNMRRGSQVPYDDQRLIVKALVLGQARPHSPGHTAYAGKSIIYHRSTKIGLDTILEDHKFKYAVRKTKIICTAGPACWSEEMLGKLLDAGMNVLRLNFSHGDHEGHYAVLERFRKVCKEKKLHAAALLDTKGPEIRTAMLRDHKNISLEAGQSIIVEAVGAKYTSFEGYKDDTETRIGLSYEKLCQSVHVGNKILLADGSLSIRVDEILSGTELRGTVLNSKSLGERKNCNLPGVKVDIPVLTEKDIDDLQNFAAKHQLDFVAASFVQSKADVLFIRRVLDEAGGKQVKIISKIENAEGLHNFDEILEVTDGIMVARGDLGMEIPVEKVPLAQKVMITKANISGKFIITATQMMESMITNPIPTRAELTDVANAVFDGTDCVMLSGESANGSYPDVAVSTMANICRSAEIGVNLYQTFDYIRSFTPKPISAIEAIVCSIAKNAVDLRPGMIIVFSEHGKTARLLAKYRPCAPVLLVTSNVKLARSCATLFAMYPFLLDAPINSVDEIEGHVEKALNYSVEAGLCMAGKEVIVFTSTSVAAAACAAGDEGKAMLQREVLITLAPGQLDHNALGALAPHTSAQDPRMITKTITLRSTVINLDMLTDDNPPVRKTKLAVTIGPASSTPEILERLVDSGMDIARFKFSHGTPQSHAEVLGTLKEICKRKGRSVATLMDLQGPEVRTSYLIDKQSGVRIDSIELKAGDKVSLYGTDNLSPDSFVGYRDFDGSVRLGVDLPDLADVARAGNVIRLRDGAIGINVTEVSAGRAVVGVVINNGIMGERKVLHISGVTLHASPSSTYQDMQTIQDFAMQHGIDFVAASQVGGRHDVEDLRRFLDDIGAENVKIIAKIETREGLRHMDDIIEAADGIMIARGNLGMAIPPEKVALAQCKVLTKAKVAGKPVIVARHMLESMNTNPRPTRAEMTDVANAVLDSADCVMLCSETASGMFPVDSVVTASRICRNAEHAMNYAMIHSFIRDFSAKPFNTVEAAAVAMAKTCMDAQLAVAVVISDSGEAANVITKYRPSVPLVVVTSKPTVQAQCNLCFGQRGLLVEVEAIQGETEPLIKRAVDWARQSGLFTGSQRAAIMHGTDTADTEKSAILNIIDV
;
A
#
# COMPACT_ATOMS: atom_id res chain seq x y z
N MET A 1 32.48 42.88 -2.72
CA MET A 1 32.61 41.54 -2.09
C MET A 1 31.27 40.81 -2.06
N THR A 2 30.20 41.43 -1.53
CA THR A 2 28.84 40.85 -1.50
C THR A 2 28.28 40.53 -2.89
N ASP A 3 28.49 41.40 -3.88
CA ASP A 3 27.90 41.22 -5.23
C ASP A 3 28.48 40.00 -5.95
N VAL A 4 29.78 39.76 -5.79
CA VAL A 4 30.46 38.56 -6.30
C VAL A 4 29.92 37.31 -5.63
N ALA A 5 29.83 37.31 -4.29
CA ALA A 5 29.31 36.17 -3.54
C ALA A 5 27.86 35.87 -3.96
N ASN A 6 27.01 36.89 -4.09
CA ASN A 6 25.64 36.73 -4.57
C ASN A 6 25.60 36.16 -6.00
N ALA A 7 26.43 36.66 -6.92
CA ALA A 7 26.50 36.12 -8.28
C ALA A 7 26.90 34.63 -8.32
N VAL A 8 27.80 34.21 -7.43
CA VAL A 8 28.19 32.79 -7.27
C VAL A 8 27.03 31.96 -6.69
N LEU A 9 26.37 32.46 -5.65
CA LEU A 9 25.20 31.82 -5.05
C LEU A 9 24.05 31.66 -6.06
N ASP A 10 23.80 32.69 -6.87
CA ASP A 10 22.80 32.70 -7.95
C ASP A 10 23.16 31.74 -9.10
N GLY A 11 24.44 31.33 -9.19
CA GLY A 11 24.90 30.29 -10.11
C GLY A 11 25.52 30.79 -11.39
N THR A 12 26.22 31.91 -11.34
CA THR A 12 27.03 32.39 -12.45
C THR A 12 28.16 31.40 -12.77
N ASP A 13 28.45 31.15 -14.05
CA ASP A 13 29.54 30.25 -14.46
C ASP A 13 30.94 30.86 -14.34
N CYS A 14 31.05 32.19 -14.42
CA CYS A 14 32.32 32.92 -14.35
C CYS A 14 32.09 34.36 -13.84
N VAL A 15 32.99 34.85 -12.98
CA VAL A 15 33.01 36.25 -12.52
C VAL A 15 34.20 36.97 -13.17
N MET A 16 34.01 38.26 -13.49
CA MET A 16 35.00 39.04 -14.23
C MET A 16 35.53 40.20 -13.38
N LEU A 17 36.85 40.36 -13.37
CA LEU A 17 37.54 41.58 -12.95
C LEU A 17 37.81 42.44 -14.18
N SER A 18 37.63 43.76 -14.06
CA SER A 18 37.75 44.69 -15.19
C SER A 18 38.83 45.72 -14.91
N GLY A 19 38.49 46.87 -14.34
CA GLY A 19 39.45 47.93 -14.00
C GLY A 19 40.52 47.45 -13.02
N GLU A 20 40.19 46.51 -12.14
CA GLU A 20 41.10 45.97 -11.11
C GLU A 20 42.30 45.22 -11.72
N THR A 21 42.10 44.52 -12.83
CA THR A 21 43.15 43.77 -13.53
C THR A 21 43.71 44.54 -14.72
N ALA A 22 42.92 45.39 -15.36
CA ALA A 22 43.34 46.15 -16.54
C ALA A 22 44.19 47.37 -16.19
N ASN A 23 43.84 48.11 -15.12
CA ASN A 23 44.47 49.38 -14.73
C ASN A 23 44.80 49.47 -13.23
N GLY A 24 44.56 48.42 -12.44
CA GLY A 24 44.72 48.45 -10.99
C GLY A 24 46.16 48.28 -10.52
N ASP A 25 46.47 48.83 -9.35
CA ASP A 25 47.81 48.74 -8.73
C ASP A 25 48.13 47.34 -8.18
N PHE A 26 47.11 46.49 -7.94
CA PHE A 26 47.24 45.17 -7.31
C PHE A 26 46.48 44.06 -8.05
N PRO A 27 46.79 43.80 -9.33
CA PRO A 27 46.03 42.86 -10.16
C PRO A 27 46.10 41.40 -9.66
N SER A 28 47.21 40.98 -9.04
CA SER A 28 47.36 39.64 -8.46
C SER A 28 46.49 39.45 -7.23
N ASP A 29 46.48 40.43 -6.32
CA ASP A 29 45.72 40.36 -5.07
C ASP A 29 44.22 40.46 -5.36
N ALA A 30 43.83 41.22 -6.38
CA ALA A 30 42.45 41.29 -6.85
C ALA A 30 41.95 39.92 -7.34
N VAL A 31 42.74 39.20 -8.13
CA VAL A 31 42.41 37.84 -8.59
C VAL A 31 42.36 36.85 -7.42
N ALA A 32 43.35 36.89 -6.52
CA ALA A 32 43.39 36.01 -5.35
C ALA A 32 42.19 36.24 -4.42
N THR A 33 41.83 37.51 -4.18
CA THR A 33 40.67 37.90 -3.38
C THR A 33 39.37 37.44 -4.03
N MET A 34 39.22 37.64 -5.35
CA MET A 34 38.05 37.18 -6.11
C MET A 34 37.90 35.65 -6.01
N ALA A 35 38.98 34.90 -6.19
CA ALA A 35 38.99 33.45 -6.06
C ALA A 35 38.60 32.99 -4.64
N ALA A 36 39.13 33.63 -3.60
CA ALA A 36 38.78 33.32 -2.21
C ALA A 36 37.28 33.59 -1.91
N ILE A 37 36.71 34.67 -2.46
CA ILE A 37 35.26 34.95 -2.33
C ILE A 37 34.45 33.87 -3.02
N CYS A 38 34.83 33.44 -4.23
CA CYS A 38 34.14 32.36 -4.95
C CYS A 38 34.15 31.06 -4.14
N VAL A 39 35.31 30.63 -3.64
CA VAL A 39 35.43 29.40 -2.83
C VAL A 39 34.54 29.46 -1.59
N ASN A 40 34.60 30.56 -0.83
CA ASN A 40 33.77 30.71 0.37
C ASN A 40 32.26 30.74 0.04
N ALA A 41 31.86 31.35 -1.09
CA ALA A 41 30.46 31.39 -1.50
C ALA A 41 29.96 30.01 -1.98
N GLU A 42 30.80 29.25 -2.69
CA GLU A 42 30.50 27.88 -3.12
C GLU A 42 30.31 26.93 -1.94
N GLU A 43 31.09 27.08 -0.86
CA GLU A 43 30.94 26.30 0.38
C GLU A 43 29.57 26.49 1.06
N MET A 44 28.89 27.63 0.84
CA MET A 44 27.57 27.92 1.40
C MET A 44 26.42 27.29 0.59
N VAL A 45 26.70 26.76 -0.62
CA VAL A 45 25.67 26.21 -1.51
C VAL A 45 25.29 24.80 -1.06
N HIS A 46 23.99 24.60 -0.78
CA HIS A 46 23.46 23.27 -0.49
C HIS A 46 23.32 22.44 -1.78
N VAL A 47 24.43 21.87 -2.26
CA VAL A 47 24.55 21.26 -3.61
C VAL A 47 23.45 20.25 -3.93
N HIS A 48 23.09 19.39 -2.97
CA HIS A 48 22.04 18.38 -3.14
C HIS A 48 20.68 19.00 -3.50
N LYS A 49 20.26 20.04 -2.76
CA LYS A 49 18.98 20.73 -2.99
C LYS A 49 18.97 21.42 -4.35
N ARG A 50 20.10 22.02 -4.72
CA ARG A 50 20.27 22.69 -6.03
C ARG A 50 20.18 21.69 -7.17
N TYR A 51 20.89 20.57 -7.07
CA TYR A 51 20.86 19.49 -8.05
C TYR A 51 19.45 18.92 -8.23
N ASP A 52 18.77 18.56 -7.14
CA ASP A 52 17.41 18.01 -7.18
C ASP A 52 16.43 19.03 -7.81
N PHE A 53 16.56 20.31 -7.45
CA PHE A 53 15.75 21.38 -8.06
C PHE A 53 15.95 21.47 -9.59
N ILE A 54 17.20 21.59 -10.06
CA ILE A 54 17.51 21.69 -11.50
C ILE A 54 17.03 20.44 -12.25
N ARG A 55 17.26 19.25 -11.70
CA ARG A 55 16.84 17.98 -12.31
C ARG A 55 15.33 17.85 -12.41
N ASN A 56 14.59 18.31 -11.39
CA ASN A 56 13.13 18.22 -11.35
C ASN A 56 12.46 19.22 -12.28
N GLN A 57 13.08 20.39 -12.51
CA GLN A 57 12.60 21.40 -13.47
C GLN A 57 13.02 21.11 -14.92
N THR A 58 13.91 20.14 -15.15
CA THR A 58 14.31 19.76 -16.50
C THR A 58 13.16 19.01 -17.20
N PRO A 59 12.76 19.37 -18.44
CA PRO A 59 11.67 18.72 -19.16
C PRO A 59 11.80 17.19 -19.25
N LYS A 60 10.67 16.49 -19.13
CA LYS A 60 10.59 15.02 -19.20
C LYS A 60 9.73 14.58 -20.40
N PRO A 61 10.07 13.49 -21.11
CA PRO A 61 11.25 12.65 -20.90
C PRO A 61 12.55 13.37 -21.26
N MET A 62 13.63 13.08 -20.52
CA MET A 62 14.96 13.61 -20.84
C MET A 62 15.52 12.93 -22.10
N MET A 63 16.44 13.59 -22.79
CA MET A 63 17.24 12.92 -23.83
C MET A 63 18.28 11.99 -23.20
N GLY A 64 18.63 10.88 -23.87
CA GLY A 64 19.56 9.88 -23.35
C GLY A 64 20.88 10.44 -22.80
N ALA A 65 21.53 11.36 -23.53
CA ALA A 65 22.79 11.97 -23.09
C ALA A 65 22.62 12.85 -21.83
N GLU A 66 21.51 13.58 -21.72
CA GLU A 66 21.21 14.43 -20.57
C GLU A 66 20.88 13.60 -19.32
N ALA A 67 20.11 12.51 -19.48
CA ALA A 67 19.82 11.58 -18.41
C ALA A 67 21.09 10.89 -17.87
N LEU A 68 22.01 10.48 -18.76
CA LEU A 68 23.29 9.90 -18.36
C LEU A 68 24.18 10.90 -17.61
N CYS A 69 24.29 12.14 -18.10
CA CYS A 69 25.09 13.17 -17.42
C CYS A 69 24.48 13.58 -16.05
N SER A 70 23.15 13.69 -15.96
CA SER A 70 22.46 13.93 -14.68
C SER A 70 22.70 12.77 -13.70
N GLY A 71 22.58 11.53 -14.18
CA GLY A 71 22.88 10.33 -13.41
C GLY A 71 24.33 10.23 -12.92
N ALA A 72 25.29 10.68 -13.73
CA ALA A 72 26.70 10.78 -13.34
C ALA A 72 26.91 11.78 -12.19
N VAL A 73 26.26 12.94 -12.25
CA VAL A 73 26.28 13.93 -11.15
C VAL A 73 25.63 13.34 -9.90
N GLN A 74 24.48 12.67 -10.01
CA GLN A 74 23.89 11.97 -8.88
C GLN A 74 24.83 10.96 -8.25
N SER A 75 25.48 10.15 -9.09
CA SER A 75 26.39 9.10 -8.64
C SER A 75 27.56 9.72 -7.89
N SER A 76 28.10 10.85 -8.38
CA SER A 76 29.17 11.58 -7.70
C SER A 76 28.76 12.09 -6.32
N ILE A 77 27.49 12.48 -6.16
CA ILE A 77 26.95 12.94 -4.88
C ILE A 77 26.75 11.75 -3.94
N ASP A 78 26.07 10.70 -4.41
CA ASP A 78 25.67 9.56 -3.59
C ASP A 78 26.88 8.77 -3.08
N CYS A 79 27.95 8.68 -3.88
CA CYS A 79 29.16 7.94 -3.56
C CYS A 79 30.33 8.80 -3.05
N ASP A 80 30.10 10.11 -2.87
CA ASP A 80 31.12 11.10 -2.49
C ASP A 80 32.37 11.07 -3.40
N ALA A 81 32.14 11.12 -4.71
CA ALA A 81 33.24 11.14 -5.69
C ALA A 81 34.04 12.44 -5.63
N LYS A 82 35.36 12.32 -5.75
CA LYS A 82 36.30 13.45 -5.72
C LYS A 82 36.40 14.21 -7.04
N ALA A 83 36.02 13.59 -8.15
CA ALA A 83 35.99 14.23 -9.47
C ALA A 83 35.02 13.51 -10.43
N ILE A 84 34.52 14.27 -11.41
CA ILE A 84 33.90 13.74 -12.62
C ILE A 84 34.87 13.94 -13.78
N MET A 85 35.20 12.89 -14.53
CA MET A 85 36.09 12.96 -15.70
C MET A 85 35.29 12.78 -16.99
N CYS A 86 35.29 13.77 -17.86
CA CYS A 86 34.64 13.71 -19.17
C CYS A 86 35.69 13.56 -20.27
N ILE A 87 35.73 12.39 -20.91
CA ILE A 87 36.58 12.14 -22.09
C ILE A 87 35.74 12.41 -23.33
N THR A 88 36.05 13.49 -24.08
CA THR A 88 35.20 13.95 -25.20
C THR A 88 35.96 14.77 -26.24
N ALA A 89 35.48 14.76 -27.48
CA ALA A 89 35.93 15.66 -28.54
C ALA A 89 34.99 16.87 -28.76
N SER A 90 33.75 16.85 -28.25
CA SER A 90 32.74 17.90 -28.54
C SER A 90 32.44 18.88 -27.40
N GLY A 91 32.79 18.53 -26.15
CA GLY A 91 32.48 19.36 -24.99
C GLY A 91 31.02 19.36 -24.54
N ARG A 92 30.11 18.66 -25.24
CA ARG A 92 28.68 18.62 -24.88
C ARG A 92 28.42 17.89 -23.56
N ALA A 93 29.05 16.74 -23.34
CA ALA A 93 28.90 15.97 -22.10
C ALA A 93 29.33 16.77 -20.86
N PRO A 94 30.52 17.39 -20.80
CA PRO A 94 30.91 18.19 -19.65
C PRO A 94 30.01 19.43 -19.46
N ALA A 95 29.52 20.07 -20.53
CA ALA A 95 28.52 21.14 -20.42
C ALA A 95 27.22 20.66 -19.75
N LEU A 96 26.72 19.48 -20.13
CA LEU A 96 25.54 18.86 -19.49
C LEU A 96 25.80 18.47 -18.04
N VAL A 97 27.01 18.02 -17.70
CA VAL A 97 27.41 17.78 -16.29
C VAL A 97 27.38 19.09 -15.50
N SER A 98 28.05 20.14 -15.99
CA SER A 98 28.11 21.46 -15.33
C SER A 98 26.74 22.13 -15.17
N LYS A 99 25.79 21.86 -16.09
CA LYS A 99 24.38 22.30 -15.97
C LYS A 99 23.76 21.85 -14.64
N PHE A 100 24.10 20.66 -14.16
CA PHE A 100 23.57 20.11 -12.91
C PHE A 100 24.39 20.48 -11.67
N ARG A 101 25.39 21.38 -11.81
CA ARG A 101 26.18 21.98 -10.73
C ARG A 101 26.75 20.91 -9.76
N PRO A 102 27.67 20.04 -10.23
CA PRO A 102 28.26 19.00 -9.39
C PRO A 102 29.01 19.57 -8.18
N GLN A 103 29.11 18.79 -7.11
CA GLN A 103 29.86 19.16 -5.90
C GLN A 103 31.38 19.03 -6.04
N CYS A 104 31.85 18.35 -7.09
CA CYS A 104 33.26 18.08 -7.33
C CYS A 104 33.70 18.62 -8.70
N PRO A 105 35.01 18.82 -8.91
CA PRO A 105 35.56 19.28 -10.18
C PRO A 105 35.23 18.35 -11.36
N VAL A 106 35.04 18.94 -12.54
CA VAL A 106 34.80 18.27 -13.82
C VAL A 106 36.07 18.35 -14.68
N LEU A 107 36.82 17.26 -14.73
CA LEU A 107 38.04 17.14 -15.53
C LEU A 107 37.69 16.75 -16.97
N VAL A 108 37.96 17.61 -17.93
CA VAL A 108 37.61 17.42 -19.34
C VAL A 108 38.86 17.02 -20.12
N VAL A 109 38.96 15.75 -20.51
CA VAL A 109 40.07 15.23 -21.32
C VAL A 109 39.67 15.27 -22.79
N THR A 110 40.42 16.01 -23.61
CA THR A 110 40.05 16.27 -25.01
C THR A 110 41.26 16.45 -25.93
N PRO A 111 41.18 16.03 -27.21
CA PRO A 111 42.17 16.34 -28.23
C PRO A 111 42.00 17.75 -28.84
N ASP A 112 40.97 18.51 -28.44
CA ASP A 112 40.72 19.85 -28.95
C ASP A 112 41.27 20.92 -27.98
N GLU A 113 42.35 21.59 -28.37
CA GLU A 113 42.93 22.69 -27.58
C GLU A 113 41.96 23.86 -27.36
N GLN A 114 41.06 24.12 -28.32
CA GLN A 114 40.08 25.18 -28.17
C GLN A 114 39.09 24.84 -27.06
N LEU A 115 38.63 23.58 -26.99
CA LEU A 115 37.80 23.11 -25.91
C LEU A 115 38.51 23.17 -24.55
N VAL A 116 39.80 22.84 -24.47
CA VAL A 116 40.61 23.01 -23.24
C VAL A 116 40.55 24.45 -22.72
N ARG A 117 40.65 25.44 -23.62
CA ARG A 117 40.53 26.86 -23.27
C ARG A 117 39.10 27.22 -22.84
N HIS A 118 38.08 26.72 -23.53
CA HIS A 118 36.67 26.97 -23.20
C HIS A 118 36.28 26.45 -21.82
N CYS A 119 36.84 25.32 -21.36
CA CYS A 119 36.57 24.77 -20.04
C CYS A 119 36.84 25.77 -18.89
N ARG A 120 37.72 26.76 -19.08
CA ARG A 120 37.99 27.78 -18.05
C ARG A 120 36.86 28.77 -17.82
N SER A 121 35.87 28.81 -18.71
CA SER A 121 34.73 29.74 -18.62
C SER A 121 33.43 29.08 -18.15
N VAL A 122 33.47 27.76 -17.86
CA VAL A 122 32.28 26.97 -17.52
C VAL A 122 32.43 26.42 -16.10
N TYR A 123 31.37 26.52 -15.30
CA TYR A 123 31.37 26.11 -13.90
C TYR A 123 31.98 24.72 -13.68
N GLY A 124 32.95 24.67 -12.78
CA GLY A 124 33.59 23.45 -12.29
C GLY A 124 34.47 22.73 -13.31
N GLN A 125 34.64 23.21 -14.54
CA GLN A 125 35.40 22.51 -15.57
C GLN A 125 36.90 22.83 -15.54
N THR A 126 37.71 21.82 -15.85
CA THR A 126 39.15 21.97 -16.11
C THR A 126 39.53 21.15 -17.33
N GLY A 127 40.02 21.82 -18.37
CA GLY A 127 40.47 21.16 -19.60
C GLY A 127 41.86 20.52 -19.48
N ILE A 128 42.01 19.31 -20.00
CA ILE A 128 43.26 18.54 -20.09
C ILE A 128 43.43 18.12 -21.55
N PHE A 129 44.49 18.59 -22.19
CA PHE A 129 44.80 18.26 -23.57
C PHE A 129 45.39 16.84 -23.67
N LYS A 130 44.83 16.00 -24.54
CA LYS A 130 45.38 14.69 -24.90
C LYS A 130 45.03 14.33 -26.33
N GLU A 131 46.04 14.13 -27.18
CA GLU A 131 45.85 13.81 -28.60
C GLU A 131 45.05 12.52 -28.84
N ASN A 132 45.36 11.46 -28.09
CA ASN A 132 44.69 10.17 -28.21
C ASN A 132 43.77 9.88 -27.01
N ILE A 133 42.48 10.09 -27.21
CA ILE A 133 41.42 9.81 -26.22
C ILE A 133 40.72 8.45 -26.43
N GLU A 134 41.09 7.71 -27.49
CA GLU A 134 40.55 6.37 -27.81
C GLU A 134 41.42 5.22 -27.25
N GLY A 135 42.51 5.56 -26.55
CA GLY A 135 43.43 4.61 -25.92
C GLY A 135 42.88 3.93 -24.66
N ASP A 136 43.76 3.31 -23.87
CA ASP A 136 43.38 2.68 -22.60
C ASP A 136 42.80 3.73 -21.64
N MET A 137 41.51 3.56 -21.31
CA MET A 137 40.77 4.46 -20.44
C MET A 137 41.39 4.56 -19.05
N MET A 138 41.94 3.47 -18.50
CA MET A 138 42.56 3.50 -17.18
C MET A 138 43.82 4.36 -17.16
N GLN A 139 44.62 4.27 -18.23
CA GLN A 139 45.79 5.12 -18.41
C GLN A 139 45.38 6.59 -18.53
N ILE A 140 44.32 6.89 -19.31
CA ILE A 140 43.79 8.25 -19.45
C ILE A 140 43.32 8.81 -18.10
N VAL A 141 42.62 8.00 -17.30
CA VAL A 141 42.13 8.38 -15.96
C VAL A 141 43.28 8.67 -14.99
N GLU A 142 44.32 7.83 -14.97
CA GLU A 142 45.47 8.04 -14.05
C GLU A 142 46.29 9.27 -14.45
N GLU A 143 46.50 9.50 -15.75
CA GLU A 143 47.15 10.72 -16.24
C GLU A 143 46.35 11.97 -15.90
N ALA A 144 45.03 11.94 -16.09
CA ALA A 144 44.13 13.03 -15.71
C ALA A 144 44.14 13.29 -14.19
N ALA A 145 44.16 12.23 -13.38
CA ALA A 145 44.26 12.34 -11.92
C ALA A 145 45.61 12.94 -11.49
N SER A 146 46.71 12.50 -12.09
CA SER A 146 48.05 13.04 -11.85
C SER A 146 48.15 14.53 -12.19
N TYR A 147 47.57 14.92 -13.33
CA TYR A 147 47.50 16.31 -13.75
C TYR A 147 46.67 17.16 -12.78
N ALA A 148 45.49 16.68 -12.36
CA ALA A 148 44.65 17.37 -11.38
C ALA A 148 45.35 17.56 -10.02
N ARG A 149 46.12 16.56 -9.55
CA ARG A 149 46.97 16.66 -8.35
C ARG A 149 48.03 17.75 -8.51
N SER A 150 48.71 17.81 -9.66
CA SER A 150 49.76 18.80 -9.91
C SER A 150 49.28 20.25 -9.90
N LEU A 151 48.01 20.47 -10.22
CA LEU A 151 47.37 21.79 -10.24
C LEU A 151 46.67 22.15 -8.92
N GLY A 152 46.64 21.25 -7.93
CA GLY A 152 45.91 21.46 -6.68
C GLY A 152 44.39 21.53 -6.84
N ILE A 153 43.85 21.01 -7.95
CA ILE A 153 42.42 21.07 -8.28
C ILE A 153 41.64 20.00 -7.50
N ALA A 154 42.22 18.82 -7.38
CA ALA A 154 41.68 17.72 -6.59
C ALA A 154 42.84 16.85 -6.07
N ASP A 155 42.84 16.59 -4.76
CA ASP A 155 43.78 15.65 -4.13
C ASP A 155 43.30 14.20 -4.32
N LEU A 156 43.43 13.69 -5.54
CA LEU A 156 42.96 12.35 -5.92
C LEU A 156 43.94 11.26 -5.45
N GLN A 157 43.58 10.50 -4.43
CA GLN A 157 44.39 9.45 -3.82
C GLN A 157 43.88 8.03 -4.16
N PRO A 158 44.74 7.00 -4.06
CA PRO A 158 44.28 5.61 -4.08
C PRO A 158 43.20 5.35 -3.03
N GLY A 159 42.08 4.78 -3.48
CA GLY A 159 40.85 4.53 -2.72
C GLY A 159 39.72 5.50 -3.03
N ASP A 160 40.00 6.64 -3.69
CA ASP A 160 38.98 7.65 -4.00
C ASP A 160 38.06 7.22 -5.14
N GLN A 161 36.80 7.65 -5.06
CA GLN A 161 35.80 7.37 -6.09
C GLN A 161 35.82 8.49 -7.14
N VAL A 162 35.76 8.11 -8.42
CA VAL A 162 35.63 9.03 -9.56
C VAL A 162 34.56 8.53 -10.52
N VAL A 163 33.85 9.47 -11.15
CA VAL A 163 32.84 9.15 -12.17
C VAL A 163 33.38 9.55 -13.53
N VAL A 164 33.41 8.64 -14.49
CA VAL A 164 33.94 8.86 -15.84
C VAL A 164 32.81 8.81 -16.86
N ILE A 165 32.76 9.79 -17.75
CA ILE A 165 31.85 9.83 -18.89
C ILE A 165 32.71 9.78 -20.15
N LYS A 166 32.44 8.82 -21.03
CA LYS A 166 33.11 8.71 -22.32
C LYS A 166 32.15 8.25 -23.42
N ARG A 167 32.58 8.32 -24.67
CA ARG A 167 31.87 7.73 -25.81
C ARG A 167 32.06 6.21 -25.87
N ARG A 168 31.04 5.49 -26.37
CA ARG A 168 31.14 4.07 -26.73
C ARG A 168 32.04 3.89 -27.95
N ASN A 169 32.96 2.93 -27.89
CA ASN A 169 33.84 2.58 -29.00
C ASN A 169 33.01 2.20 -30.25
N MET A 170 33.41 2.69 -31.42
CA MET A 170 32.71 2.44 -32.68
C MET A 170 33.11 1.09 -33.28
N ARG A 171 32.18 0.39 -33.93
CA ARG A 171 32.55 -0.74 -34.82
C ARG A 171 33.39 -0.17 -35.98
N ARG A 172 34.48 -0.89 -36.35
CA ARG A 172 35.32 -0.54 -37.51
C ARG A 172 34.44 -0.24 -38.73
N GLY A 173 34.55 0.98 -39.28
CA GLY A 173 33.86 1.39 -40.51
C GLY A 173 32.59 2.22 -40.35
N SER A 174 32.15 2.56 -39.13
CA SER A 174 31.01 3.47 -38.94
C SER A 174 31.47 4.93 -38.77
N GLN A 175 30.97 5.85 -39.61
CA GLN A 175 31.15 7.31 -39.44
C GLN A 175 29.87 7.91 -38.88
N VAL A 176 29.93 8.46 -37.67
CA VAL A 176 28.89 9.38 -37.16
C VAL A 176 29.58 10.68 -36.76
N PRO A 177 29.10 11.86 -37.20
CA PRO A 177 29.88 13.10 -37.16
C PRO A 177 29.96 13.75 -35.77
N TYR A 178 29.10 13.36 -34.82
CA TYR A 178 28.99 14.01 -33.51
C TYR A 178 28.96 13.01 -32.34
N ASP A 179 29.53 13.44 -31.22
CA ASP A 179 29.81 12.70 -29.98
C ASP A 179 28.57 12.36 -29.12
N ASP A 180 27.37 12.79 -29.54
CA ASP A 180 26.23 12.99 -28.65
C ASP A 180 25.23 11.83 -28.56
N GLN A 181 25.35 10.80 -29.40
CA GLN A 181 24.35 9.72 -29.46
C GLN A 181 24.75 8.40 -28.79
N ARG A 182 25.91 8.30 -28.14
CA ARG A 182 26.42 7.03 -27.56
C ARG A 182 27.32 7.21 -26.34
N LEU A 183 26.84 7.92 -25.31
CA LEU A 183 27.59 8.08 -24.06
C LEU A 183 27.55 6.80 -23.21
N ILE A 184 28.64 6.56 -22.50
CA ILE A 184 28.78 5.55 -21.46
C ILE A 184 29.20 6.26 -20.18
N VAL A 185 28.52 5.95 -19.08
CA VAL A 185 28.93 6.36 -17.73
C VAL A 185 29.58 5.18 -17.03
N LYS A 186 30.76 5.42 -16.45
CA LYS A 186 31.51 4.49 -15.61
C LYS A 186 31.72 5.11 -14.23
N ALA A 187 31.59 4.35 -13.15
CA ALA A 187 32.11 4.76 -11.85
C ALA A 187 33.28 3.84 -11.49
N LEU A 188 34.38 4.45 -11.07
CA LEU A 188 35.66 3.80 -10.83
C LEU A 188 36.16 4.17 -9.43
N VAL A 189 37.02 3.32 -8.88
CA VAL A 189 37.81 3.62 -7.68
C VAL A 189 39.26 3.74 -8.15
N LEU A 190 39.93 4.85 -7.85
CA LEU A 190 41.34 5.05 -8.16
C LEU A 190 42.19 4.12 -7.28
N GLY A 191 43.20 3.47 -7.83
CA GLY A 191 44.01 2.47 -7.11
C GLY A 191 43.23 1.28 -6.51
N GLN A 192 43.71 0.72 -5.39
CA GLN A 192 43.00 -0.34 -4.69
C GLN A 192 41.86 0.22 -3.84
N ALA A 193 40.70 -0.44 -3.86
CA ALA A 193 39.58 -0.06 -3.01
C ALA A 193 39.97 -0.16 -1.53
N ARG A 194 39.81 0.93 -0.77
CA ARG A 194 39.92 0.84 0.69
C ARG A 194 38.80 -0.09 1.19
N PRO A 195 39.08 -1.01 2.13
CA PRO A 195 38.03 -1.80 2.76
C PRO A 195 37.08 -0.84 3.47
N HIS A 196 35.94 -0.56 2.85
CA HIS A 196 34.88 0.19 3.47
C HIS A 196 34.19 -0.77 4.44
N SER A 197 34.28 -0.50 5.75
CA SER A 197 33.37 -1.13 6.71
C SER A 197 31.96 -0.84 6.19
N PRO A 198 31.12 -1.85 5.90
CA PRO A 198 29.75 -1.60 5.49
C PRO A 198 29.10 -0.81 6.64
N GLY A 199 28.92 0.50 6.43
CA GLY A 199 28.14 1.32 7.35
C GLY A 199 26.76 0.67 7.50
N HIS A 200 26.13 0.84 8.67
CA HIS A 200 24.80 0.29 8.91
C HIS A 200 23.87 0.65 7.74
N THR A 201 23.41 -0.36 6.99
CA THR A 201 22.53 -0.16 5.82
C THR A 201 21.09 0.13 6.23
N ALA A 202 20.77 -0.04 7.51
CA ALA A 202 19.45 0.16 8.08
C ALA A 202 19.26 1.62 8.53
N TYR A 203 18.07 2.15 8.27
CA TYR A 203 17.65 3.44 8.81
C TYR A 203 17.46 3.35 10.33
N ALA A 204 18.29 4.08 11.08
CA ALA A 204 18.32 4.06 12.55
C ALA A 204 17.40 5.08 13.24
N GLY A 205 16.57 5.81 12.48
CA GLY A 205 15.66 6.79 13.07
C GLY A 205 14.54 6.13 13.88
N LYS A 206 14.29 6.64 15.10
CA LYS A 206 13.22 6.16 15.99
C LYS A 206 11.82 6.34 15.39
N SER A 207 11.60 7.45 14.69
CA SER A 207 10.37 7.70 13.92
C SER A 207 10.57 7.30 12.47
N ILE A 208 9.69 6.44 11.97
CA ILE A 208 9.71 5.97 10.58
C ILE A 208 8.65 6.73 9.82
N ILE A 209 9.09 7.50 8.82
CA ILE A 209 8.19 8.24 7.93
C ILE A 209 7.88 7.33 6.75
N TYR A 210 6.86 6.49 6.82
CA TYR A 210 6.42 5.81 5.61
C TYR A 210 5.78 6.83 4.64
N HIS A 211 6.19 6.76 3.38
CA HIS A 211 5.69 7.63 2.31
C HIS A 211 5.18 6.78 1.15
N ARG A 212 3.90 6.91 0.88
CA ARG A 212 3.21 6.33 -0.26
C ARG A 212 2.62 7.42 -1.11
N SER A 213 2.76 7.27 -2.41
CA SER A 213 1.97 8.02 -3.35
C SER A 213 1.36 7.11 -4.41
N THR A 214 0.09 7.35 -4.66
CA THR A 214 -0.68 6.62 -5.66
C THR A 214 -1.04 7.58 -6.77
N LYS A 215 -0.62 7.29 -8.01
CA LYS A 215 -0.91 8.06 -9.22
C LYS A 215 -2.02 7.37 -10.00
N ILE A 216 -3.21 7.96 -10.01
CA ILE A 216 -4.41 7.29 -10.50
C ILE A 216 -5.12 8.13 -11.58
N GLY A 217 -5.31 7.54 -12.76
CA GLY A 217 -6.12 8.11 -13.85
C GLY A 217 -7.51 7.47 -13.93
N LEU A 218 -8.51 8.19 -14.48
CA LEU A 218 -9.84 7.61 -14.71
C LEU A 218 -9.77 6.46 -15.72
N ASP A 219 -8.97 6.65 -16.76
CA ASP A 219 -8.69 5.65 -17.78
C ASP A 219 -8.14 4.35 -17.19
N THR A 220 -7.28 4.45 -16.18
CA THR A 220 -6.73 3.28 -15.47
C THR A 220 -7.83 2.47 -14.78
N ILE A 221 -8.88 3.14 -14.28
CA ILE A 221 -10.00 2.50 -13.58
C ILE A 221 -11.03 1.96 -14.59
N LEU A 222 -11.41 2.74 -15.60
CA LEU A 222 -12.54 2.41 -16.47
C LEU A 222 -12.19 1.61 -17.73
N GLU A 223 -10.94 1.67 -18.20
CA GLU A 223 -10.54 0.98 -19.43
C GLU A 223 -9.90 -0.37 -19.13
N ASP A 224 -10.57 -1.46 -19.50
CA ASP A 224 -10.13 -2.82 -19.17
C ASP A 224 -8.96 -3.31 -20.05
N HIS A 225 -8.79 -2.75 -21.25
CA HIS A 225 -7.75 -3.16 -22.21
C HIS A 225 -6.36 -2.56 -21.92
N LYS A 226 -6.27 -1.38 -21.28
CA LYS A 226 -5.00 -0.70 -20.94
C LYS A 226 -4.09 -1.53 -20.04
N PHE A 227 -4.65 -2.55 -19.41
CA PHE A 227 -4.01 -3.39 -18.42
C PHE A 227 -3.30 -4.63 -18.99
N LYS A 228 -3.68 -5.04 -20.20
CA LYS A 228 -3.19 -6.28 -20.84
C LYS A 228 -1.67 -6.29 -21.06
N TYR A 229 -1.06 -5.11 -21.20
CA TYR A 229 0.36 -4.93 -21.50
C TYR A 229 1.21 -4.56 -20.29
N ALA A 230 0.61 -4.45 -19.09
CA ALA A 230 1.35 -4.15 -17.87
C ALA A 230 2.02 -5.43 -17.32
N VAL A 231 3.35 -5.47 -17.35
CA VAL A 231 4.12 -6.58 -16.79
C VAL A 231 4.16 -6.46 -15.26
N ARG A 232 3.69 -7.51 -14.57
CA ARG A 232 3.59 -7.60 -13.10
C ARG A 232 4.97 -7.76 -12.46
N LYS A 233 5.37 -6.83 -11.61
CA LYS A 233 6.69 -6.75 -10.95
C LYS A 233 6.74 -7.48 -9.61
N THR A 234 5.67 -7.40 -8.82
CA THR A 234 5.45 -8.09 -7.55
C THR A 234 5.34 -9.59 -7.81
N LYS A 235 5.92 -10.39 -6.91
CA LYS A 235 6.00 -11.84 -7.04
C LYS A 235 4.93 -12.55 -6.21
N ILE A 236 4.69 -13.82 -6.54
CA ILE A 236 3.71 -14.65 -5.84
C ILE A 236 4.38 -15.93 -5.33
N ILE A 237 4.26 -16.19 -4.04
CA ILE A 237 4.55 -17.50 -3.42
C ILE A 237 3.25 -18.30 -3.34
N CYS A 238 3.28 -19.56 -3.75
CA CYS A 238 2.19 -20.50 -3.56
C CYS A 238 2.63 -21.65 -2.66
N THR A 239 1.83 -21.95 -1.64
CA THR A 239 2.07 -23.11 -0.79
C THR A 239 1.64 -24.39 -1.49
N ALA A 240 2.54 -25.38 -1.52
CA ALA A 240 2.26 -26.70 -2.01
C ALA A 240 1.37 -27.48 -1.03
N GLY A 241 0.36 -28.15 -1.55
CA GLY A 241 -0.48 -29.07 -0.81
C GLY A 241 -1.22 -30.02 -1.75
N PRO A 242 -2.02 -30.96 -1.21
CA PRO A 242 -2.77 -31.95 -1.97
C PRO A 242 -3.47 -31.41 -3.23
N ALA A 243 -4.04 -30.20 -3.19
CA ALA A 243 -4.73 -29.60 -4.32
C ALA A 243 -3.80 -29.24 -5.51
N CYS A 244 -2.49 -29.14 -5.29
CA CYS A 244 -1.52 -28.71 -6.30
C CYS A 244 -0.24 -29.57 -6.38
N TRP A 245 -0.24 -30.81 -5.89
CA TRP A 245 0.93 -31.70 -5.99
C TRP A 245 1.14 -32.35 -7.37
N SER A 246 0.17 -32.26 -8.28
CA SER A 246 0.27 -32.83 -9.63
C SER A 246 1.09 -31.92 -10.55
N GLU A 247 1.80 -32.52 -11.52
CA GLU A 247 2.55 -31.76 -12.55
C GLU A 247 1.64 -30.82 -13.34
N GLU A 248 0.41 -31.27 -13.66
CA GLU A 248 -0.59 -30.46 -14.36
C GLU A 248 -0.93 -29.19 -13.57
N MET A 249 -1.26 -29.33 -12.28
CA MET A 249 -1.65 -28.18 -11.48
C MET A 249 -0.46 -27.26 -11.21
N LEU A 250 0.73 -27.80 -10.90
CA LEU A 250 1.96 -26.99 -10.81
C LEU A 250 2.21 -26.19 -12.09
N GLY A 251 1.94 -26.79 -13.26
CA GLY A 251 1.99 -26.11 -14.55
C GLY A 251 0.99 -24.95 -14.64
N LYS A 252 -0.27 -25.17 -14.24
CA LYS A 252 -1.30 -24.12 -14.20
C LYS A 252 -0.94 -22.99 -13.22
N LEU A 253 -0.38 -23.29 -12.05
CA LEU A 253 0.04 -22.28 -11.08
C LEU A 253 1.19 -21.41 -11.64
N LEU A 254 2.16 -22.03 -12.33
CA LEU A 254 3.22 -21.29 -13.01
C LEU A 254 2.66 -20.36 -14.10
N ASP A 255 1.73 -20.86 -14.93
CA ASP A 255 1.09 -20.07 -15.99
C ASP A 255 0.24 -18.92 -15.42
N ALA A 256 -0.44 -19.16 -14.30
CA ALA A 256 -1.19 -18.14 -13.57
C ALA A 256 -0.30 -17.09 -12.90
N GLY A 257 1.00 -17.37 -12.75
CA GLY A 257 2.02 -16.43 -12.32
C GLY A 257 2.69 -16.72 -10.98
N MET A 258 2.77 -17.99 -10.54
CA MET A 258 3.59 -18.40 -9.39
C MET A 258 5.08 -18.14 -9.66
N ASN A 259 5.81 -17.58 -8.67
CA ASN A 259 7.25 -17.37 -8.73
C ASN A 259 8.03 -18.24 -7.74
N VAL A 260 7.39 -18.65 -6.65
CA VAL A 260 8.03 -19.43 -5.59
C VAL A 260 7.06 -20.51 -5.11
N LEU A 261 7.55 -21.75 -5.01
CA LEU A 261 6.85 -22.84 -4.36
C LEU A 261 7.25 -22.88 -2.88
N ARG A 262 6.30 -22.73 -1.97
CA ARG A 262 6.48 -22.91 -0.53
C ARG A 262 6.15 -24.34 -0.12
N LEU A 263 7.09 -25.01 0.53
CA LEU A 263 6.90 -26.31 1.18
C LEU A 263 6.78 -26.07 2.69
N ASN A 264 5.60 -26.36 3.25
CA ASN A 264 5.31 -26.12 4.67
C ASN A 264 5.64 -27.36 5.51
N PHE A 265 6.70 -27.30 6.33
CA PHE A 265 7.19 -28.44 7.11
C PHE A 265 6.51 -28.61 8.48
N SER A 266 5.51 -27.79 8.79
CA SER A 266 4.54 -28.08 9.87
C SER A 266 3.73 -29.35 9.58
N HIS A 267 3.67 -29.78 8.31
CA HIS A 267 2.98 -30.98 7.85
C HIS A 267 3.84 -31.75 6.83
N GLY A 268 3.54 -33.03 6.64
CA GLY A 268 4.24 -33.88 5.68
C GLY A 268 5.63 -34.33 6.15
N ASP A 269 6.20 -35.29 5.42
CA ASP A 269 7.54 -35.82 5.62
C ASP A 269 8.49 -35.37 4.51
N HIS A 270 9.78 -35.67 4.67
CA HIS A 270 10.81 -35.31 3.68
C HIS A 270 10.56 -36.00 2.33
N GLU A 271 10.09 -37.25 2.32
CA GLU A 271 9.85 -37.99 1.09
C GLU A 271 8.76 -37.35 0.22
N GLY A 272 7.62 -37.00 0.82
CA GLY A 272 6.52 -36.32 0.14
C GLY A 272 6.93 -34.95 -0.40
N HIS A 273 7.59 -34.14 0.42
CA HIS A 273 8.09 -32.81 0.01
C HIS A 273 9.12 -32.92 -1.12
N TYR A 274 9.99 -33.92 -1.09
CA TYR A 274 10.98 -34.14 -2.15
C TYR A 274 10.33 -34.54 -3.48
N ALA A 275 9.33 -35.43 -3.45
CA ALA A 275 8.59 -35.82 -4.65
C ALA A 275 7.90 -34.62 -5.34
N VAL A 276 7.36 -33.70 -4.54
CA VAL A 276 6.75 -32.46 -5.07
C VAL A 276 7.81 -31.51 -5.62
N LEU A 277 8.96 -31.37 -4.95
CA LEU A 277 10.08 -30.55 -5.41
C LEU A 277 10.64 -31.03 -6.76
N GLU A 278 10.76 -32.34 -6.95
CA GLU A 278 11.19 -32.96 -8.22
C GLU A 278 10.22 -32.65 -9.36
N ARG A 279 8.91 -32.85 -9.14
CA ARG A 279 7.86 -32.50 -10.12
C ARG A 279 7.91 -31.02 -10.48
N PHE A 280 8.02 -30.15 -9.47
CA PHE A 280 8.10 -28.71 -9.67
C PHE A 280 9.31 -28.31 -10.52
N ARG A 281 10.49 -28.85 -10.22
CA ARG A 281 11.72 -28.60 -11.01
C ARG A 281 11.60 -29.11 -12.44
N LYS A 282 10.99 -30.28 -12.64
CA LYS A 282 10.70 -30.85 -13.96
C LYS A 282 9.78 -29.93 -14.77
N VAL A 283 8.64 -29.52 -14.22
CA VAL A 283 7.68 -28.62 -14.90
C VAL A 283 8.32 -27.27 -15.21
N CYS A 284 9.12 -26.70 -14.30
CA CYS A 284 9.87 -25.46 -14.56
C CYS A 284 10.82 -25.60 -15.75
N LYS A 285 11.54 -26.73 -15.84
CA LYS A 285 12.46 -27.02 -16.96
C LYS A 285 11.72 -27.17 -18.28
N GLU A 286 10.60 -27.89 -18.30
CA GLU A 286 9.76 -28.09 -19.50
C GLU A 286 9.18 -26.76 -20.02
N LYS A 287 8.71 -25.91 -19.11
CA LYS A 287 8.18 -24.58 -19.45
C LYS A 287 9.25 -23.51 -19.68
N LYS A 288 10.54 -23.82 -19.47
CA LYS A 288 11.66 -22.85 -19.50
C LYS A 288 11.42 -21.64 -18.57
N LEU A 289 10.82 -21.89 -17.40
CA LEU A 289 10.55 -20.89 -16.38
C LEU A 289 11.54 -21.02 -15.22
N HIS A 290 11.83 -19.89 -14.58
CA HIS A 290 12.67 -19.82 -13.40
C HIS A 290 11.82 -19.46 -12.20
N ALA A 291 11.51 -20.46 -11.37
CA ALA A 291 10.79 -20.28 -10.12
C ALA A 291 11.60 -20.90 -8.96
N ALA A 292 11.53 -20.27 -7.78
CA ALA A 292 12.30 -20.68 -6.61
C ALA A 292 11.51 -21.66 -5.73
N ALA A 293 12.21 -22.37 -4.85
CA ALA A 293 11.61 -23.19 -3.80
C ALA A 293 12.00 -22.67 -2.41
N LEU A 294 11.01 -22.59 -1.52
CA LEU A 294 11.13 -22.11 -0.14
C LEU A 294 10.69 -23.22 0.81
N LEU A 295 11.54 -23.56 1.78
CA LEU A 295 11.16 -24.37 2.94
C LEU A 295 10.67 -23.45 4.05
N ASP A 296 9.51 -23.73 4.63
CA ASP A 296 9.00 -23.02 5.80
C ASP A 296 9.06 -23.94 7.02
N THR A 297 9.89 -23.60 8.00
CA THR A 297 10.11 -24.39 9.21
C THR A 297 8.86 -24.42 10.08
N LYS A 298 8.68 -25.49 10.86
CA LYS A 298 7.57 -25.54 11.82
C LYS A 298 7.79 -24.52 12.94
N GLY A 299 9.01 -24.48 13.47
CA GLY A 299 9.38 -23.64 14.60
C GLY A 299 8.83 -24.16 15.94
N PRO A 300 9.22 -23.49 17.03
CA PRO A 300 8.79 -23.83 18.38
C PRO A 300 7.36 -23.31 18.63
N GLU A 301 6.51 -24.10 19.28
CA GLU A 301 5.11 -23.74 19.55
C GLU A 301 4.68 -24.20 20.95
N ILE A 302 3.84 -23.42 21.61
CA ILE A 302 3.19 -23.84 22.86
C ILE A 302 1.89 -24.55 22.51
N ARG A 303 1.68 -25.74 23.08
CA ARG A 303 0.51 -26.58 22.80
C ARG A 303 -0.23 -26.94 24.08
N THR A 304 -1.54 -27.13 23.98
CA THR A 304 -2.32 -27.75 25.06
C THR A 304 -1.98 -29.22 25.20
N ALA A 305 -2.03 -29.71 26.44
CA ALA A 305 -1.81 -31.11 26.78
C ALA A 305 -2.96 -32.02 26.32
N MET A 306 -2.81 -33.33 26.52
CA MET A 306 -3.90 -34.30 26.31
C MET A 306 -5.03 -34.08 27.31
N LEU A 307 -6.22 -34.52 26.95
CA LEU A 307 -7.43 -34.43 27.77
C LEU A 307 -7.84 -35.84 28.20
N ARG A 308 -8.42 -35.96 29.39
CA ARG A 308 -8.92 -37.22 29.93
C ARG A 308 -9.92 -37.85 28.95
N ASP A 309 -9.78 -39.15 28.72
CA ASP A 309 -10.53 -39.93 27.71
C ASP A 309 -10.42 -39.41 26.27
N HIS A 310 -9.47 -38.52 25.94
CA HIS A 310 -9.35 -37.85 24.64
C HIS A 310 -10.61 -37.08 24.22
N LYS A 311 -11.42 -36.65 25.18
CA LYS A 311 -12.67 -35.90 24.92
C LYS A 311 -12.42 -34.40 25.04
N ASN A 312 -13.00 -33.65 24.10
CA ASN A 312 -12.99 -32.19 24.18
C ASN A 312 -13.74 -31.71 25.42
N ILE A 313 -13.25 -30.63 26.03
CA ILE A 313 -13.87 -30.00 27.21
C ILE A 313 -14.63 -28.75 26.77
N SER A 314 -15.88 -28.61 27.19
CA SER A 314 -16.65 -27.38 26.99
C SER A 314 -16.35 -26.37 28.08
N LEU A 315 -15.86 -25.20 27.68
CA LEU A 315 -15.52 -24.11 28.58
C LEU A 315 -16.54 -22.98 28.44
N GLU A 316 -16.93 -22.38 29.57
CA GLU A 316 -17.93 -21.32 29.67
C GLU A 316 -17.29 -19.99 30.10
N ALA A 317 -17.76 -18.89 29.51
CA ALA A 317 -17.32 -17.56 29.89
C ALA A 317 -17.61 -17.27 31.38
N GLY A 318 -16.63 -16.70 32.09
CA GLY A 318 -16.70 -16.40 33.52
C GLY A 318 -16.28 -17.54 34.44
N GLN A 319 -16.12 -18.78 33.95
CA GLN A 319 -15.72 -19.90 34.81
C GLN A 319 -14.23 -19.81 35.22
N SER A 320 -13.91 -20.30 36.43
CA SER A 320 -12.53 -20.46 36.90
C SER A 320 -11.88 -21.70 36.27
N ILE A 321 -10.58 -21.62 35.98
CA ILE A 321 -9.77 -22.72 35.43
C ILE A 321 -8.37 -22.72 36.04
N ILE A 322 -7.80 -23.92 36.24
CA ILE A 322 -6.39 -24.09 36.59
C ILE A 322 -5.61 -24.45 35.33
N VAL A 323 -4.50 -23.75 35.08
CA VAL A 323 -3.58 -24.01 33.98
C VAL A 323 -2.24 -24.43 34.56
N GLU A 324 -1.77 -25.61 34.15
CA GLU A 324 -0.53 -26.21 34.65
C GLU A 324 0.56 -26.22 33.56
N ALA A 325 1.77 -25.81 33.92
CA ALA A 325 2.96 -25.79 33.09
C ALA A 325 3.61 -27.19 33.07
N VAL A 326 3.17 -28.05 32.16
CA VAL A 326 3.52 -29.50 32.18
C VAL A 326 4.75 -29.84 31.34
N GLY A 327 5.27 -28.88 30.57
CA GLY A 327 6.51 -29.06 29.80
C GLY A 327 6.46 -30.24 28.84
N ALA A 328 7.54 -31.03 28.80
CA ALA A 328 7.64 -32.24 27.97
C ALA A 328 6.59 -33.33 28.29
N LYS A 329 5.90 -33.26 29.44
CA LYS A 329 4.85 -34.21 29.83
C LYS A 329 3.48 -33.90 29.21
N TYR A 330 3.37 -32.90 28.34
CA TYR A 330 2.09 -32.51 27.73
C TYR A 330 1.40 -33.64 26.94
N THR A 331 2.14 -34.65 26.48
CA THR A 331 1.59 -35.84 25.79
C THR A 331 1.08 -36.94 26.72
N SER A 332 1.40 -36.88 28.02
CA SER A 332 0.96 -37.86 29.02
C SER A 332 0.11 -37.24 30.14
N PHE A 333 0.05 -35.91 30.24
CA PHE A 333 -0.84 -35.20 31.14
C PHE A 333 -2.30 -35.31 30.67
N GLU A 334 -3.23 -35.51 31.61
CA GLU A 334 -4.66 -35.62 31.33
C GLU A 334 -5.44 -34.46 31.95
N GLY A 335 -5.70 -33.41 31.16
CA GLY A 335 -6.59 -32.32 31.56
C GLY A 335 -8.05 -32.77 31.65
N TYR A 336 -8.84 -32.20 32.56
CA TYR A 336 -10.22 -32.61 32.80
C TYR A 336 -11.13 -31.45 33.20
N LYS A 337 -12.43 -31.68 33.08
CA LYS A 337 -13.50 -30.87 33.67
C LYS A 337 -14.46 -31.80 34.39
N ASP A 338 -14.69 -31.55 35.66
CA ASP A 338 -15.77 -32.15 36.45
C ASP A 338 -16.65 -31.05 37.08
N ASP A 339 -17.62 -31.44 37.90
CA ASP A 339 -18.56 -30.49 38.53
C ASP A 339 -17.88 -29.53 39.53
N THR A 340 -16.63 -29.81 39.94
CA THR A 340 -15.91 -29.10 41.00
C THR A 340 -14.68 -28.33 40.51
N GLU A 341 -13.97 -28.83 39.50
CA GLU A 341 -12.72 -28.25 39.00
C GLU A 341 -12.59 -28.41 37.47
N THR A 342 -11.97 -27.41 36.84
CA THR A 342 -11.48 -27.49 35.45
C THR A 342 -9.98 -27.28 35.45
N ARG A 343 -9.24 -28.23 34.89
CA ARG A 343 -7.77 -28.22 34.85
C ARG A 343 -7.25 -28.59 33.46
N ILE A 344 -6.32 -27.80 32.93
CA ILE A 344 -5.66 -28.04 31.65
C ILE A 344 -4.14 -27.88 31.77
N GLY A 345 -3.39 -28.56 30.90
CA GLY A 345 -1.93 -28.46 30.85
C GLY A 345 -1.45 -27.71 29.60
N LEU A 346 -0.34 -26.99 29.70
CA LEU A 346 0.39 -26.36 28.59
C LEU A 346 1.83 -26.87 28.50
N SER A 347 2.33 -27.04 27.28
CA SER A 347 3.68 -27.58 27.02
C SER A 347 4.83 -26.63 27.37
N TYR A 348 4.55 -25.39 27.79
CA TYR A 348 5.58 -24.40 28.15
C TYR A 348 5.90 -24.48 29.64
N GLU A 349 7.02 -25.12 29.98
CA GLU A 349 7.46 -25.34 31.36
C GLU A 349 7.67 -24.03 32.15
N LYS A 350 8.10 -22.96 31.45
CA LYS A 350 8.36 -21.66 32.05
C LYS A 350 7.14 -20.74 32.13
N LEU A 351 5.94 -21.25 31.89
CA LEU A 351 4.70 -20.46 31.82
C LEU A 351 4.51 -19.57 33.06
N CYS A 352 4.50 -20.17 34.26
CA CYS A 352 4.23 -19.44 35.50
C CYS A 352 5.36 -18.49 35.92
N GLN A 353 6.54 -18.57 35.30
CA GLN A 353 7.62 -17.60 35.51
C GLN A 353 7.59 -16.46 34.48
N SER A 354 6.91 -16.67 33.34
CA SER A 354 6.86 -15.71 32.23
C SER A 354 5.62 -14.82 32.28
N VAL A 355 4.49 -15.34 32.77
CA VAL A 355 3.23 -14.59 32.86
C VAL A 355 3.10 -13.86 34.21
N HIS A 356 2.24 -12.84 34.23
CA HIS A 356 1.84 -12.06 35.39
C HIS A 356 0.30 -11.98 35.49
N VAL A 357 -0.20 -11.62 36.68
CA VAL A 357 -1.63 -11.37 36.89
C VAL A 357 -2.14 -10.32 35.91
N GLY A 358 -3.27 -10.60 35.25
CA GLY A 358 -3.85 -9.77 34.20
C GLY A 358 -3.47 -10.18 32.77
N ASN A 359 -2.40 -10.96 32.57
CA ASN A 359 -2.06 -11.46 31.23
C ASN A 359 -3.14 -12.37 30.66
N LYS A 360 -3.18 -12.46 29.32
CA LYS A 360 -4.10 -13.34 28.59
C LYS A 360 -3.34 -14.55 28.07
N ILE A 361 -3.98 -15.71 28.12
CA ILE A 361 -3.55 -16.94 27.46
C ILE A 361 -4.57 -17.20 26.35
N LEU A 362 -4.10 -17.21 25.11
CA LEU A 362 -4.94 -17.45 23.94
C LEU A 362 -4.74 -18.89 23.48
N LEU A 363 -5.82 -19.66 23.39
CA LEU A 363 -5.81 -21.06 22.99
C LEU A 363 -6.60 -21.25 21.70
N ALA A 364 -6.19 -22.26 20.91
CA ALA A 364 -6.82 -22.63 19.65
C ALA A 364 -6.97 -21.42 18.71
N ASP A 365 -5.83 -20.80 18.38
CA ASP A 365 -5.73 -19.63 17.50
C ASP A 365 -6.58 -18.44 17.98
N GLY A 366 -6.70 -18.30 19.32
CA GLY A 366 -7.42 -17.22 19.98
C GLY A 366 -8.93 -17.40 20.07
N SER A 367 -9.46 -18.53 19.59
CA SER A 367 -10.88 -18.86 19.71
C SER A 367 -11.31 -19.11 21.16
N LEU A 368 -10.35 -19.32 22.08
CA LEU A 368 -10.55 -19.38 23.52
C LEU A 368 -9.52 -18.48 24.21
N SER A 369 -9.96 -17.67 25.17
CA SER A 369 -9.09 -16.77 25.93
C SER A 369 -9.25 -16.99 27.43
N ILE A 370 -8.14 -17.04 28.16
CA ILE A 370 -8.10 -17.15 29.63
C ILE A 370 -7.35 -15.91 30.15
N ARG A 371 -7.86 -15.25 31.19
CA ARG A 371 -7.12 -14.21 31.92
C ARG A 371 -6.48 -14.83 33.15
N VAL A 372 -5.21 -14.56 33.39
CA VAL A 372 -4.50 -14.97 34.60
C VAL A 372 -4.99 -14.11 35.77
N ASP A 373 -5.58 -14.73 36.79
CA ASP A 373 -6.05 -14.02 37.98
C ASP A 373 -5.07 -14.18 39.15
N GLU A 374 -4.40 -15.32 39.28
CA GLU A 374 -3.46 -15.62 40.36
C GLU A 374 -2.41 -16.66 39.91
N ILE A 375 -1.16 -16.53 40.37
CA ILE A 375 -0.12 -17.55 40.19
C ILE A 375 -0.03 -18.36 41.49
N LEU A 376 -0.40 -19.64 41.44
CA LEU A 376 -0.55 -20.50 42.61
C LEU A 376 0.78 -21.12 43.04
N SER A 377 1.64 -21.46 42.08
CA SER A 377 2.95 -22.07 42.32
C SER A 377 3.90 -21.83 41.16
N GLY A 378 5.10 -22.45 41.20
CA GLY A 378 6.05 -22.41 40.08
C GLY A 378 5.55 -23.08 38.79
N THR A 379 4.48 -23.90 38.87
CA THR A 379 3.93 -24.65 37.73
C THR A 379 2.42 -24.46 37.55
N GLU A 380 1.69 -23.88 38.50
CA GLU A 380 0.24 -23.73 38.42
C GLU A 380 -0.20 -22.27 38.52
N LEU A 381 -1.20 -21.90 37.71
CA LEU A 381 -1.90 -20.63 37.81
C LEU A 381 -3.42 -20.83 37.76
N ARG A 382 -4.14 -19.89 38.36
CA ARG A 382 -5.60 -19.77 38.27
C ARG A 382 -5.96 -18.66 37.30
N GLY A 383 -6.96 -18.92 36.46
CA GLY A 383 -7.50 -17.92 35.57
C GLY A 383 -9.00 -18.00 35.38
N THR A 384 -9.53 -17.02 34.65
CA THR A 384 -10.95 -16.91 34.26
C THR A 384 -11.07 -17.06 32.75
N VAL A 385 -11.95 -17.94 32.29
CA VAL A 385 -12.28 -18.08 30.86
C VAL A 385 -13.09 -16.86 30.40
N LEU A 386 -12.68 -16.22 29.31
CA LEU A 386 -13.31 -14.99 28.83
C LEU A 386 -14.42 -15.23 27.81
N ASN A 387 -14.46 -16.40 27.18
CA ASN A 387 -15.44 -16.72 26.15
C ASN A 387 -15.72 -18.22 26.09
N SER A 388 -16.98 -18.59 25.82
CA SER A 388 -17.40 -19.98 25.79
C SER A 388 -16.96 -20.69 24.51
N LYS A 389 -16.22 -21.80 24.62
CA LYS A 389 -15.77 -22.62 23.48
C LYS A 389 -15.40 -24.04 23.93
N SER A 390 -15.47 -25.00 23.01
CA SER A 390 -14.92 -26.34 23.22
C SER A 390 -13.40 -26.32 22.99
N LEU A 391 -12.63 -26.82 23.96
CA LEU A 391 -11.19 -27.02 23.88
C LEU A 391 -10.88 -28.48 23.53
N GLY A 392 -10.05 -28.68 22.50
CA GLY A 392 -9.49 -29.98 22.18
C GLY A 392 -8.02 -30.11 22.58
N GLU A 393 -7.42 -31.24 22.23
CA GLU A 393 -6.01 -31.55 22.52
C GLU A 393 -5.05 -30.86 21.53
N ARG A 394 -3.81 -30.63 21.98
CA ARG A 394 -2.68 -30.14 21.16
C ARG A 394 -2.99 -28.87 20.37
N LYS A 395 -3.88 -28.03 20.89
CA LYS A 395 -4.24 -26.75 20.31
C LYS A 395 -3.12 -25.74 20.55
N ASN A 396 -2.91 -24.84 19.60
CA ASN A 396 -1.90 -23.80 19.72
C ASN A 396 -2.22 -22.86 20.89
N CYS A 397 -1.19 -22.32 21.51
CA CYS A 397 -1.25 -21.39 22.62
C CYS A 397 -0.33 -20.19 22.37
N ASN A 398 -0.87 -18.98 22.52
CA ASN A 398 -0.15 -17.72 22.40
C ASN A 398 -0.22 -16.96 23.73
N LEU A 399 0.84 -16.22 24.03
CA LEU A 399 1.00 -15.47 25.29
C LEU A 399 1.25 -13.97 24.99
N PRO A 400 0.21 -13.21 24.59
CA PRO A 400 0.37 -11.81 24.21
C PRO A 400 1.01 -10.98 25.32
N GLY A 401 2.02 -10.20 24.96
CA GLY A 401 2.76 -9.32 25.88
C GLY A 401 3.75 -10.05 26.80
N VAL A 402 4.03 -11.33 26.55
CA VAL A 402 4.98 -12.14 27.33
C VAL A 402 6.17 -12.53 26.47
N LYS A 403 7.38 -12.36 26.98
CA LYS A 403 8.60 -12.85 26.32
C LYS A 403 8.68 -14.37 26.51
N VAL A 404 8.50 -15.10 25.41
CA VAL A 404 8.53 -16.57 25.41
C VAL A 404 9.96 -17.05 25.21
N ASP A 405 10.49 -17.74 26.22
CA ASP A 405 11.86 -18.27 26.23
C ASP A 405 11.90 -19.72 25.73
N ILE A 406 11.77 -19.86 24.41
CA ILE A 406 11.87 -21.13 23.67
C ILE A 406 12.95 -21.04 22.59
N PRO A 407 13.73 -22.12 22.35
CA PRO A 407 14.73 -22.14 21.28
C PRO A 407 14.11 -21.90 19.90
N VAL A 408 14.75 -21.09 19.06
CA VAL A 408 14.23 -20.76 17.70
C VAL A 408 14.12 -21.96 16.75
N LEU A 409 14.92 -23.01 16.96
CA LEU A 409 14.84 -24.27 16.18
C LEU A 409 14.56 -25.44 17.10
N THR A 410 13.63 -26.30 16.70
CA THR A 410 13.45 -27.64 17.28
C THR A 410 14.43 -28.64 16.65
N GLU A 411 14.56 -29.83 17.25
CA GLU A 411 15.36 -30.92 16.64
C GLU A 411 14.88 -31.27 15.23
N LYS A 412 13.56 -31.24 15.02
CA LYS A 412 12.96 -31.44 13.70
C LYS A 412 13.36 -30.32 12.73
N ASP A 413 13.34 -29.06 13.18
CA ASP A 413 13.72 -27.95 12.29
C ASP A 413 15.21 -28.06 11.90
N ILE A 414 16.10 -28.46 12.82
CA ILE A 414 17.51 -28.71 12.49
C ILE A 414 17.64 -29.80 11.42
N ASP A 415 16.92 -30.91 11.57
CA ASP A 415 16.87 -31.99 10.58
C ASP A 415 16.33 -31.50 9.22
N ASP A 416 15.25 -30.72 9.21
CA ASP A 416 14.68 -30.11 8.00
C ASP A 416 15.70 -29.21 7.29
N LEU A 417 16.50 -28.42 8.04
CA LEU A 417 17.52 -27.54 7.47
C LEU A 417 18.71 -28.32 6.90
N GLN A 418 19.23 -29.29 7.65
CA GLN A 418 20.44 -30.02 7.28
C GLN A 418 20.16 -31.09 6.22
N ASN A 419 19.17 -31.94 6.48
CA ASN A 419 18.91 -33.15 5.69
C ASN A 419 17.91 -32.93 4.56
N PHE A 420 17.19 -31.80 4.53
CA PHE A 420 16.34 -31.42 3.39
C PHE A 420 16.81 -30.15 2.69
N ALA A 421 16.82 -29.00 3.37
CA ALA A 421 17.06 -27.70 2.72
C ALA A 421 18.45 -27.62 2.08
N ALA A 422 19.50 -27.93 2.85
CA ALA A 422 20.87 -27.92 2.36
C ALA A 422 21.13 -29.03 1.34
N LYS A 423 20.71 -30.27 1.65
CA LYS A 423 20.86 -31.46 0.79
C LYS A 423 20.25 -31.26 -0.60
N HIS A 424 19.03 -30.76 -0.67
CA HIS A 424 18.30 -30.59 -1.93
C HIS A 424 18.48 -29.20 -2.55
N GLN A 425 19.35 -28.36 -1.99
CA GLN A 425 19.70 -27.03 -2.50
C GLN A 425 18.46 -26.16 -2.72
N LEU A 426 17.66 -25.99 -1.66
CA LEU A 426 16.54 -25.06 -1.65
C LEU A 426 17.05 -23.62 -1.83
N ASP A 427 16.22 -22.75 -2.40
CA ASP A 427 16.63 -21.36 -2.64
C ASP A 427 16.47 -20.52 -1.36
N PHE A 428 15.41 -20.79 -0.57
CA PHE A 428 15.08 -20.09 0.66
C PHE A 428 14.68 -21.03 1.81
N VAL A 429 14.91 -20.56 3.04
CA VAL A 429 14.32 -21.07 4.28
C VAL A 429 13.61 -19.91 4.97
N ALA A 430 12.32 -20.05 5.24
CA ALA A 430 11.59 -19.19 6.15
C ALA A 430 11.65 -19.79 7.57
N ALA A 431 12.29 -19.05 8.48
CA ALA A 431 12.48 -19.46 9.86
C ALA A 431 11.40 -18.84 10.75
N SER A 432 10.65 -19.69 11.43
CA SER A 432 9.55 -19.33 12.34
C SER A 432 10.08 -18.79 13.67
N PHE A 433 9.29 -17.95 14.33
CA PHE A 433 9.54 -17.42 15.68
C PHE A 433 10.92 -16.76 15.89
N VAL A 434 11.42 -16.02 14.90
CA VAL A 434 12.70 -15.29 15.03
C VAL A 434 12.50 -14.07 15.92
N GLN A 435 13.31 -13.96 16.99
CA GLN A 435 13.18 -12.91 18.01
C GLN A 435 14.40 -11.98 18.10
N SER A 436 15.55 -12.40 17.59
CA SER A 436 16.82 -11.68 17.76
C SER A 436 17.80 -11.89 16.61
N LYS A 437 18.83 -11.04 16.56
CA LYS A 437 20.00 -11.23 15.68
C LYS A 437 20.70 -12.58 15.93
N ALA A 438 20.75 -13.02 17.19
CA ALA A 438 21.41 -14.28 17.56
C ALA A 438 20.72 -15.49 16.92
N ASP A 439 19.39 -15.48 16.85
CA ASP A 439 18.60 -16.55 16.23
C ASP A 439 18.96 -16.73 14.75
N VAL A 440 19.03 -15.63 14.00
CA VAL A 440 19.37 -15.67 12.57
C VAL A 440 20.79 -16.19 12.35
N LEU A 441 21.75 -15.78 13.19
CA LEU A 441 23.12 -16.26 13.13
C LEU A 441 23.24 -17.75 13.49
N PHE A 442 22.40 -18.24 14.40
CA PHE A 442 22.32 -19.65 14.73
C PHE A 442 21.80 -20.48 13.54
N ILE A 443 20.69 -20.07 12.92
CA ILE A 443 20.15 -20.72 11.72
C ILE A 443 21.19 -20.73 10.59
N ARG A 444 21.91 -19.61 10.41
CA ARG A 444 22.99 -19.50 9.42
C ARG A 444 24.09 -20.53 9.66
N ARG A 445 24.51 -20.71 10.91
CA ARG A 445 25.52 -21.71 11.29
C ARG A 445 25.07 -23.12 10.97
N VAL A 446 23.84 -23.50 11.36
CA VAL A 446 23.27 -24.83 11.10
C VAL A 446 23.25 -25.16 9.61
N LEU A 447 22.82 -24.21 8.78
CA LEU A 447 22.84 -24.38 7.34
C LEU A 447 24.27 -24.45 6.77
N ASP A 448 25.19 -23.61 7.24
CA ASP A 448 26.57 -23.57 6.73
C ASP A 448 27.35 -24.85 7.03
N GLU A 449 27.17 -25.41 8.22
CA GLU A 449 27.74 -26.70 8.63
C GLU A 449 27.25 -27.85 7.75
N ALA A 450 26.01 -27.78 7.24
CA ALA A 450 25.44 -28.73 6.29
C ALA A 450 25.73 -28.40 4.81
N GLY A 451 26.59 -27.41 4.52
CA GLY A 451 26.92 -27.00 3.15
C GLY A 451 25.89 -26.08 2.47
N GLY A 452 24.88 -25.62 3.20
CA GLY A 452 23.80 -24.74 2.76
C GLY A 452 24.14 -23.25 2.67
N LYS A 453 25.40 -22.86 2.46
CA LYS A 453 25.88 -21.45 2.42
C LYS A 453 25.13 -20.55 1.42
N GLN A 454 24.53 -21.14 0.40
CA GLN A 454 23.79 -20.43 -0.65
C GLN A 454 22.29 -20.28 -0.33
N VAL A 455 21.75 -21.04 0.62
CA VAL A 455 20.34 -20.99 1.02
C VAL A 455 20.08 -19.68 1.75
N LYS A 456 19.07 -18.93 1.33
CA LYS A 456 18.75 -17.62 1.88
C LYS A 456 17.80 -17.72 3.06
N ILE A 457 18.06 -16.95 4.13
CA ILE A 457 17.25 -16.97 5.35
C ILE A 457 16.22 -15.85 5.30
N ILE A 458 14.94 -16.23 5.43
CA ILE A 458 13.82 -15.32 5.58
C ILE A 458 13.35 -15.39 7.04
N SER A 459 13.51 -14.30 7.78
CA SER A 459 13.07 -14.24 9.18
C SER A 459 11.57 -13.94 9.24
N LYS A 460 10.78 -14.84 9.85
CA LYS A 460 9.36 -14.60 10.10
C LYS A 460 9.21 -13.80 11.39
N ILE A 461 8.65 -12.59 11.28
CA ILE A 461 8.41 -11.71 12.42
C ILE A 461 6.99 -11.95 12.90
N GLU A 462 6.86 -12.66 14.02
CA GLU A 462 5.62 -13.25 14.52
C GLU A 462 5.22 -12.78 15.92
N ASN A 463 6.11 -12.07 16.62
CA ASN A 463 5.85 -11.65 18.00
C ASN A 463 6.40 -10.25 18.30
N ALA A 464 6.09 -9.74 19.49
CA ALA A 464 6.52 -8.41 19.94
C ALA A 464 8.04 -8.27 20.08
N GLU A 465 8.73 -9.33 20.53
CA GLU A 465 10.19 -9.31 20.71
C GLU A 465 10.92 -9.16 19.37
N GLY A 466 10.51 -9.94 18.35
CA GLY A 466 11.04 -9.80 16.99
C GLY A 466 10.74 -8.43 16.37
N LEU A 467 9.64 -7.78 16.76
CA LEU A 467 9.32 -6.42 16.33
C LEU A 467 10.21 -5.38 17.03
N HIS A 468 10.50 -5.53 18.32
CA HIS A 468 11.42 -4.66 19.06
C HIS A 468 12.86 -4.77 18.54
N ASN A 469 13.33 -6.00 18.29
CA ASN A 469 14.67 -6.30 17.80
C ASN A 469 14.75 -6.26 16.26
N PHE A 470 13.73 -5.71 15.58
CA PHE A 470 13.61 -5.81 14.14
C PHE A 470 14.82 -5.23 13.39
N ASP A 471 15.41 -4.13 13.88
CA ASP A 471 16.57 -3.48 13.24
C ASP A 471 17.83 -4.36 13.24
N GLU A 472 18.10 -5.07 14.35
CA GLU A 472 19.24 -5.98 14.42
C GLU A 472 19.01 -7.29 13.66
N ILE A 473 17.76 -7.77 13.60
CA ILE A 473 17.37 -8.91 12.77
C ILE A 473 17.55 -8.55 11.29
N LEU A 474 17.09 -7.37 10.89
CA LEU A 474 17.15 -6.89 9.51
C LEU A 474 18.60 -6.76 9.01
N GLU A 475 19.54 -6.42 9.88
CA GLU A 475 20.96 -6.33 9.56
C GLU A 475 21.49 -7.67 9.00
N VAL A 476 21.18 -8.78 9.68
CA VAL A 476 21.78 -10.09 9.40
C VAL A 476 20.94 -11.02 8.51
N THR A 477 19.64 -10.76 8.36
CA THR A 477 18.75 -11.61 7.56
C THR A 477 18.91 -11.36 6.05
N ASP A 478 18.58 -12.33 5.19
CA ASP A 478 18.53 -12.13 3.74
C ASP A 478 17.18 -11.52 3.29
N GLY A 479 16.13 -11.73 4.07
CA GLY A 479 14.81 -11.17 3.85
C GLY A 479 13.88 -11.36 5.05
N ILE A 480 12.70 -10.77 4.99
CA ILE A 480 11.71 -10.84 6.05
C ILE A 480 10.38 -11.38 5.53
N MET A 481 9.65 -12.06 6.41
CA MET A 481 8.25 -12.39 6.20
C MET A 481 7.41 -11.71 7.27
N VAL A 482 6.48 -10.88 6.83
CA VAL A 482 5.46 -10.25 7.69
C VAL A 482 4.35 -11.28 7.87
N ALA A 483 4.44 -12.07 8.93
CA ALA A 483 3.50 -13.15 9.27
C ALA A 483 2.32 -12.59 10.08
N ARG A 484 1.34 -12.01 9.37
CA ARG A 484 0.27 -11.19 9.96
C ARG A 484 -0.69 -11.97 10.86
N GLY A 485 -0.93 -13.24 10.54
CA GLY A 485 -1.74 -14.16 11.33
C GLY A 485 -1.14 -14.34 12.72
N ASP A 486 0.10 -14.83 12.78
CA ASP A 486 0.83 -15.10 14.02
C ASP A 486 1.14 -13.81 14.79
N LEU A 487 1.61 -12.76 14.10
CA LEU A 487 1.85 -11.46 14.74
C LEU A 487 0.59 -10.87 15.36
N GLY A 488 -0.54 -11.00 14.67
CA GLY A 488 -1.82 -10.54 15.18
C GLY A 488 -2.39 -11.36 16.34
N MET A 489 -1.73 -12.45 16.74
CA MET A 489 -2.02 -13.16 17.98
C MET A 489 -1.23 -12.56 19.15
N GLU A 490 -0.02 -12.04 18.90
CA GLU A 490 0.91 -11.57 19.93
C GLU A 490 0.79 -10.08 20.24
N ILE A 491 0.42 -9.25 19.26
CA ILE A 491 0.16 -7.81 19.45
C ILE A 491 -1.33 -7.50 19.24
N PRO A 492 -1.84 -6.37 19.78
CA PRO A 492 -3.20 -5.93 19.49
C PRO A 492 -3.48 -5.93 18.00
N VAL A 493 -4.62 -6.55 17.64
CA VAL A 493 -4.95 -6.88 16.26
C VAL A 493 -5.01 -5.64 15.36
N GLU A 494 -5.47 -4.53 15.94
CA GLU A 494 -5.56 -3.20 15.34
C GLU A 494 -4.21 -2.52 15.08
N LYS A 495 -3.10 -3.07 15.56
CA LYS A 495 -1.73 -2.52 15.36
C LYS A 495 -0.94 -3.25 14.27
N VAL A 496 -1.39 -4.44 13.85
CA VAL A 496 -0.75 -5.24 12.78
C VAL A 496 -0.55 -4.47 11.47
N PRO A 497 -1.52 -3.67 10.97
CA PRO A 497 -1.31 -2.92 9.73
C PRO A 497 -0.17 -1.89 9.81
N LEU A 498 0.05 -1.30 11.00
CA LEU A 498 1.14 -0.34 11.22
C LEU A 498 2.49 -1.06 11.31
N ALA A 499 2.55 -2.20 12.01
CA ALA A 499 3.74 -3.05 12.09
C ALA A 499 4.19 -3.52 10.69
N GLN A 500 3.24 -3.92 9.83
CA GLN A 500 3.51 -4.25 8.42
C GLN A 500 4.22 -3.09 7.71
N LYS A 501 3.66 -1.87 7.76
CA LYS A 501 4.24 -0.70 7.08
C LYS A 501 5.64 -0.38 7.56
N VAL A 502 5.87 -0.43 8.87
CA VAL A 502 7.20 -0.22 9.49
C VAL A 502 8.22 -1.21 8.95
N MET A 503 7.91 -2.51 9.01
CA MET A 503 8.83 -3.57 8.59
C MET A 503 9.15 -3.47 7.09
N ILE A 504 8.13 -3.28 6.25
CA ILE A 504 8.29 -3.15 4.81
C ILE A 504 9.15 -1.92 4.46
N THR A 505 8.91 -0.78 5.11
CA THR A 505 9.67 0.46 4.86
C THR A 505 11.16 0.28 5.14
N LYS A 506 11.48 -0.22 6.33
CA LYS A 506 12.86 -0.42 6.77
C LYS A 506 13.57 -1.47 5.91
N ALA A 507 12.87 -2.54 5.54
CA ALA A 507 13.40 -3.55 4.63
C ALA A 507 13.64 -3.01 3.21
N ASN A 508 12.75 -2.15 2.69
CA ASN A 508 12.94 -1.46 1.41
C ASN A 508 14.18 -0.57 1.41
N ILE A 509 14.37 0.26 2.44
CA ILE A 509 15.57 1.11 2.57
C ILE A 509 16.85 0.25 2.66
N SER A 510 16.78 -0.89 3.35
CA SER A 510 17.90 -1.82 3.51
C SER A 510 18.12 -2.73 2.29
N GLY A 511 17.21 -2.74 1.32
CA GLY A 511 17.25 -3.61 0.15
C GLY A 511 17.11 -5.12 0.46
N LYS A 512 16.34 -5.47 1.48
CA LYS A 512 16.07 -6.86 1.90
C LYS A 512 14.82 -7.38 1.18
N PHE A 513 14.76 -8.68 0.91
CA PHE A 513 13.58 -9.29 0.28
C PHE A 513 12.39 -9.33 1.24
N ILE A 514 11.19 -9.01 0.76
CA ILE A 514 10.00 -8.85 1.61
C ILE A 514 8.88 -9.76 1.14
N ILE A 515 8.34 -10.54 2.07
CA ILE A 515 7.15 -11.36 1.86
C ILE A 515 6.04 -10.85 2.78
N THR A 516 4.90 -10.47 2.22
CA THR A 516 3.67 -10.27 2.99
C THR A 516 2.86 -11.56 2.97
N ALA A 517 2.61 -12.14 4.15
CA ALA A 517 2.14 -13.50 4.30
C ALA A 517 0.89 -13.62 5.16
N THR A 518 0.21 -14.77 4.99
CA THR A 518 -0.99 -15.25 5.71
C THR A 518 -2.24 -14.42 5.46
N GLN A 519 -3.39 -15.09 5.28
CA GLN A 519 -4.72 -14.49 5.12
C GLN A 519 -4.79 -13.38 4.06
N MET A 520 -4.14 -13.60 2.90
CA MET A 520 -4.21 -12.65 1.79
C MET A 520 -5.56 -12.77 1.05
N MET A 521 -5.99 -13.99 0.74
CA MET A 521 -7.27 -14.28 0.06
C MET A 521 -7.88 -15.60 0.59
N GLU A 522 -7.88 -15.78 1.91
CA GLU A 522 -8.30 -17.01 2.60
C GLU A 522 -9.70 -17.50 2.20
N SER A 523 -10.64 -16.58 1.93
CA SER A 523 -11.98 -16.94 1.45
C SER A 523 -11.97 -17.73 0.13
N MET A 524 -10.90 -17.65 -0.66
CA MET A 524 -10.74 -18.38 -1.91
C MET A 524 -10.40 -19.87 -1.74
N ILE A 525 -10.21 -20.34 -0.50
CA ILE A 525 -10.12 -21.79 -0.23
C ILE A 525 -11.40 -22.48 -0.68
N THR A 526 -12.55 -21.88 -0.41
CA THR A 526 -13.87 -22.44 -0.74
C THR A 526 -14.62 -21.64 -1.80
N ASN A 527 -14.26 -20.37 -2.04
CA ASN A 527 -14.94 -19.51 -3.00
C ASN A 527 -14.06 -19.20 -4.23
N PRO A 528 -14.64 -18.96 -5.41
CA PRO A 528 -13.88 -18.62 -6.61
C PRO A 528 -13.46 -17.14 -6.69
N ILE A 529 -13.88 -16.29 -5.75
CA ILE A 529 -13.63 -14.84 -5.74
C ILE A 529 -13.33 -14.41 -4.29
N PRO A 530 -12.30 -13.56 -4.04
CA PRO A 530 -11.98 -13.10 -2.71
C PRO A 530 -12.98 -12.05 -2.21
N THR A 531 -12.98 -11.80 -0.90
CA THR A 531 -13.71 -10.68 -0.31
C THR A 531 -13.08 -9.34 -0.73
N ARG A 532 -13.85 -8.25 -0.56
CA ARG A 532 -13.36 -6.89 -0.89
C ARG A 532 -12.25 -6.41 0.05
N ALA A 533 -12.32 -6.83 1.31
CA ALA A 533 -11.28 -6.58 2.30
C ALA A 533 -9.97 -7.25 1.88
N GLU A 534 -10.00 -8.55 1.54
CA GLU A 534 -8.83 -9.31 1.06
C GLU A 534 -8.20 -8.70 -0.18
N LEU A 535 -9.02 -8.31 -1.16
CA LEU A 535 -8.54 -7.65 -2.36
C LEU A 535 -7.81 -6.34 -2.05
N THR A 536 -8.41 -5.52 -1.20
CA THR A 536 -7.85 -4.23 -0.80
C THR A 536 -6.57 -4.42 0.03
N ASP A 537 -6.54 -5.44 0.87
CA ASP A 537 -5.37 -5.83 1.67
C ASP A 537 -4.18 -6.25 0.78
N VAL A 538 -4.39 -7.09 -0.23
CA VAL A 538 -3.37 -7.42 -1.25
C VAL A 538 -2.87 -6.17 -1.96
N ALA A 539 -3.77 -5.31 -2.44
CA ALA A 539 -3.38 -4.07 -3.12
C ALA A 539 -2.55 -3.17 -2.20
N ASN A 540 -2.91 -3.07 -0.92
CA ASN A 540 -2.16 -2.29 0.07
C ASN A 540 -0.78 -2.89 0.37
N ALA A 541 -0.60 -4.21 0.39
CA ALA A 541 0.73 -4.83 0.51
C ALA A 541 1.65 -4.41 -0.65
N VAL A 542 1.11 -4.34 -1.87
CA VAL A 542 1.83 -3.86 -3.06
C VAL A 542 2.16 -2.38 -2.94
N PHE A 543 1.19 -1.56 -2.52
CA PHE A 543 1.42 -0.13 -2.29
C PHE A 543 2.41 0.16 -1.16
N ASP A 544 2.47 -0.71 -0.14
CA ASP A 544 3.46 -0.65 0.93
C ASP A 544 4.88 -0.95 0.41
N GLY A 545 4.98 -1.59 -0.76
CA GLY A 545 6.23 -1.88 -1.44
C GLY A 545 6.78 -3.27 -1.11
N THR A 546 5.91 -4.26 -0.93
CA THR A 546 6.31 -5.67 -0.80
C THR A 546 6.93 -6.20 -2.10
N ASP A 547 7.94 -7.07 -2.01
CA ASP A 547 8.47 -7.77 -3.18
C ASP A 547 7.55 -8.93 -3.59
N CYS A 548 6.92 -9.58 -2.61
CA CYS A 548 6.15 -10.78 -2.81
C CYS A 548 4.92 -10.87 -1.89
N VAL A 549 3.82 -11.39 -2.44
CA VAL A 549 2.62 -11.80 -1.70
C VAL A 549 2.53 -13.32 -1.67
N MET A 550 1.94 -13.90 -0.62
CA MET A 550 1.90 -15.35 -0.40
C MET A 550 0.49 -15.91 -0.26
N LEU A 551 0.20 -16.98 -1.00
CA LEU A 551 -0.97 -17.84 -0.83
C LEU A 551 -0.63 -19.04 0.05
N SER A 552 -1.47 -19.29 1.05
CA SER A 552 -1.34 -20.35 2.04
C SER A 552 -2.31 -21.50 1.73
N GLY A 553 -3.46 -21.56 2.41
CA GLY A 553 -4.45 -22.61 2.20
C GLY A 553 -5.09 -22.55 0.81
N GLU A 554 -5.14 -21.37 0.21
CA GLU A 554 -5.76 -21.08 -1.09
C GLU A 554 -5.19 -21.95 -2.21
N SER A 555 -3.86 -22.11 -2.25
CA SER A 555 -3.19 -22.96 -3.24
C SER A 555 -2.97 -24.40 -2.73
N ALA A 556 -2.82 -24.58 -1.42
CA ALA A 556 -2.45 -25.88 -0.85
C ALA A 556 -3.64 -26.86 -0.80
N ASN A 557 -4.79 -26.40 -0.33
CA ASN A 557 -5.99 -27.22 -0.08
C ASN A 557 -7.27 -26.59 -0.67
N GLY A 558 -7.15 -25.46 -1.37
CA GLY A 558 -8.28 -24.74 -1.92
C GLY A 558 -8.94 -25.45 -3.10
N SER A 559 -10.21 -25.15 -3.32
CA SER A 559 -11.00 -25.68 -4.44
C SER A 559 -10.62 -25.04 -5.79
N TYR A 560 -9.95 -23.88 -5.77
CA TYR A 560 -9.66 -23.07 -6.95
C TYR A 560 -8.22 -22.52 -6.95
N PRO A 561 -7.17 -23.37 -6.89
CA PRO A 561 -5.81 -22.93 -6.64
C PRO A 561 -5.22 -22.07 -7.77
N ASP A 562 -5.50 -22.40 -9.04
CA ASP A 562 -5.07 -21.63 -10.22
C ASP A 562 -5.82 -20.30 -10.34
N VAL A 563 -7.12 -20.29 -10.05
CA VAL A 563 -7.95 -19.07 -10.01
C VAL A 563 -7.45 -18.12 -8.92
N ALA A 564 -7.10 -18.64 -7.73
CA ALA A 564 -6.52 -17.84 -6.65
C ALA A 564 -5.19 -17.18 -7.08
N VAL A 565 -4.28 -17.92 -7.73
CA VAL A 565 -3.02 -17.34 -8.23
C VAL A 565 -3.27 -16.27 -9.29
N SER A 566 -4.14 -16.52 -10.26
CA SER A 566 -4.45 -15.56 -11.32
C SER A 566 -5.12 -14.29 -10.79
N THR A 567 -5.98 -14.41 -9.78
CA THR A 567 -6.63 -13.29 -9.09
C THR A 567 -5.61 -12.45 -8.34
N MET A 568 -4.72 -13.09 -7.59
CA MET A 568 -3.61 -12.42 -6.89
C MET A 568 -2.73 -11.64 -7.89
N ALA A 569 -2.42 -12.25 -9.05
CA ALA A 569 -1.62 -11.63 -10.09
C ALA A 569 -2.28 -10.38 -10.68
N ASN A 570 -3.60 -10.42 -10.89
CA ASN A 570 -4.36 -9.30 -11.42
C ASN A 570 -4.43 -8.14 -10.42
N ILE A 571 -4.63 -8.43 -9.12
CA ILE A 571 -4.63 -7.41 -8.06
C ILE A 571 -3.26 -6.74 -7.97
N CYS A 572 -2.17 -7.53 -7.98
CA CYS A 572 -0.81 -6.99 -7.95
C CYS A 572 -0.54 -6.06 -9.13
N ARG A 573 -0.88 -6.49 -10.35
CA ARG A 573 -0.75 -5.68 -11.56
C ARG A 573 -1.57 -4.38 -11.47
N SER A 574 -2.75 -4.43 -10.84
CA SER A 574 -3.61 -3.24 -10.61
C SER A 574 -2.96 -2.22 -9.72
N ALA A 575 -2.53 -2.69 -8.55
CA ALA A 575 -1.90 -1.84 -7.57
C ALA A 575 -0.62 -1.22 -8.13
N GLU A 576 0.22 -1.98 -8.84
CA GLU A 576 1.45 -1.47 -9.44
C GLU A 576 1.26 -0.31 -10.41
N ILE A 577 0.18 -0.30 -11.21
CA ILE A 577 -0.11 0.84 -12.11
C ILE A 577 -0.41 2.10 -11.30
N GLY A 578 -1.04 1.93 -10.14
CA GLY A 578 -1.29 3.00 -9.20
C GLY A 578 -0.03 3.49 -8.48
N VAL A 579 1.06 2.73 -8.39
CA VAL A 579 2.25 3.14 -7.62
C VAL A 579 2.98 4.30 -8.29
N ASN A 580 3.26 5.37 -7.52
CA ASN A 580 4.12 6.45 -7.96
C ASN A 580 5.60 6.11 -7.73
N LEU A 581 6.18 5.29 -8.63
CA LEU A 581 7.55 4.79 -8.50
C LEU A 581 8.62 5.90 -8.50
N TYR A 582 8.32 7.09 -9.03
CA TYR A 582 9.20 8.27 -8.92
C TYR A 582 9.42 8.66 -7.46
N GLN A 583 8.33 8.81 -6.70
CA GLN A 583 8.41 9.22 -5.30
C GLN A 583 8.89 8.07 -4.40
N THR A 584 8.54 6.82 -4.73
CA THR A 584 9.10 5.65 -4.05
C THR A 584 10.63 5.64 -4.17
N PHE A 585 11.17 5.88 -5.36
CA PHE A 585 12.61 6.00 -5.57
C PHE A 585 13.22 7.13 -4.73
N ASP A 586 12.68 8.36 -4.83
CA ASP A 586 13.23 9.52 -4.13
C ASP A 586 13.21 9.32 -2.61
N TYR A 587 12.15 8.69 -2.07
CA TYR A 587 12.05 8.31 -0.67
C TYR A 587 13.16 7.31 -0.28
N ILE A 588 13.27 6.17 -0.98
CA ILE A 588 14.28 5.15 -0.66
C ILE A 588 15.70 5.73 -0.73
N ARG A 589 15.99 6.53 -1.77
CA ARG A 589 17.29 7.21 -1.92
C ARG A 589 17.52 8.19 -0.78
N SER A 590 16.56 9.02 -0.42
CA SER A 590 16.70 10.06 0.62
C SER A 590 17.00 9.46 1.99
N PHE A 591 16.39 8.31 2.32
CA PHE A 591 16.58 7.62 3.60
C PHE A 591 17.69 6.57 3.60
N THR A 592 18.28 6.24 2.45
CA THR A 592 19.49 5.41 2.39
C THR A 592 20.68 6.20 2.96
N PRO A 593 21.43 5.66 3.95
CA PRO A 593 22.64 6.32 4.48
C PRO A 593 23.70 6.52 3.38
N LYS A 594 24.31 7.72 3.33
CA LYS A 594 25.41 8.06 2.41
C LYS A 594 26.74 8.20 3.18
N PRO A 595 27.91 8.02 2.54
CA PRO A 595 28.09 7.64 1.13
C PRO A 595 27.72 6.18 0.87
N ILE A 596 27.20 5.89 -0.32
CA ILE A 596 26.97 4.53 -0.78
C ILE A 596 28.12 4.03 -1.65
N SER A 597 28.19 2.71 -1.86
CA SER A 597 29.22 2.13 -2.73
C SER A 597 29.05 2.53 -4.20
N ALA A 598 30.15 2.60 -4.96
CA ALA A 598 30.12 2.92 -6.40
C ALA A 598 29.13 2.06 -7.21
N ILE A 599 28.99 0.76 -6.88
CA ILE A 599 28.01 -0.12 -7.55
C ILE A 599 26.56 0.32 -7.24
N GLU A 600 26.29 0.69 -5.99
CA GLU A 600 24.96 1.12 -5.61
C GLU A 600 24.63 2.49 -6.18
N ALA A 601 25.60 3.42 -6.25
CA ALA A 601 25.43 4.72 -6.88
C ALA A 601 25.06 4.63 -8.36
N ILE A 602 25.77 3.79 -9.15
CA ILE A 602 25.40 3.54 -10.55
C ILE A 602 24.00 2.94 -10.64
N VAL A 603 23.69 1.93 -9.82
CA VAL A 603 22.38 1.26 -9.84
C VAL A 603 21.23 2.19 -9.44
N CYS A 604 21.46 3.04 -8.44
CA CYS A 604 20.56 4.11 -8.03
C CYS A 604 20.32 5.10 -9.19
N SER A 605 21.39 5.50 -9.89
CA SER A 605 21.28 6.32 -11.09
C SER A 605 20.51 5.64 -12.22
N ILE A 606 20.68 4.33 -12.45
CA ILE A 606 19.92 3.58 -13.47
C ILE A 606 18.43 3.62 -13.13
N ALA A 607 18.08 3.34 -11.87
CA ALA A 607 16.69 3.39 -11.43
C ALA A 607 16.08 4.78 -11.63
N LYS A 608 16.79 5.86 -11.30
CA LYS A 608 16.32 7.23 -11.57
C LYS A 608 16.22 7.54 -13.06
N ASN A 609 17.22 7.15 -13.85
CA ASN A 609 17.22 7.38 -15.30
C ASN A 609 16.06 6.64 -15.97
N ALA A 610 15.68 5.46 -15.47
CA ALA A 610 14.48 4.78 -15.96
C ALA A 610 13.21 5.63 -15.75
N VAL A 611 13.12 6.39 -14.66
CA VAL A 611 11.97 7.29 -14.45
C VAL A 611 11.99 8.48 -15.40
N ASP A 612 13.17 9.02 -15.68
CA ASP A 612 13.35 10.19 -16.52
C ASP A 612 13.22 9.90 -18.02
N LEU A 613 13.67 8.72 -18.47
CA LEU A 613 13.64 8.26 -19.85
C LEU A 613 12.35 7.50 -20.20
N ARG A 614 11.76 6.80 -19.21
CA ARG A 614 10.66 5.83 -19.39
C ARG A 614 11.01 4.75 -20.44
N PRO A 615 12.11 3.99 -20.23
CA PRO A 615 12.51 2.95 -21.15
C PRO A 615 11.49 1.82 -21.13
N GLY A 616 11.47 1.03 -22.20
CA GLY A 616 10.70 -0.22 -22.24
C GLY A 616 11.23 -1.26 -21.26
N MET A 617 12.53 -1.23 -20.97
CA MET A 617 13.21 -2.22 -20.13
C MET A 617 14.57 -1.73 -19.61
N ILE A 618 15.07 -2.39 -18.56
CA ILE A 618 16.46 -2.35 -18.11
C ILE A 618 17.07 -3.75 -18.29
N ILE A 619 18.25 -3.86 -18.92
CA ILE A 619 18.98 -5.13 -19.08
C ILE A 619 20.20 -5.10 -18.15
N VAL A 620 20.34 -6.12 -17.31
CA VAL A 620 21.41 -6.24 -16.33
C VAL A 620 22.14 -7.56 -16.53
N PHE A 621 23.43 -7.49 -16.82
CA PHE A 621 24.32 -8.66 -16.85
C PHE A 621 24.92 -8.90 -15.47
N SER A 622 24.75 -10.11 -14.91
CA SER A 622 25.25 -10.42 -13.57
C SER A 622 25.36 -11.92 -13.31
N GLU A 623 26.49 -12.36 -12.72
CA GLU A 623 26.68 -13.75 -12.26
C GLU A 623 26.61 -13.96 -10.73
N HIS A 624 26.53 -12.87 -9.95
CA HIS A 624 26.53 -12.91 -8.49
C HIS A 624 25.29 -12.28 -7.82
N GLY A 625 24.48 -11.54 -8.58
CA GLY A 625 23.18 -11.01 -8.14
C GLY A 625 23.19 -9.73 -7.32
N LYS A 626 24.36 -9.23 -6.89
CA LYS A 626 24.46 -7.99 -6.10
C LYS A 626 23.80 -6.80 -6.81
N THR A 627 24.10 -6.59 -8.09
CA THR A 627 23.50 -5.52 -8.90
C THR A 627 21.99 -5.69 -9.03
N ALA A 628 21.51 -6.92 -9.28
CA ALA A 628 20.09 -7.21 -9.40
C ALA A 628 19.34 -6.85 -8.10
N ARG A 629 19.85 -7.28 -6.93
CA ARG A 629 19.26 -6.93 -5.63
C ARG A 629 19.22 -5.42 -5.38
N LEU A 630 20.34 -4.73 -5.63
CA LEU A 630 20.39 -3.27 -5.48
C LEU A 630 19.43 -2.56 -6.44
N LEU A 631 19.25 -3.07 -7.65
CA LEU A 631 18.33 -2.44 -8.59
C LEU A 631 16.88 -2.65 -8.14
N ALA A 632 16.52 -3.85 -7.67
CA ALA A 632 15.22 -4.14 -7.08
C ALA A 632 14.91 -3.28 -5.84
N LYS A 633 15.93 -3.00 -5.00
CA LYS A 633 15.83 -2.07 -3.85
C LYS A 633 15.28 -0.71 -4.28
N TYR A 634 15.77 -0.15 -5.39
CA TYR A 634 15.34 1.17 -5.86
C TYR A 634 14.03 1.17 -6.67
N ARG A 635 13.28 0.04 -6.67
CA ARG A 635 11.92 -0.09 -7.24
C ARG A 635 11.79 0.52 -8.66
N PRO A 636 12.51 -0.04 -9.65
CA PRO A 636 12.58 0.54 -11.00
C PRO A 636 11.20 0.55 -11.66
N CYS A 637 10.91 1.60 -12.42
CA CYS A 637 9.63 1.73 -13.12
C CYS A 637 9.48 0.81 -14.33
N ALA A 638 10.59 0.35 -14.91
CA ALA A 638 10.63 -0.57 -16.03
C ALA A 638 10.93 -2.02 -15.57
N PRO A 639 10.46 -3.05 -16.31
CA PRO A 639 10.93 -4.42 -16.15
C PRO A 639 12.45 -4.52 -16.23
N VAL A 640 13.05 -5.39 -15.42
CA VAL A 640 14.49 -5.66 -15.45
C VAL A 640 14.75 -7.07 -15.96
N LEU A 641 15.43 -7.17 -17.10
CA LEU A 641 15.91 -8.43 -17.63
C LEU A 641 17.29 -8.75 -17.04
N LEU A 642 17.36 -9.77 -16.19
CA LEU A 642 18.61 -10.29 -15.66
C LEU A 642 19.19 -11.32 -16.64
N VAL A 643 20.32 -11.00 -17.24
CA VAL A 643 21.06 -11.92 -18.12
C VAL A 643 22.16 -12.61 -17.31
N THR A 644 22.12 -13.94 -17.24
CA THR A 644 23.05 -14.76 -16.43
C THR A 644 23.17 -16.16 -17.01
N SER A 645 24.32 -16.82 -16.83
CA SER A 645 24.49 -18.26 -17.07
C SER A 645 24.21 -19.10 -15.83
N ASN A 646 24.10 -18.47 -14.65
CA ASN A 646 23.89 -19.14 -13.38
C ASN A 646 22.40 -19.42 -13.12
N VAL A 647 22.00 -20.69 -13.25
CA VAL A 647 20.62 -21.16 -13.02
C VAL A 647 20.12 -20.87 -11.60
N LYS A 648 20.99 -20.99 -10.59
CA LYS A 648 20.60 -20.70 -9.19
C LYS A 648 20.32 -19.21 -9.01
N LEU A 649 21.17 -18.37 -9.61
CA LEU A 649 20.96 -16.92 -9.60
C LEU A 649 19.65 -16.56 -10.33
N ALA A 650 19.41 -17.14 -11.51
CA ALA A 650 18.17 -16.93 -12.25
C ALA A 650 16.92 -17.21 -11.40
N ARG A 651 16.88 -18.36 -10.69
CA ARG A 651 15.76 -18.69 -9.78
C ARG A 651 15.64 -17.71 -8.62
N SER A 652 16.73 -17.42 -7.91
CA SER A 652 16.68 -16.51 -6.76
C SER A 652 16.26 -15.09 -7.16
N CYS A 653 16.76 -14.56 -8.28
CA CYS A 653 16.40 -13.23 -8.76
C CYS A 653 15.00 -13.17 -9.36
N ALA A 654 14.42 -14.29 -9.83
CA ALA A 654 13.01 -14.32 -10.26
C ALA A 654 12.03 -13.92 -9.14
N THR A 655 12.48 -13.98 -7.88
CA THR A 655 11.71 -13.56 -6.69
C THR A 655 11.81 -12.07 -6.37
N LEU A 656 12.76 -11.35 -6.97
CA LEU A 656 12.97 -9.93 -6.67
C LEU A 656 12.02 -9.05 -7.49
N PHE A 657 11.58 -7.93 -6.91
CA PHE A 657 10.71 -6.97 -7.57
C PHE A 657 11.22 -6.58 -8.97
N ALA A 658 10.34 -6.65 -9.97
CA ALA A 658 10.57 -6.28 -11.37
C ALA A 658 11.60 -7.12 -12.15
N MET A 659 12.17 -8.18 -11.55
CA MET A 659 13.22 -8.99 -12.19
C MET A 659 12.64 -10.13 -13.04
N TYR A 660 13.19 -10.32 -14.24
CA TYR A 660 12.89 -11.41 -15.16
C TYR A 660 14.20 -12.01 -15.65
N PRO A 661 14.52 -13.26 -15.30
CA PRO A 661 15.78 -13.88 -15.72
C PRO A 661 15.73 -14.36 -17.18
N PHE A 662 16.86 -14.17 -17.88
CA PHE A 662 17.19 -14.77 -19.16
C PHE A 662 18.48 -15.57 -19.01
N LEU A 663 18.37 -16.90 -19.14
CA LEU A 663 19.48 -17.81 -18.98
C LEU A 663 20.30 -17.92 -20.27
N LEU A 664 21.60 -17.69 -20.16
CA LEU A 664 22.56 -17.97 -21.23
C LEU A 664 23.03 -19.43 -21.18
N ASP A 665 23.31 -20.01 -22.34
CA ASP A 665 23.83 -21.38 -22.45
C ASP A 665 25.24 -21.54 -21.88
N ALA A 666 26.02 -20.46 -21.86
CA ALA A 666 27.38 -20.43 -21.34
C ALA A 666 27.67 -19.08 -20.64
N PRO A 667 28.61 -19.05 -19.68
CA PRO A 667 29.13 -17.81 -19.12
C PRO A 667 29.75 -16.93 -20.19
N ILE A 668 29.66 -15.62 -20.00
CA ILE A 668 30.35 -14.64 -20.84
C ILE A 668 31.83 -14.67 -20.46
N ASN A 669 32.73 -14.88 -21.41
CA ASN A 669 34.16 -15.03 -21.14
C ASN A 669 34.96 -13.76 -21.44
N SER A 670 34.42 -12.87 -22.27
CA SER A 670 35.09 -11.62 -22.66
C SER A 670 34.11 -10.44 -22.71
N VAL A 671 34.64 -9.23 -22.55
CA VAL A 671 33.84 -7.99 -22.66
C VAL A 671 33.31 -7.80 -24.08
N ASP A 672 34.05 -8.27 -25.09
CA ASP A 672 33.67 -8.16 -26.51
C ASP A 672 32.45 -9.03 -26.86
N GLU A 673 32.24 -10.15 -26.15
CA GLU A 673 31.05 -11.00 -26.31
C GLU A 673 29.76 -10.31 -25.83
N ILE A 674 29.86 -9.36 -24.89
CA ILE A 674 28.69 -8.70 -24.28
C ILE A 674 27.83 -8.02 -25.34
N GLU A 675 28.41 -7.41 -26.38
CA GLU A 675 27.64 -6.77 -27.45
C GLU A 675 26.70 -7.74 -28.18
N GLY A 676 27.18 -8.96 -28.48
CA GLY A 676 26.37 -9.98 -29.14
C GLY A 676 25.28 -10.53 -28.22
N HIS A 677 25.54 -10.61 -26.92
CA HIS A 677 24.54 -11.03 -25.94
C HIS A 677 23.47 -9.95 -25.66
N VAL A 678 23.80 -8.67 -25.81
CA VAL A 678 22.81 -7.58 -25.74
C VAL A 678 21.74 -7.76 -26.82
N GLU A 679 22.12 -8.08 -28.05
CA GLU A 679 21.16 -8.32 -29.15
C GLU A 679 20.24 -9.51 -28.86
N LYS A 680 20.79 -10.63 -28.38
CA LYS A 680 20.01 -11.81 -27.94
C LYS A 680 19.03 -11.47 -26.82
N ALA A 681 19.48 -10.74 -25.81
CA ALA A 681 18.65 -10.32 -24.68
C ALA A 681 17.51 -9.40 -25.13
N LEU A 682 17.78 -8.48 -26.06
CA LEU A 682 16.77 -7.61 -26.63
C LEU A 682 15.73 -8.39 -27.45
N ASN A 683 16.14 -9.33 -28.31
CA ASN A 683 15.21 -10.17 -29.08
C ASN A 683 14.31 -10.99 -28.14
N TYR A 684 14.90 -11.67 -27.15
CA TYR A 684 14.15 -12.40 -26.13
C TYR A 684 13.13 -11.51 -25.42
N SER A 685 13.52 -10.27 -25.06
CA SER A 685 12.62 -9.35 -24.35
C SER A 685 11.37 -8.99 -25.14
N VAL A 686 11.47 -8.89 -26.48
CA VAL A 686 10.35 -8.61 -27.37
C VAL A 686 9.48 -9.86 -27.54
N GLU A 687 10.09 -11.01 -27.79
CA GLU A 687 9.39 -12.31 -27.93
C GLU A 687 8.61 -12.69 -26.67
N ALA A 688 9.19 -12.43 -25.48
CA ALA A 688 8.55 -12.68 -24.20
C ALA A 688 7.48 -11.63 -23.82
N GLY A 689 7.24 -10.61 -24.66
CA GLY A 689 6.29 -9.53 -24.40
C GLY A 689 6.69 -8.61 -23.24
N LEU A 690 7.98 -8.61 -22.87
CA LEU A 690 8.51 -7.81 -21.76
C LEU A 690 8.94 -6.40 -22.19
N CYS A 691 9.32 -6.21 -23.46
CA CYS A 691 9.67 -4.94 -24.07
C CYS A 691 9.01 -4.78 -25.44
N MET A 692 8.59 -3.56 -25.79
CA MET A 692 8.12 -3.26 -27.15
C MET A 692 9.29 -2.93 -28.07
N ALA A 693 9.23 -3.40 -29.32
CA ALA A 693 10.19 -3.02 -30.36
C ALA A 693 10.26 -1.49 -30.54
N GLY A 694 11.46 -0.96 -30.80
CA GLY A 694 11.70 0.48 -31.00
C GLY A 694 11.69 1.34 -29.73
N LYS A 695 11.42 0.79 -28.54
CA LYS A 695 11.56 1.52 -27.26
C LYS A 695 13.02 1.61 -26.82
N GLU A 696 13.37 2.70 -26.15
CA GLU A 696 14.65 2.83 -25.46
C GLU A 696 14.78 1.80 -24.33
N VAL A 697 15.99 1.28 -24.16
CA VAL A 697 16.38 0.29 -23.17
C VAL A 697 17.67 0.75 -22.51
N ILE A 698 17.73 0.65 -21.18
CA ILE A 698 18.96 0.92 -20.43
C ILE A 698 19.71 -0.40 -20.25
N VAL A 699 21.00 -0.43 -20.56
CA VAL A 699 21.84 -1.62 -20.44
C VAL A 699 22.94 -1.36 -19.42
N PHE A 700 23.04 -2.25 -18.43
CA PHE A 700 24.12 -2.26 -17.45
C PHE A 700 24.99 -3.51 -17.62
N THR A 701 26.29 -3.28 -17.72
CA THR A 701 27.30 -4.33 -17.87
C THR A 701 28.45 -4.11 -16.88
N SER A 702 29.14 -5.18 -16.54
CA SER A 702 30.29 -5.14 -15.65
C SER A 702 31.34 -6.13 -16.14
N THR A 703 32.61 -5.71 -16.16
CA THR A 703 33.76 -6.56 -16.48
C THR A 703 33.92 -7.73 -15.50
N SER A 704 33.34 -7.61 -14.29
CA SER A 704 33.24 -8.72 -13.33
C SER A 704 32.46 -9.92 -13.86
N VAL A 705 31.55 -9.71 -14.82
CA VAL A 705 30.76 -10.80 -15.42
C VAL A 705 31.68 -11.73 -16.22
N ALA A 706 32.63 -11.16 -16.97
CA ALA A 706 33.64 -11.92 -17.71
C ALA A 706 34.71 -12.54 -16.79
N ALA A 707 35.20 -11.78 -15.80
CA ALA A 707 36.22 -12.27 -14.88
C ALA A 707 35.75 -13.42 -13.97
N ALA A 708 34.45 -13.49 -13.64
CA ALA A 708 33.86 -14.57 -12.85
C ALA A 708 33.99 -15.95 -13.51
N ALA A 709 33.99 -16.02 -14.85
CA ALA A 709 34.21 -17.25 -15.58
C ALA A 709 35.67 -17.73 -15.52
N CYS A 710 36.61 -16.80 -15.32
CA CYS A 710 38.05 -17.07 -15.23
C CYS A 710 38.58 -17.25 -13.80
N ALA A 711 37.77 -17.00 -12.77
CA ALA A 711 38.17 -16.93 -11.36
C ALA A 711 38.33 -18.30 -10.67
N ALA A 712 39.03 -19.24 -11.32
CA ALA A 712 39.55 -20.44 -10.68
C ALA A 712 41.01 -20.29 -10.18
N GLY A 713 41.63 -19.09 -10.21
CA GLY A 713 43.04 -18.99 -9.82
C GLY A 713 43.72 -17.64 -9.56
N ASP A 714 43.09 -16.46 -9.63
CA ASP A 714 43.83 -15.21 -9.37
C ASP A 714 42.91 -14.05 -8.90
N GLU A 715 42.63 -13.96 -7.59
CA GLU A 715 41.71 -12.96 -7.01
C GLU A 715 42.34 -11.55 -6.80
N GLY A 716 43.54 -11.27 -7.32
CA GLY A 716 44.35 -10.15 -6.81
C GLY A 716 44.47 -8.84 -7.61
N LYS A 717 44.19 -8.78 -8.93
CA LYS A 717 44.84 -7.72 -9.76
C LYS A 717 44.01 -6.90 -10.75
N ALA A 718 42.72 -7.16 -10.99
CA ALA A 718 41.95 -6.40 -11.99
C ALA A 718 41.00 -5.37 -11.36
N MET A 719 41.13 -4.09 -11.73
CA MET A 719 40.14 -3.06 -11.41
C MET A 719 38.80 -3.34 -12.11
N LEU A 720 37.73 -3.45 -11.33
CA LEU A 720 36.39 -3.74 -11.83
C LEU A 720 35.78 -2.52 -12.56
N GLN A 721 35.68 -2.58 -13.89
CA GLN A 721 34.96 -1.58 -14.68
C GLN A 721 33.47 -1.93 -14.80
N ARG A 722 32.60 -0.92 -14.64
CA ARG A 722 31.14 -1.01 -14.75
C ARG A 722 30.65 0.04 -15.73
N GLU A 723 29.71 -0.31 -16.60
CA GLU A 723 29.28 0.54 -17.71
C GLU A 723 27.76 0.57 -17.83
N VAL A 724 27.23 1.78 -18.03
CA VAL A 724 25.82 2.03 -18.38
C VAL A 724 25.72 2.68 -19.74
N LEU A 725 24.86 2.16 -20.61
CA LEU A 725 24.54 2.75 -21.91
C LEU A 725 23.04 2.64 -22.22
N ILE A 726 22.57 3.43 -23.18
CA ILE A 726 21.18 3.41 -23.67
C ILE A 726 21.18 2.94 -25.13
N THR A 727 20.23 2.06 -25.49
CA THR A 727 20.04 1.53 -26.85
C THR A 727 18.55 1.33 -27.15
N LEU A 728 18.18 0.99 -28.39
CA LEU A 728 16.81 0.68 -28.78
C LEU A 728 16.55 -0.83 -28.85
N ALA A 729 15.33 -1.25 -28.53
CA ALA A 729 14.85 -2.60 -28.80
C ALA A 729 14.70 -2.85 -30.32
N PRO A 730 15.19 -3.97 -30.86
CA PRO A 730 15.14 -4.31 -32.28
C PRO A 730 13.72 -4.69 -32.73
N GLY A 731 13.43 -4.56 -34.03
CA GLY A 731 12.18 -5.00 -34.67
C GLY A 731 11.33 -3.87 -35.30
N GLN A 732 10.36 -4.25 -36.15
CA GLN A 732 9.32 -3.35 -36.65
C GLN A 732 8.19 -3.22 -35.63
N LEU A 733 7.61 -2.02 -35.50
CA LEU A 733 6.48 -1.76 -34.60
C LEU A 733 5.25 -2.55 -35.09
N ASP A 734 4.79 -3.55 -34.35
CA ASP A 734 3.57 -4.26 -34.72
C ASP A 734 2.32 -3.44 -34.35
N HIS A 735 1.77 -2.75 -35.34
CA HIS A 735 0.55 -1.95 -35.21
C HIS A 735 -0.71 -2.78 -34.90
N ASN A 736 -0.72 -4.08 -35.19
CA ASN A 736 -1.85 -4.96 -34.88
C ASN A 736 -1.78 -5.50 -33.43
N ALA A 737 -0.58 -5.60 -32.85
CA ALA A 737 -0.40 -5.82 -31.42
C ALA A 737 -0.77 -4.59 -30.56
N LEU A 738 -0.84 -3.40 -31.18
CA LEU A 738 -1.13 -2.09 -30.58
C LEU A 738 -2.63 -1.74 -30.56
N GLY A 739 -3.52 -2.66 -30.17
CA GLY A 739 -4.92 -2.32 -29.89
C GLY A 739 -5.03 -1.15 -28.89
N ALA A 740 -5.13 0.07 -29.43
CA ALA A 740 -5.17 1.39 -28.79
C ALA A 740 -3.91 1.87 -28.00
N LEU A 741 -2.69 1.44 -28.34
CA LEU A 741 -1.47 2.04 -27.80
C LEU A 741 -0.98 3.17 -28.72
N ALA A 742 -1.64 4.33 -28.64
CA ALA A 742 -1.07 5.54 -29.23
C ALA A 742 0.29 5.82 -28.57
N PRO A 743 1.33 6.19 -29.35
CA PRO A 743 2.52 6.77 -28.78
C PRO A 743 2.07 8.08 -28.13
N HIS A 744 1.94 8.11 -26.80
CA HIS A 744 1.86 9.38 -26.12
C HIS A 744 3.23 10.06 -26.30
N THR A 745 3.35 10.86 -27.35
CA THR A 745 4.21 12.05 -27.37
C THR A 745 3.75 12.93 -26.21
N SER A 746 4.24 12.59 -25.01
CA SER A 746 3.78 13.11 -23.73
C SER A 746 4.00 14.60 -23.53
N ALA A 747 4.61 15.28 -24.49
CA ALA A 747 4.91 16.71 -24.44
C ALA A 747 3.74 17.60 -24.90
N GLN A 748 2.69 17.06 -25.54
CA GLN A 748 1.70 17.89 -26.25
C GLN A 748 0.23 17.72 -25.81
N ASP A 749 -0.11 16.86 -24.84
CA ASP A 749 -1.49 16.74 -24.35
C ASP A 749 -1.69 17.45 -22.99
N PRO A 750 -2.33 18.63 -22.96
CA PRO A 750 -2.65 19.35 -21.72
C PRO A 750 -3.52 18.53 -20.76
N ARG A 751 -4.24 17.52 -21.26
CA ARG A 751 -5.14 16.68 -20.45
C ARG A 751 -4.39 15.67 -19.60
N MET A 752 -3.10 15.38 -19.83
CA MET A 752 -2.32 14.47 -18.96
C MET A 752 -1.93 15.10 -17.61
N ILE A 753 -2.25 16.37 -17.39
CA ILE A 753 -2.25 17.04 -16.07
C ILE A 753 -3.39 16.47 -15.17
N THR A 754 -4.33 15.67 -15.69
CA THR A 754 -5.51 15.16 -14.94
C THR A 754 -5.31 13.86 -14.13
N LYS A 755 -4.07 13.38 -13.91
CA LYS A 755 -3.86 12.23 -13.01
C LYS A 755 -3.88 12.70 -11.56
N THR A 756 -4.81 12.17 -10.77
CA THR A 756 -4.88 12.44 -9.33
C THR A 756 -3.67 11.80 -8.66
N ILE A 757 -2.83 12.63 -8.06
CA ILE A 757 -1.77 12.17 -7.16
C ILE A 757 -2.38 12.15 -5.77
N THR A 758 -2.40 10.98 -5.16
CA THR A 758 -2.76 10.81 -3.76
C THR A 758 -1.45 10.75 -2.97
N LEU A 759 -1.34 11.53 -1.89
CA LEU A 759 -0.20 11.46 -0.97
C LEU A 759 -0.67 10.89 0.35
N ARG A 760 -0.04 9.78 0.75
CA ARG A 760 -0.23 9.17 2.06
C ARG A 760 1.14 9.10 2.73
N SER A 761 1.36 9.89 3.77
CA SER A 761 2.50 9.68 4.65
C SER A 761 2.03 9.34 6.03
N THR A 762 2.71 8.37 6.63
CA THR A 762 2.49 7.96 8.01
C THR A 762 3.77 8.09 8.79
N VAL A 763 3.68 8.59 10.02
CA VAL A 763 4.79 8.63 10.97
C VAL A 763 4.49 7.58 12.03
N ILE A 764 5.30 6.53 12.10
CA ILE A 764 5.11 5.43 13.05
C ILE A 764 6.35 5.35 13.94
N ASN A 765 6.14 5.36 15.25
CA ASN A 765 7.14 4.98 16.25
C ASN A 765 6.79 3.58 16.79
N LEU A 766 7.80 2.76 17.08
CA LEU A 766 7.64 1.44 17.67
C LEU A 766 6.85 1.46 18.98
N ASP A 767 7.04 2.48 19.83
CA ASP A 767 6.29 2.61 21.10
C ASP A 767 4.77 2.69 20.87
N MET A 768 4.34 3.26 19.73
CA MET A 768 2.91 3.30 19.36
C MET A 768 2.33 1.89 19.15
N LEU A 769 3.19 0.92 18.80
CA LEU A 769 2.80 -0.46 18.58
C LEU A 769 2.65 -1.25 19.89
N THR A 770 3.08 -0.69 21.02
CA THR A 770 3.03 -1.36 22.34
C THR A 770 2.31 -0.59 23.43
N ASP A 771 2.12 0.73 23.29
CA ASP A 771 1.41 1.56 24.27
C ASP A 771 -0.12 1.32 24.29
N ASP A 772 -0.72 1.34 25.49
CA ASP A 772 -2.13 1.05 25.76
C ASP A 772 -3.02 2.31 25.83
N ASN A 773 -2.44 3.53 25.75
CA ASN A 773 -3.20 4.80 25.79
C ASN A 773 -3.31 5.48 24.40
N PRO A 774 -4.28 5.08 23.55
CA PRO A 774 -4.45 5.68 22.23
C PRO A 774 -5.07 7.09 22.31
N PRO A 775 -4.77 7.98 21.33
CA PRO A 775 -5.33 9.33 21.28
C PRO A 775 -6.85 9.34 21.05
N VAL A 776 -7.47 10.50 21.26
CA VAL A 776 -8.89 10.73 20.96
C VAL A 776 -9.17 10.54 19.48
N ARG A 777 -10.22 9.75 19.17
CA ARG A 777 -10.66 9.44 17.80
C ARG A 777 -11.27 10.67 17.11
N LYS A 778 -10.76 11.02 15.93
CA LYS A 778 -11.24 12.11 15.07
C LYS A 778 -12.08 11.60 13.90
N THR A 779 -11.72 10.46 13.31
CA THR A 779 -12.53 9.75 12.31
C THR A 779 -13.84 9.28 12.93
N LYS A 780 -14.91 9.34 12.13
CA LYS A 780 -16.28 9.06 12.55
C LYS A 780 -16.67 7.62 12.24
N LEU A 781 -17.63 7.08 13.00
CA LEU A 781 -18.23 5.79 12.75
C LEU A 781 -19.72 5.94 12.45
N ALA A 782 -20.10 5.51 11.25
CA ALA A 782 -21.49 5.26 10.90
C ALA A 782 -21.83 3.80 11.14
N VAL A 783 -22.96 3.53 11.79
CA VAL A 783 -23.43 2.16 12.07
C VAL A 783 -24.83 1.99 11.53
N THR A 784 -25.08 0.85 10.91
CA THR A 784 -26.42 0.54 10.38
C THR A 784 -27.25 -0.09 11.47
N ILE A 785 -28.43 0.48 11.72
CA ILE A 785 -29.36 -0.03 12.73
C ILE A 785 -30.25 -1.10 12.11
N GLY A 786 -30.45 -2.19 12.84
CA GLY A 786 -31.26 -3.32 12.43
C GLY A 786 -31.65 -4.20 13.61
N PRO A 787 -32.19 -5.40 13.37
CA PRO A 787 -32.70 -6.28 14.43
C PRO A 787 -31.69 -6.60 15.54
N ALA A 788 -30.39 -6.67 15.25
CA ALA A 788 -29.36 -6.94 16.25
C ALA A 788 -29.00 -5.72 17.11
N SER A 789 -29.42 -4.52 16.70
CA SER A 789 -29.02 -3.24 17.30
C SER A 789 -30.19 -2.32 17.66
N SER A 790 -31.44 -2.76 17.50
CA SER A 790 -32.62 -1.91 17.70
C SER A 790 -33.12 -1.85 19.14
N THR A 791 -32.62 -2.68 20.07
CA THR A 791 -33.07 -2.63 21.47
C THR A 791 -32.43 -1.45 22.22
N PRO A 792 -33.13 -0.85 23.20
CA PRO A 792 -32.61 0.30 23.97
C PRO A 792 -31.24 0.04 24.60
N GLU A 793 -31.00 -1.15 25.15
CA GLU A 793 -29.75 -1.51 25.82
C GLU A 793 -28.58 -1.59 24.84
N ILE A 794 -28.81 -2.14 23.64
CA ILE A 794 -27.77 -2.24 22.62
C ILE A 794 -27.50 -0.86 22.00
N LEU A 795 -28.54 -0.07 21.71
CA LEU A 795 -28.39 1.32 21.25
C LEU A 795 -27.55 2.13 22.23
N GLU A 796 -27.84 2.03 23.54
CA GLU A 796 -27.08 2.71 24.58
C GLU A 796 -25.60 2.31 24.56
N ARG A 797 -25.33 1.01 24.46
CA ARG A 797 -23.96 0.49 24.36
C ARG A 797 -23.25 0.91 23.08
N LEU A 798 -23.96 1.05 21.95
CA LEU A 798 -23.40 1.55 20.69
C LEU A 798 -22.99 3.02 20.80
N VAL A 799 -23.83 3.86 21.43
CA VAL A 799 -23.50 5.27 21.73
C VAL A 799 -22.25 5.36 22.62
N ASP A 800 -22.18 4.53 23.66
CA ASP A 800 -21.04 4.50 24.59
C ASP A 800 -19.75 4.00 23.90
N SER A 801 -19.88 3.05 22.98
CA SER A 801 -18.76 2.48 22.22
C SER A 801 -18.22 3.41 21.12
N GLY A 802 -18.96 4.49 20.81
CA GLY A 802 -18.54 5.54 19.89
C GLY A 802 -19.21 5.49 18.52
N MET A 803 -20.50 5.16 18.45
CA MET A 803 -21.35 5.49 17.30
C MET A 803 -21.46 7.02 17.13
N ASP A 804 -21.12 7.56 15.96
CA ASP A 804 -21.33 8.98 15.62
C ASP A 804 -22.57 9.16 14.73
N ILE A 805 -22.85 8.22 13.82
CA ILE A 805 -23.98 8.26 12.89
C ILE A 805 -24.78 6.95 12.97
N ALA A 806 -26.09 7.06 13.13
CA ALA A 806 -27.04 5.96 12.98
C ALA A 806 -27.64 5.97 11.56
N ARG A 807 -27.34 4.93 10.78
CA ARG A 807 -27.87 4.72 9.43
C ARG A 807 -29.14 3.86 9.48
N PHE A 808 -30.21 4.38 8.90
CA PHE A 808 -31.46 3.68 8.66
C PHE A 808 -31.57 3.35 7.17
N LYS A 809 -31.62 2.05 6.85
CA LYS A 809 -31.62 1.58 5.46
C LYS A 809 -33.06 1.35 4.99
N PHE A 810 -33.59 2.23 4.14
CA PHE A 810 -34.99 2.18 3.71
C PHE A 810 -35.31 1.14 2.64
N SER A 811 -34.30 0.40 2.17
CA SER A 811 -34.53 -0.82 1.39
C SER A 811 -35.14 -1.97 2.24
N HIS A 812 -35.14 -1.84 3.56
CA HIS A 812 -35.68 -2.82 4.52
C HIS A 812 -36.34 -2.10 5.71
N GLY A 813 -37.28 -2.77 6.38
CA GLY A 813 -38.03 -2.17 7.50
C GLY A 813 -39.10 -1.18 7.03
N THR A 814 -40.04 -0.86 7.91
CA THR A 814 -41.10 0.11 7.64
C THR A 814 -40.71 1.49 8.20
N PRO A 815 -41.20 2.60 7.62
CA PRO A 815 -40.99 3.94 8.18
C PRO A 815 -41.37 4.03 9.67
N GLN A 816 -42.46 3.37 10.07
CA GLN A 816 -42.88 3.30 11.47
C GLN A 816 -41.83 2.62 12.38
N SER A 817 -41.28 1.47 11.96
CA SER A 817 -40.25 0.78 12.74
C SER A 817 -38.97 1.62 12.91
N HIS A 818 -38.58 2.37 11.87
CA HIS A 818 -37.44 3.28 11.94
C HIS A 818 -37.72 4.47 12.86
N ALA A 819 -38.96 4.98 12.89
CA ALA A 819 -39.37 6.09 13.75
C ALA A 819 -39.29 5.72 15.25
N GLU A 820 -39.75 4.52 15.62
CA GLU A 820 -39.71 4.03 17.01
C GLU A 820 -38.27 3.91 17.54
N VAL A 821 -37.40 3.31 16.73
CA VAL A 821 -35.98 3.15 17.06
C VAL A 821 -35.27 4.50 17.13
N LEU A 822 -35.59 5.42 16.21
CA LEU A 822 -35.05 6.78 16.22
C LEU A 822 -35.50 7.57 17.47
N GLY A 823 -36.75 7.45 17.88
CA GLY A 823 -37.26 8.06 19.12
C GLY A 823 -36.45 7.60 20.33
N THR A 824 -36.26 6.28 20.45
CA THR A 824 -35.44 5.66 21.52
C THR A 824 -34.00 6.19 21.50
N LEU A 825 -33.38 6.26 20.33
CA LEU A 825 -32.02 6.78 20.18
C LEU A 825 -31.90 8.24 20.64
N LYS A 826 -32.88 9.09 20.28
CA LYS A 826 -32.90 10.50 20.69
C LYS A 826 -33.01 10.66 22.21
N GLU A 827 -33.82 9.83 22.87
CA GLU A 827 -33.94 9.82 24.34
C GLU A 827 -32.63 9.42 25.02
N ILE A 828 -31.98 8.37 24.52
CA ILE A 828 -30.66 7.92 25.00
C ILE A 828 -29.62 9.03 24.84
N CYS A 829 -29.57 9.67 23.67
CA CYS A 829 -28.66 10.77 23.36
C CYS A 829 -28.88 11.96 24.32
N LYS A 830 -30.14 12.36 24.54
CA LYS A 830 -30.51 13.43 25.48
C LYS A 830 -30.08 13.09 26.92
N ARG A 831 -30.34 11.87 27.39
CA ARG A 831 -29.95 11.41 28.74
C ARG A 831 -28.44 11.42 28.95
N LYS A 832 -27.66 11.03 27.93
CA LYS A 832 -26.20 10.97 28.02
C LYS A 832 -25.48 12.28 27.67
N GLY A 833 -26.20 13.30 27.20
CA GLY A 833 -25.58 14.52 26.69
C GLY A 833 -24.69 14.27 25.48
N ARG A 834 -25.06 13.30 24.63
CA ARG A 834 -24.33 12.91 23.41
C ARG A 834 -25.17 13.26 22.19
N SER A 835 -24.52 13.57 21.08
CA SER A 835 -25.18 13.80 19.80
C SER A 835 -24.79 12.66 18.85
N VAL A 836 -25.78 12.06 18.19
CA VAL A 836 -25.60 11.07 17.13
C VAL A 836 -26.41 11.56 15.93
N ALA A 837 -25.75 11.65 14.77
CA ALA A 837 -26.41 12.03 13.53
C ALA A 837 -27.24 10.89 12.96
N THR A 838 -28.24 11.24 12.17
CA THR A 838 -29.13 10.32 11.48
C THR A 838 -28.88 10.34 9.98
N LEU A 839 -28.71 9.16 9.39
CA LEU A 839 -28.51 8.99 7.97
C LEU A 839 -29.62 8.11 7.38
N MET A 840 -30.47 8.71 6.57
CA MET A 840 -31.48 8.01 5.77
C MET A 840 -30.86 7.52 4.47
N ASP A 841 -30.65 6.21 4.33
CA ASP A 841 -30.12 5.61 3.11
C ASP A 841 -31.25 5.12 2.21
N LEU A 842 -31.41 5.80 1.07
CA LEU A 842 -32.50 5.59 0.13
C LEU A 842 -32.35 4.26 -0.62
N GLN A 843 -33.49 3.71 -1.04
CA GLN A 843 -33.47 2.46 -1.81
C GLN A 843 -32.87 2.69 -3.20
N GLY A 844 -33.31 3.75 -3.89
CA GLY A 844 -32.91 4.03 -5.27
C GLY A 844 -33.39 2.98 -6.29
N PRO A 845 -32.94 3.09 -7.54
CA PRO A 845 -33.39 2.23 -8.65
C PRO A 845 -32.66 0.87 -8.65
N GLU A 846 -32.92 0.01 -7.66
CA GLU A 846 -32.37 -1.35 -7.63
C GLU A 846 -33.24 -2.35 -8.41
N VAL A 847 -32.62 -3.07 -9.35
CA VAL A 847 -33.23 -4.23 -10.02
C VAL A 847 -33.08 -5.47 -9.14
N ARG A 848 -34.17 -6.20 -8.91
CA ARG A 848 -34.31 -7.36 -8.05
C ARG A 848 -35.04 -8.51 -8.76
N THR A 849 -34.77 -9.72 -8.27
CA THR A 849 -35.49 -10.93 -8.70
C THR A 849 -36.87 -11.04 -8.05
N SER A 850 -37.72 -11.90 -8.59
CA SER A 850 -39.03 -12.26 -8.05
C SER A 850 -38.97 -12.97 -6.69
N TYR A 851 -40.13 -13.11 -6.03
CA TYR A 851 -40.32 -14.09 -4.95
C TYR A 851 -40.15 -15.52 -5.47
N LEU A 852 -39.90 -16.48 -4.59
CA LEU A 852 -39.64 -17.86 -4.97
C LEU A 852 -40.73 -18.81 -4.46
N ILE A 853 -41.09 -19.80 -5.27
CA ILE A 853 -42.00 -20.88 -4.88
C ILE A 853 -41.39 -22.24 -5.21
N ASP A 854 -41.82 -23.27 -4.48
CA ASP A 854 -41.68 -24.65 -4.89
C ASP A 854 -42.74 -24.99 -5.94
N LYS A 855 -42.32 -25.46 -7.12
CA LYS A 855 -43.24 -25.66 -8.26
C LYS A 855 -44.28 -26.77 -7.99
N GLN A 856 -43.92 -27.78 -7.19
CA GLN A 856 -44.81 -28.92 -6.91
C GLN A 856 -45.93 -28.55 -5.95
N SER A 857 -45.60 -27.84 -4.88
CA SER A 857 -46.53 -27.46 -3.81
C SER A 857 -47.17 -26.09 -4.02
N GLY A 858 -46.57 -25.22 -4.85
CA GLY A 858 -46.95 -23.81 -5.00
C GLY A 858 -46.63 -22.96 -3.76
N VAL A 859 -45.97 -23.53 -2.76
CA VAL A 859 -45.66 -22.86 -1.49
C VAL A 859 -44.41 -21.99 -1.66
N ARG A 860 -44.41 -20.83 -1.01
CA ARG A 860 -43.27 -19.92 -0.99
C ARG A 860 -42.06 -20.57 -0.32
N ILE A 861 -40.90 -20.42 -0.94
CA ILE A 861 -39.63 -20.92 -0.43
C ILE A 861 -38.66 -19.75 -0.23
N ASP A 862 -37.80 -19.87 0.77
CA ASP A 862 -36.86 -18.80 1.08
C ASP A 862 -35.69 -18.73 0.11
N SER A 863 -35.36 -19.85 -0.56
CA SER A 863 -34.23 -19.94 -1.46
C SER A 863 -34.31 -21.08 -2.47
N ILE A 864 -33.54 -20.95 -3.55
CA ILE A 864 -33.29 -22.00 -4.54
C ILE A 864 -31.78 -22.20 -4.68
N GLU A 865 -31.35 -23.46 -4.76
CA GLU A 865 -29.97 -23.77 -5.14
C GLU A 865 -29.82 -23.56 -6.65
N LEU A 866 -28.71 -22.98 -7.11
CA LEU A 866 -28.30 -22.86 -8.50
C LEU A 866 -26.95 -23.57 -8.64
N LYS A 867 -26.83 -24.49 -9.61
CA LYS A 867 -25.61 -25.27 -9.87
C LYS A 867 -24.97 -24.83 -11.17
N ALA A 868 -23.65 -24.85 -11.23
CA ALA A 868 -22.90 -24.55 -12.45
C ALA A 868 -23.39 -25.46 -13.59
N GLY A 869 -23.70 -24.87 -14.74
CA GLY A 869 -24.32 -25.55 -15.88
C GLY A 869 -25.86 -25.48 -15.91
N ASP A 870 -26.53 -25.07 -14.83
CA ASP A 870 -27.98 -24.89 -14.83
C ASP A 870 -28.40 -23.84 -15.86
N LYS A 871 -29.49 -24.10 -16.58
CA LYS A 871 -30.11 -23.15 -17.50
C LYS A 871 -31.08 -22.25 -16.72
N VAL A 872 -30.91 -20.93 -16.85
CA VAL A 872 -31.75 -19.92 -16.19
C VAL A 872 -32.41 -19.03 -17.24
N SER A 873 -33.72 -18.85 -17.13
CA SER A 873 -34.52 -17.96 -17.96
C SER A 873 -35.04 -16.79 -17.10
N LEU A 874 -34.59 -15.58 -17.43
CA LEU A 874 -34.93 -14.33 -16.75
C LEU A 874 -35.95 -13.56 -17.58
N TYR A 875 -37.04 -13.11 -16.94
CA TYR A 875 -38.13 -12.38 -17.58
C TYR A 875 -38.28 -11.00 -16.95
N GLY A 876 -38.24 -9.96 -17.78
CA GLY A 876 -38.55 -8.60 -17.36
C GLY A 876 -40.03 -8.41 -17.04
N THR A 877 -40.36 -7.70 -15.97
CA THR A 877 -41.74 -7.38 -15.59
C THR A 877 -41.83 -6.10 -14.75
N ASP A 878 -42.95 -5.37 -14.83
CA ASP A 878 -43.24 -4.21 -13.98
C ASP A 878 -43.77 -4.60 -12.58
N ASN A 879 -44.14 -5.87 -12.37
CA ASN A 879 -44.85 -6.29 -11.16
C ASN A 879 -44.32 -7.62 -10.62
N LEU A 880 -43.46 -7.51 -9.61
CA LEU A 880 -42.93 -8.63 -8.83
C LEU A 880 -43.75 -8.94 -7.57
N SER A 881 -45.04 -8.58 -7.52
CA SER A 881 -45.89 -9.03 -6.41
C SER A 881 -45.90 -10.56 -6.34
N PRO A 882 -46.02 -11.15 -5.14
CA PRO A 882 -46.11 -12.61 -4.99
C PRO A 882 -47.22 -13.23 -5.84
N ASP A 883 -48.25 -12.46 -6.19
CA ASP A 883 -49.42 -12.89 -6.96
C ASP A 883 -49.26 -12.71 -8.48
N SER A 884 -48.23 -11.98 -8.94
CA SER A 884 -48.01 -11.62 -10.34
C SER A 884 -46.94 -12.49 -10.99
N PHE A 885 -45.72 -12.46 -10.45
CA PHE A 885 -44.59 -13.21 -11.01
C PHE A 885 -43.73 -13.82 -9.91
N VAL A 886 -43.54 -15.14 -9.97
CA VAL A 886 -42.72 -15.93 -9.04
C VAL A 886 -41.66 -16.74 -9.78
N GLY A 887 -40.53 -16.95 -9.13
CA GLY A 887 -39.42 -17.75 -9.61
C GLY A 887 -39.49 -19.16 -9.03
N TYR A 888 -39.08 -20.15 -9.83
CA TYR A 888 -39.11 -21.55 -9.44
C TYR A 888 -38.13 -22.38 -10.29
N ARG A 889 -37.81 -23.57 -9.79
CA ARG A 889 -37.11 -24.60 -10.57
C ARG A 889 -38.17 -25.48 -11.25
N ASP A 890 -38.02 -25.66 -12.55
CA ASP A 890 -38.92 -26.45 -13.37
C ASP A 890 -38.58 -27.96 -13.27
N PHE A 891 -39.49 -28.81 -13.75
CA PHE A 891 -39.36 -30.26 -13.72
C PHE A 891 -38.21 -30.78 -14.60
N ASP A 892 -37.79 -30.01 -15.61
CA ASP A 892 -36.63 -30.30 -16.44
C ASP A 892 -35.29 -29.84 -15.82
N GLY A 893 -35.34 -29.28 -14.60
CA GLY A 893 -34.19 -28.77 -13.88
C GLY A 893 -33.81 -27.32 -14.20
N SER A 894 -34.41 -26.69 -15.21
CA SER A 894 -34.18 -25.27 -15.53
C SER A 894 -34.79 -24.35 -14.46
N VAL A 895 -34.27 -23.13 -14.35
CA VAL A 895 -34.77 -22.16 -13.38
C VAL A 895 -35.38 -20.96 -14.09
N ARG A 896 -36.59 -20.59 -13.69
CA ARG A 896 -37.29 -19.40 -14.15
C ARG A 896 -37.25 -18.33 -13.07
N LEU A 897 -36.92 -17.10 -13.44
CA LEU A 897 -36.89 -15.95 -12.53
C LEU A 897 -37.56 -14.73 -13.19
N GLY A 898 -38.35 -14.00 -12.40
CA GLY A 898 -38.82 -12.66 -12.77
C GLY A 898 -37.82 -11.61 -12.32
N VAL A 899 -37.74 -10.50 -13.05
CA VAL A 899 -36.84 -9.37 -12.78
C VAL A 899 -37.65 -8.09 -12.97
N ASP A 900 -37.57 -7.15 -12.01
CA ASP A 900 -38.24 -5.83 -12.08
C ASP A 900 -37.52 -4.86 -13.03
N LEU A 901 -37.29 -5.33 -14.25
CA LEU A 901 -36.73 -4.57 -15.36
C LEU A 901 -37.47 -4.99 -16.64
N PRO A 902 -38.56 -4.31 -17.01
CA PRO A 902 -39.45 -4.71 -18.10
C PRO A 902 -38.73 -4.84 -19.44
N ASP A 903 -37.76 -3.96 -19.69
CA ASP A 903 -36.89 -3.87 -20.86
C ASP A 903 -35.61 -4.72 -20.73
N LEU A 904 -35.57 -5.70 -19.80
CA LEU A 904 -34.41 -6.57 -19.58
C LEU A 904 -33.86 -7.20 -20.88
N ALA A 905 -34.76 -7.62 -21.78
CA ALA A 905 -34.39 -8.23 -23.06
C ALA A 905 -33.82 -7.22 -24.07
N ASP A 906 -34.05 -5.93 -23.89
CA ASP A 906 -33.53 -4.87 -24.77
C ASP A 906 -32.14 -4.40 -24.30
N VAL A 907 -31.86 -4.49 -23.00
CA VAL A 907 -30.59 -4.05 -22.42
C VAL A 907 -29.54 -5.15 -22.36
N ALA A 908 -29.93 -6.41 -22.17
CA ALA A 908 -29.00 -7.54 -22.11
C ALA A 908 -28.59 -8.03 -23.50
N ARG A 909 -27.35 -8.52 -23.63
CA ARG A 909 -26.81 -9.12 -24.86
C ARG A 909 -26.16 -10.47 -24.58
N ALA A 910 -26.14 -11.35 -25.59
CA ALA A 910 -25.35 -12.58 -25.53
C ALA A 910 -23.88 -12.26 -25.21
N GLY A 911 -23.30 -13.02 -24.29
CA GLY A 911 -21.97 -12.79 -23.72
C GLY A 911 -21.93 -11.83 -22.52
N ASN A 912 -23.05 -11.19 -22.16
CA ASN A 912 -23.13 -10.49 -20.87
C ASN A 912 -23.11 -11.47 -19.70
N VAL A 913 -22.62 -11.02 -18.55
CA VAL A 913 -22.68 -11.79 -17.31
C VAL A 913 -23.64 -11.12 -16.34
N ILE A 914 -24.74 -11.80 -16.03
CA ILE A 914 -25.69 -11.40 -15.00
C ILE A 914 -25.18 -11.91 -13.66
N ARG A 915 -25.17 -11.04 -12.67
CA ARG A 915 -24.64 -11.31 -11.34
C ARG A 915 -25.75 -11.14 -10.30
N LEU A 916 -25.92 -12.16 -9.48
CA LEU A 916 -26.89 -12.21 -8.37
C LEU A 916 -26.15 -12.35 -7.03
N ARG A 917 -26.83 -11.98 -5.94
CA ARG A 917 -26.33 -12.13 -4.56
C ARG A 917 -24.95 -11.47 -4.39
N ASP A 918 -24.86 -10.18 -4.71
CA ASP A 918 -23.62 -9.38 -4.65
C ASP A 918 -22.46 -9.97 -5.48
N GLY A 919 -22.79 -10.66 -6.57
CA GLY A 919 -21.82 -11.29 -7.47
C GLY A 919 -21.38 -12.69 -7.09
N ALA A 920 -21.94 -13.25 -6.02
CA ALA A 920 -21.68 -14.62 -5.62
C ALA A 920 -22.25 -15.66 -6.59
N ILE A 921 -23.20 -15.30 -7.45
CA ILE A 921 -23.73 -16.19 -8.50
C ILE A 921 -23.63 -15.46 -9.84
N GLY A 922 -22.90 -16.05 -10.79
CA GLY A 922 -22.81 -15.59 -12.17
C GLY A 922 -23.70 -16.40 -13.10
N ILE A 923 -24.34 -15.74 -14.05
CA ILE A 923 -25.11 -16.33 -15.14
C ILE A 923 -24.55 -15.74 -16.44
N ASN A 924 -23.96 -16.57 -17.29
CA ASN A 924 -23.49 -16.16 -18.60
C ASN A 924 -24.66 -16.16 -19.58
N VAL A 925 -25.01 -15.01 -20.13
CA VAL A 925 -26.12 -14.87 -21.08
C VAL A 925 -25.73 -15.53 -22.40
N THR A 926 -26.44 -16.59 -22.78
CA THR A 926 -26.20 -17.33 -24.01
C THR A 926 -27.11 -16.85 -25.14
N GLU A 927 -28.33 -16.45 -24.81
CA GLU A 927 -29.35 -16.07 -25.78
C GLU A 927 -30.25 -14.97 -25.19
N VAL A 928 -30.70 -14.06 -26.05
CA VAL A 928 -31.69 -13.03 -25.70
C VAL A 928 -32.80 -13.09 -26.73
N SER A 929 -34.02 -13.42 -26.31
CA SER A 929 -35.20 -13.39 -27.17
C SER A 929 -35.87 -12.03 -27.07
N ALA A 930 -35.93 -11.29 -28.19
CA ALA A 930 -36.52 -9.94 -28.25
C ALA A 930 -37.91 -9.88 -27.60
N GLY A 931 -38.08 -9.00 -26.62
CA GLY A 931 -39.33 -8.78 -25.88
C GLY A 931 -39.83 -9.93 -25.02
N ARG A 932 -39.00 -10.95 -24.68
CA ARG A 932 -39.44 -12.09 -23.86
C ARG A 932 -38.50 -12.47 -22.72
N ALA A 933 -37.33 -13.03 -23.02
CA ALA A 933 -36.52 -13.69 -22.01
C ALA A 933 -35.02 -13.56 -22.29
N VAL A 934 -34.26 -13.40 -21.23
CA VAL A 934 -32.80 -13.52 -21.23
C VAL A 934 -32.45 -14.90 -20.70
N VAL A 935 -31.82 -15.73 -21.55
CA VAL A 935 -31.46 -17.10 -21.22
C VAL A 935 -29.96 -17.17 -21.01
N GLY A 936 -29.55 -17.79 -19.90
CA GLY A 936 -28.14 -17.98 -19.60
C GLY A 936 -27.85 -19.27 -18.86
N VAL A 937 -26.56 -19.51 -18.66
CA VAL A 937 -26.03 -20.69 -17.96
C VAL A 937 -25.33 -20.24 -16.69
N VAL A 938 -25.66 -20.87 -15.56
CA VAL A 938 -25.02 -20.59 -14.27
C VAL A 938 -23.54 -20.96 -14.34
N ILE A 939 -22.67 -20.05 -13.93
CA ILE A 939 -21.21 -20.17 -13.99
C ILE A 939 -20.68 -20.91 -12.76
N ASN A 940 -21.31 -20.71 -11.60
CA ASN A 940 -20.85 -21.24 -10.32
C ASN A 940 -22.00 -21.61 -9.39
N ASN A 941 -21.78 -22.59 -8.52
CA ASN A 941 -22.78 -23.02 -7.55
C ASN A 941 -23.10 -21.89 -6.55
N GLY A 942 -24.35 -21.80 -6.13
CA GLY A 942 -24.76 -20.90 -5.06
C GLY A 942 -26.23 -21.00 -4.71
N ILE A 943 -26.57 -20.62 -3.48
CA ILE A 943 -27.96 -20.53 -3.01
C ILE A 943 -28.43 -19.09 -3.21
N MET A 944 -29.53 -18.93 -3.95
CA MET A 944 -30.18 -17.64 -4.21
C MET A 944 -31.47 -17.55 -3.39
N GLY A 945 -31.56 -16.55 -2.52
CA GLY A 945 -32.81 -16.24 -1.81
C GLY A 945 -33.81 -15.46 -2.68
N GLU A 946 -34.98 -15.15 -2.13
CA GLU A 946 -35.96 -14.26 -2.78
C GLU A 946 -35.50 -12.78 -2.86
N ARG A 947 -36.05 -12.03 -3.83
CA ARG A 947 -35.89 -10.57 -3.99
C ARG A 947 -34.43 -10.07 -4.00
N LYS A 948 -33.54 -10.83 -4.64
CA LYS A 948 -32.10 -10.53 -4.68
C LYS A 948 -31.79 -9.53 -5.78
N VAL A 949 -30.92 -8.58 -5.46
CA VAL A 949 -30.44 -7.58 -6.41
C VAL A 949 -29.72 -8.27 -7.57
N LEU A 950 -30.01 -7.80 -8.78
CA LEU A 950 -29.48 -8.29 -10.04
C LEU A 950 -28.64 -7.19 -10.69
N HIS A 951 -27.44 -7.54 -11.17
CA HIS A 951 -26.57 -6.64 -11.90
C HIS A 951 -26.18 -7.24 -13.26
N ILE A 952 -26.25 -6.45 -14.33
CA ILE A 952 -25.85 -6.89 -15.68
C ILE A 952 -24.47 -6.30 -15.99
N SER A 953 -23.45 -7.16 -16.06
CA SER A 953 -22.07 -6.69 -16.25
C SER A 953 -21.89 -6.06 -17.64
N GLY A 954 -21.37 -4.83 -17.68
CA GLY A 954 -21.09 -4.11 -18.92
C GLY A 954 -22.27 -3.36 -19.53
N VAL A 955 -23.43 -3.37 -18.87
CA VAL A 955 -24.63 -2.65 -19.29
C VAL A 955 -24.89 -1.49 -18.32
N THR A 956 -25.11 -0.30 -18.86
CA THR A 956 -25.62 0.84 -18.08
C THR A 956 -27.12 0.82 -18.23
N LEU A 957 -27.85 0.62 -17.13
CA LEU A 957 -29.30 0.69 -17.14
C LEU A 957 -29.69 2.16 -17.36
N HIS A 958 -30.30 2.47 -18.50
CA HIS A 958 -30.86 3.78 -18.80
C HIS A 958 -32.29 3.84 -18.28
N ALA A 959 -32.50 3.79 -16.96
CA ALA A 959 -33.86 3.89 -16.44
C ALA A 959 -33.91 4.40 -15.01
N SER A 960 -34.66 5.49 -14.87
CA SER A 960 -35.13 6.17 -13.65
C SER A 960 -34.19 7.18 -12.98
N PRO A 961 -34.74 8.30 -12.47
CA PRO A 961 -34.00 9.24 -11.62
C PRO A 961 -33.40 8.51 -10.42
N SER A 962 -32.21 8.95 -9.99
CA SER A 962 -31.48 8.41 -8.82
C SER A 962 -32.36 8.33 -7.54
N SER A 963 -33.32 9.24 -7.41
CA SER A 963 -34.41 9.18 -6.44
C SER A 963 -35.73 8.80 -7.12
N THR A 964 -36.28 7.64 -6.75
CA THR A 964 -37.57 7.18 -7.27
C THR A 964 -38.73 7.97 -6.66
N TYR A 965 -39.92 7.91 -7.27
CA TYR A 965 -41.13 8.50 -6.65
C TYR A 965 -41.37 7.98 -5.23
N GLN A 966 -41.10 6.69 -5.01
CA GLN A 966 -41.20 6.07 -3.69
C GLN A 966 -40.16 6.62 -2.71
N ASP A 967 -38.93 6.90 -3.15
CA ASP A 967 -37.92 7.56 -2.31
C ASP A 967 -38.39 8.97 -1.91
N MET A 968 -38.90 9.77 -2.86
CA MET A 968 -39.41 11.13 -2.59
C MET A 968 -40.56 11.12 -1.59
N GLN A 969 -41.53 10.22 -1.77
CA GLN A 969 -42.64 10.05 -0.83
C GLN A 969 -42.13 9.66 0.56
N THR A 970 -41.18 8.73 0.63
CA THR A 970 -40.60 8.28 1.91
C THR A 970 -39.86 9.42 2.62
N ILE A 971 -39.13 10.26 1.88
CA ILE A 971 -38.47 11.45 2.43
C ILE A 971 -39.51 12.42 2.99
N GLN A 972 -40.55 12.74 2.22
CA GLN A 972 -41.60 13.66 2.64
C GLN A 972 -42.31 13.18 3.91
N ASP A 973 -42.65 11.90 3.98
CA ASP A 973 -43.38 11.31 5.09
C ASP A 973 -42.51 11.16 6.35
N PHE A 974 -41.22 10.83 6.19
CA PHE A 974 -40.34 10.49 7.32
C PHE A 974 -39.41 11.63 7.75
N ALA A 975 -38.71 12.27 6.80
CA ALA A 975 -37.64 13.21 7.12
C ALA A 975 -38.16 14.48 7.82
N MET A 976 -39.31 14.99 7.36
CA MET A 976 -39.97 16.18 7.93
C MET A 976 -40.46 15.95 9.35
N GLN A 977 -40.99 14.77 9.64
CA GLN A 977 -41.58 14.44 10.94
C GLN A 977 -40.51 14.13 12.00
N HIS A 978 -39.40 13.54 11.58
CA HIS A 978 -38.42 12.97 12.50
C HIS A 978 -37.07 13.69 12.51
N GLY A 979 -36.89 14.77 11.74
CA GLY A 979 -35.71 15.63 11.80
C GLY A 979 -34.42 14.87 11.47
N ILE A 980 -34.30 14.47 10.21
CA ILE A 980 -33.15 13.72 9.67
C ILE A 980 -32.01 14.68 9.32
N ASP A 981 -30.77 14.26 9.56
CA ASP A 981 -29.59 15.11 9.33
C ASP A 981 -29.01 14.95 7.92
N PHE A 982 -29.00 13.70 7.43
CA PHE A 982 -28.41 13.32 6.15
C PHE A 982 -29.30 12.38 5.35
N VAL A 983 -29.31 12.56 4.03
CA VAL A 983 -29.92 11.64 3.06
C VAL A 983 -28.84 11.11 2.12
N ALA A 984 -28.70 9.79 2.00
CA ALA A 984 -27.79 9.17 1.04
C ALA A 984 -28.52 8.85 -0.28
N ALA A 985 -28.12 9.53 -1.35
CA ALA A 985 -28.65 9.33 -2.69
C ALA A 985 -27.97 8.12 -3.35
N SER A 986 -28.77 7.15 -3.78
CA SER A 986 -28.32 5.92 -4.45
C SER A 986 -28.16 6.12 -5.95
N GLN A 987 -27.20 5.40 -6.54
CA GLN A 987 -26.90 5.34 -7.98
C GLN A 987 -26.73 6.70 -8.68
N VAL A 988 -26.13 7.67 -7.99
CA VAL A 988 -25.86 9.00 -8.56
C VAL A 988 -24.96 8.87 -9.80
N GLY A 989 -25.49 9.29 -10.95
CA GLY A 989 -24.83 9.24 -12.25
C GLY A 989 -24.22 10.57 -12.68
N GLY A 990 -24.72 11.69 -12.16
CA GLY A 990 -24.21 13.03 -12.47
C GLY A 990 -24.70 14.12 -11.52
N ARG A 991 -24.34 15.36 -11.82
CA ARG A 991 -24.70 16.54 -11.02
C ARG A 991 -26.22 16.76 -10.90
N HIS A 992 -26.97 16.53 -11.98
CA HIS A 992 -28.41 16.74 -12.00
C HIS A 992 -29.13 15.91 -10.91
N ASP A 993 -28.67 14.70 -10.63
CA ASP A 993 -29.26 13.80 -9.63
C ASP A 993 -29.24 14.42 -8.23
N VAL A 994 -28.13 15.08 -7.89
CA VAL A 994 -27.95 15.75 -6.60
C VAL A 994 -28.76 17.04 -6.55
N GLU A 995 -28.77 17.81 -7.63
CA GLU A 995 -29.52 19.07 -7.71
C GLU A 995 -31.03 18.86 -7.69
N ASP A 996 -31.54 17.81 -8.33
CA ASP A 996 -32.97 17.49 -8.33
C ASP A 996 -33.43 17.07 -6.94
N LEU A 997 -32.64 16.26 -6.22
CA LEU A 997 -32.91 15.93 -4.82
C LEU A 997 -32.81 17.16 -3.90
N ARG A 998 -31.85 18.06 -4.15
CA ARG A 998 -31.72 19.32 -3.41
C ARG A 998 -32.97 20.19 -3.59
N ARG A 999 -33.40 20.43 -4.83
CA ARG A 999 -34.63 21.20 -5.11
C ARG A 999 -35.85 20.58 -4.42
N PHE A 1000 -35.98 19.26 -4.45
CA PHE A 1000 -37.07 18.58 -3.75
C PHE A 1000 -37.03 18.79 -2.22
N LEU A 1001 -35.85 18.67 -1.60
CA LEU A 1001 -35.69 18.94 -0.16
C LEU A 1001 -36.03 20.40 0.18
N ASP A 1002 -35.62 21.34 -0.66
CA ASP A 1002 -35.92 22.75 -0.48
C ASP A 1002 -37.44 23.02 -0.59
N ASP A 1003 -38.11 22.42 -1.58
CA ASP A 1003 -39.55 22.56 -1.80
C ASP A 1003 -40.40 22.05 -0.62
N ILE A 1004 -39.92 21.01 0.10
CA ILE A 1004 -40.61 20.48 1.28
C ILE A 1004 -40.19 21.16 2.60
N GLY A 1005 -39.31 22.17 2.56
CA GLY A 1005 -38.82 22.88 3.75
C GLY A 1005 -37.74 22.12 4.55
N ALA A 1006 -37.08 21.15 3.93
CA ALA A 1006 -35.99 20.35 4.49
C ALA A 1006 -34.59 20.85 4.04
N GLU A 1007 -34.45 22.17 3.84
CA GLU A 1007 -33.24 22.85 3.33
C GLU A 1007 -31.96 22.48 4.10
N ASN A 1008 -32.09 22.24 5.41
CA ASN A 1008 -30.97 21.92 6.30
C ASN A 1008 -30.47 20.48 6.20
N VAL A 1009 -31.20 19.59 5.50
CA VAL A 1009 -30.80 18.18 5.31
C VAL A 1009 -29.66 18.12 4.30
N LYS A 1010 -28.59 17.41 4.65
CA LYS A 1010 -27.38 17.30 3.83
C LYS A 1010 -27.43 16.07 2.92
N ILE A 1011 -27.03 16.22 1.66
CA ILE A 1011 -27.06 15.14 0.67
C ILE A 1011 -25.70 14.46 0.59
N ILE A 1012 -25.69 13.14 0.79
CA ILE A 1012 -24.54 12.27 0.62
C ILE A 1012 -24.67 11.49 -0.69
N ALA A 1013 -23.89 11.82 -1.71
CA ALA A 1013 -23.94 11.12 -2.99
C ALA A 1013 -23.18 9.79 -2.93
N LYS A 1014 -23.82 8.67 -3.29
CA LYS A 1014 -23.19 7.35 -3.34
C LYS A 1014 -22.51 7.14 -4.69
N ILE A 1015 -21.18 6.98 -4.65
CA ILE A 1015 -20.40 6.59 -5.83
C ILE A 1015 -20.37 5.06 -5.92
N GLU A 1016 -21.24 4.53 -6.77
CA GLU A 1016 -21.43 3.08 -6.94
C GLU A 1016 -21.56 2.59 -8.38
N THR A 1017 -21.56 3.51 -9.36
CA THR A 1017 -21.69 3.18 -10.78
C THR A 1017 -20.46 3.64 -11.56
N ARG A 1018 -20.27 3.10 -12.78
CA ARG A 1018 -19.23 3.60 -13.71
C ARG A 1018 -19.46 5.06 -14.07
N GLU A 1019 -20.71 5.47 -14.19
CA GLU A 1019 -21.08 6.83 -14.59
C GLU A 1019 -20.82 7.84 -13.47
N GLY A 1020 -21.17 7.50 -12.22
CA GLY A 1020 -20.81 8.30 -11.06
C GLY A 1020 -19.30 8.48 -10.90
N LEU A 1021 -18.49 7.47 -11.27
CA LEU A 1021 -17.04 7.63 -11.35
C LEU A 1021 -16.56 8.55 -12.48
N ARG A 1022 -17.28 8.65 -13.60
CA ARG A 1022 -16.92 9.54 -14.72
C ARG A 1022 -17.20 11.00 -14.38
N HIS A 1023 -18.36 11.27 -13.79
CA HIS A 1023 -18.83 12.61 -13.42
C HIS A 1023 -18.53 12.97 -11.96
N MET A 1024 -17.55 12.30 -11.33
CA MET A 1024 -17.31 12.45 -9.90
C MET A 1024 -17.00 13.89 -9.49
N ASP A 1025 -16.36 14.68 -10.37
CA ASP A 1025 -15.98 16.06 -10.08
C ASP A 1025 -17.23 16.94 -9.93
N ASP A 1026 -18.17 16.82 -10.88
CA ASP A 1026 -19.44 17.56 -10.85
C ASP A 1026 -20.33 17.10 -9.68
N ILE A 1027 -20.30 15.80 -9.36
CA ILE A 1027 -21.02 15.23 -8.21
C ILE A 1027 -20.43 15.75 -6.89
N ILE A 1028 -19.11 15.77 -6.74
CA ILE A 1028 -18.41 16.28 -5.55
C ILE A 1028 -18.72 17.75 -5.33
N GLU A 1029 -18.78 18.54 -6.39
CA GLU A 1029 -19.11 19.96 -6.28
C GLU A 1029 -20.53 20.16 -5.73
N ALA A 1030 -21.50 19.44 -6.29
CA ALA A 1030 -22.92 19.57 -5.95
C ALA A 1030 -23.34 18.93 -4.62
N ALA A 1031 -22.72 17.81 -4.21
CA ALA A 1031 -23.09 17.08 -2.99
C ALA A 1031 -22.51 17.73 -1.73
N ASP A 1032 -23.16 17.54 -0.58
CA ASP A 1032 -22.62 17.97 0.72
C ASP A 1032 -21.55 16.99 1.24
N GLY A 1033 -21.62 15.72 0.84
CA GLY A 1033 -20.64 14.68 1.15
C GLY A 1033 -20.72 13.51 0.19
N ILE A 1034 -19.75 12.61 0.27
CA ILE A 1034 -19.63 11.46 -0.63
C ILE A 1034 -19.63 10.16 0.16
N MET A 1035 -20.31 9.13 -0.34
CA MET A 1035 -20.18 7.76 0.15
C MET A 1035 -19.60 6.87 -0.93
N ILE A 1036 -18.48 6.22 -0.62
CA ILE A 1036 -17.88 5.20 -1.49
C ILE A 1036 -18.55 3.86 -1.15
N ALA A 1037 -19.58 3.51 -1.91
CA ALA A 1037 -20.37 2.30 -1.72
C ALA A 1037 -19.70 1.11 -2.43
N ARG A 1038 -18.64 0.58 -1.80
CA ARG A 1038 -17.72 -0.41 -2.38
C ARG A 1038 -18.37 -1.71 -2.83
N GLY A 1039 -19.49 -2.09 -2.22
CA GLY A 1039 -20.27 -3.27 -2.60
C GLY A 1039 -20.76 -3.17 -4.04
N ASN A 1040 -21.61 -2.18 -4.33
CA ASN A 1040 -22.15 -1.92 -5.66
C ASN A 1040 -21.05 -1.46 -6.63
N LEU A 1041 -20.11 -0.63 -6.17
CA LEU A 1041 -18.99 -0.19 -7.01
C LEU A 1041 -18.14 -1.36 -7.51
N GLY A 1042 -17.85 -2.35 -6.65
CA GLY A 1042 -17.10 -3.55 -7.00
C GLY A 1042 -17.84 -4.52 -7.93
N MET A 1043 -19.12 -4.25 -8.21
CA MET A 1043 -19.91 -4.91 -9.24
C MET A 1043 -19.90 -4.14 -10.55
N ALA A 1044 -19.85 -2.81 -10.47
CA ALA A 1044 -19.79 -1.92 -11.62
C ALA A 1044 -18.40 -1.90 -12.30
N ILE A 1045 -17.31 -2.01 -11.53
CA ILE A 1045 -15.94 -2.08 -12.05
C ILE A 1045 -15.25 -3.40 -11.64
N PRO A 1046 -14.20 -3.85 -12.36
CA PRO A 1046 -13.42 -5.01 -11.95
C PRO A 1046 -13.00 -4.91 -10.47
N PRO A 1047 -13.16 -5.99 -9.67
CA PRO A 1047 -12.86 -5.99 -8.25
C PRO A 1047 -11.49 -5.37 -7.90
N GLU A 1048 -10.46 -5.71 -8.67
CA GLU A 1048 -9.06 -5.29 -8.49
C GLU A 1048 -8.84 -3.79 -8.67
N LYS A 1049 -9.84 -3.05 -9.17
CA LYS A 1049 -9.79 -1.60 -9.39
C LYS A 1049 -10.51 -0.79 -8.31
N VAL A 1050 -11.24 -1.44 -7.39
CA VAL A 1050 -11.99 -0.76 -6.31
C VAL A 1050 -11.07 0.04 -5.41
N ALA A 1051 -9.90 -0.50 -5.04
CA ALA A 1051 -8.92 0.21 -4.21
C ALA A 1051 -8.40 1.50 -4.87
N LEU A 1052 -8.20 1.48 -6.20
CA LEU A 1052 -7.79 2.66 -6.97
C LEU A 1052 -8.92 3.70 -7.04
N ALA A 1053 -10.16 3.26 -7.27
CA ALA A 1053 -11.32 4.12 -7.26
C ALA A 1053 -11.52 4.80 -5.90
N GLN A 1054 -11.37 4.05 -4.80
CA GLN A 1054 -11.44 4.57 -3.44
C GLN A 1054 -10.41 5.70 -3.21
N CYS A 1055 -9.14 5.45 -3.51
CA CYS A 1055 -8.07 6.43 -3.34
C CYS A 1055 -8.35 7.72 -4.13
N LYS A 1056 -8.84 7.57 -5.36
CA LYS A 1056 -9.15 8.70 -6.24
C LYS A 1056 -10.30 9.55 -5.70
N VAL A 1057 -11.42 8.91 -5.35
CA VAL A 1057 -12.61 9.62 -4.83
C VAL A 1057 -12.28 10.33 -3.52
N LEU A 1058 -11.60 9.66 -2.59
CA LEU A 1058 -11.16 10.26 -1.32
C LEU A 1058 -10.32 11.52 -1.54
N THR A 1059 -9.32 11.44 -2.42
CA THR A 1059 -8.40 12.57 -2.65
C THR A 1059 -9.11 13.76 -3.27
N LYS A 1060 -9.96 13.53 -4.28
CA LYS A 1060 -10.71 14.60 -4.94
C LYS A 1060 -11.70 15.27 -4.00
N ALA A 1061 -12.52 14.48 -3.31
CA ALA A 1061 -13.47 15.00 -2.33
C ALA A 1061 -12.75 15.76 -1.21
N LYS A 1062 -11.57 15.28 -0.79
CA LYS A 1062 -10.81 15.94 0.26
C LYS A 1062 -10.24 17.30 -0.16
N VAL A 1063 -9.69 17.42 -1.37
CA VAL A 1063 -9.25 18.71 -1.93
C VAL A 1063 -10.43 19.67 -2.06
N ALA A 1064 -11.62 19.17 -2.40
CA ALA A 1064 -12.85 19.95 -2.44
C ALA A 1064 -13.44 20.28 -1.05
N GLY A 1065 -12.88 19.73 0.04
CA GLY A 1065 -13.38 19.94 1.40
C GLY A 1065 -14.68 19.20 1.74
N LYS A 1066 -15.05 18.17 0.96
CA LYS A 1066 -16.26 17.38 1.19
C LYS A 1066 -15.95 16.16 2.07
N PRO A 1067 -16.75 15.87 3.12
CA PRO A 1067 -16.59 14.68 3.94
C PRO A 1067 -16.87 13.41 3.14
N VAL A 1068 -16.10 12.35 3.42
CA VAL A 1068 -16.23 11.07 2.73
C VAL A 1068 -16.48 9.92 3.71
N ILE A 1069 -17.49 9.11 3.40
CA ILE A 1069 -17.79 7.84 4.06
C ILE A 1069 -17.27 6.68 3.22
N VAL A 1070 -16.44 5.82 3.81
CA VAL A 1070 -16.05 4.54 3.19
C VAL A 1070 -16.95 3.43 3.76
N ALA A 1071 -17.69 2.75 2.88
CA ALA A 1071 -18.78 1.85 3.29
C ALA A 1071 -18.67 0.43 2.73
N ARG A 1072 -19.41 -0.47 3.41
CA ARG A 1072 -19.61 -1.92 3.15
C ARG A 1072 -18.39 -2.80 3.40
N HIS A 1073 -18.63 -3.93 4.08
CA HIS A 1073 -17.68 -5.02 4.34
C HIS A 1073 -16.36 -4.54 4.97
N MET A 1074 -16.47 -3.66 5.97
CA MET A 1074 -15.28 -3.15 6.67
C MET A 1074 -14.79 -4.19 7.70
N LEU A 1075 -15.72 -4.84 8.43
CA LEU A 1075 -15.44 -5.87 9.44
C LEU A 1075 -16.43 -7.06 9.29
N GLU A 1076 -16.76 -7.44 8.05
CA GLU A 1076 -17.85 -8.38 7.70
C GLU A 1076 -17.81 -9.71 8.49
N SER A 1077 -16.63 -10.27 8.74
CA SER A 1077 -16.46 -11.51 9.48
C SER A 1077 -16.94 -11.43 10.93
N MET A 1078 -17.06 -10.22 11.48
CA MET A 1078 -17.60 -9.99 12.82
C MET A 1078 -19.12 -10.20 12.92
N ASN A 1079 -19.80 -10.48 11.81
CA ASN A 1079 -21.17 -10.95 11.84
C ASN A 1079 -21.32 -12.28 12.61
N THR A 1080 -20.31 -13.15 12.53
CA THR A 1080 -20.34 -14.48 13.15
C THR A 1080 -19.16 -14.76 14.06
N ASN A 1081 -18.12 -13.91 14.04
CA ASN A 1081 -16.92 -14.04 14.86
C ASN A 1081 -16.74 -12.85 15.81
N PRO A 1082 -16.16 -13.05 17.00
CA PRO A 1082 -15.91 -11.95 17.94
C PRO A 1082 -14.70 -11.08 17.57
N ARG A 1083 -13.97 -11.41 16.49
CA ARG A 1083 -12.80 -10.66 16.00
C ARG A 1083 -12.83 -10.60 14.47
N PRO A 1084 -12.34 -9.51 13.86
CA PRO A 1084 -12.27 -9.39 12.41
C PRO A 1084 -11.10 -10.17 11.82
N THR A 1085 -11.11 -10.36 10.51
CA THR A 1085 -9.94 -10.86 9.77
C THR A 1085 -8.86 -9.79 9.68
N ARG A 1086 -7.61 -10.19 9.38
CA ARG A 1086 -6.49 -9.24 9.19
C ARG A 1086 -6.72 -8.32 8.01
N ALA A 1087 -7.30 -8.83 6.94
CA ALA A 1087 -7.64 -8.05 5.75
C ALA A 1087 -8.63 -6.91 6.09
N GLU A 1088 -9.66 -7.20 6.87
CA GLU A 1088 -10.66 -6.22 7.33
C GLU A 1088 -10.04 -5.12 8.20
N MET A 1089 -9.09 -5.48 9.08
CA MET A 1089 -8.39 -4.47 9.90
C MET A 1089 -7.49 -3.58 9.07
N THR A 1090 -6.73 -4.16 8.15
CA THR A 1090 -5.89 -3.41 7.21
C THR A 1090 -6.75 -2.49 6.36
N ASP A 1091 -7.94 -2.93 5.93
CA ASP A 1091 -8.87 -2.14 5.14
C ASP A 1091 -9.40 -0.92 5.91
N VAL A 1092 -9.88 -1.09 7.15
CA VAL A 1092 -10.29 0.03 8.03
C VAL A 1092 -9.14 1.00 8.27
N ALA A 1093 -7.96 0.50 8.66
CA ALA A 1093 -6.80 1.33 8.92
C ALA A 1093 -6.40 2.14 7.68
N ASN A 1094 -6.38 1.50 6.51
CA ASN A 1094 -6.02 2.15 5.25
C ASN A 1094 -7.06 3.18 4.81
N ALA A 1095 -8.36 2.97 5.05
CA ALA A 1095 -9.38 3.99 4.79
C ALA A 1095 -9.13 5.26 5.62
N VAL A 1096 -8.78 5.11 6.90
CA VAL A 1096 -8.41 6.25 7.77
C VAL A 1096 -7.14 6.94 7.29
N LEU A 1097 -6.10 6.16 6.93
CA LEU A 1097 -4.85 6.70 6.41
C LEU A 1097 -5.03 7.41 5.05
N ASP A 1098 -5.99 6.99 4.23
CA ASP A 1098 -6.42 7.71 3.02
C ASP A 1098 -7.28 8.95 3.32
N SER A 1099 -7.34 9.35 4.60
CA SER A 1099 -8.12 10.49 5.04
C SER A 1099 -9.63 10.32 4.81
N ALA A 1100 -10.20 9.15 5.08
CA ALA A 1100 -11.64 9.03 5.24
C ALA A 1100 -12.11 9.81 6.48
N ASP A 1101 -13.20 10.56 6.34
CA ASP A 1101 -13.83 11.27 7.47
C ASP A 1101 -14.66 10.30 8.31
N CYS A 1102 -15.26 9.29 7.67
CA CYS A 1102 -16.11 8.30 8.31
C CYS A 1102 -15.91 6.89 7.74
N VAL A 1103 -15.94 5.89 8.62
CA VAL A 1103 -16.01 4.46 8.26
C VAL A 1103 -17.39 3.92 8.65
N MET A 1104 -18.01 3.16 7.76
CA MET A 1104 -19.37 2.64 7.97
C MET A 1104 -19.40 1.12 8.21
N LEU A 1105 -20.02 0.71 9.33
CA LEU A 1105 -20.43 -0.66 9.62
C LEU A 1105 -21.87 -0.90 9.13
N CYS A 1106 -22.07 -2.04 8.45
CA CYS A 1106 -23.29 -2.41 7.75
C CYS A 1106 -23.97 -3.62 8.41
N SER A 1107 -23.83 -4.82 7.83
CA SER A 1107 -24.39 -6.05 8.37
C SER A 1107 -23.87 -6.31 9.78
N GLU A 1108 -22.61 -5.94 10.04
CA GLU A 1108 -21.90 -6.12 11.30
C GLU A 1108 -22.70 -5.62 12.51
N THR A 1109 -23.41 -4.50 12.36
CA THR A 1109 -24.24 -3.89 13.41
C THR A 1109 -25.73 -4.12 13.20
N ALA A 1110 -26.18 -4.29 11.96
CA ALA A 1110 -27.61 -4.44 11.66
C ALA A 1110 -28.14 -5.84 12.02
N SER A 1111 -27.37 -6.88 11.72
CA SER A 1111 -27.77 -8.29 11.86
C SER A 1111 -26.68 -9.20 12.44
N GLY A 1112 -25.49 -8.67 12.70
CA GLY A 1112 -24.36 -9.43 13.24
C GLY A 1112 -24.54 -9.85 14.70
N MET A 1113 -23.85 -10.90 15.11
CA MET A 1113 -23.88 -11.42 16.48
C MET A 1113 -23.12 -10.54 17.48
N PHE A 1114 -22.20 -9.69 16.99
CA PHE A 1114 -21.28 -8.89 17.82
C PHE A 1114 -21.32 -7.38 17.45
N PRO A 1115 -22.50 -6.72 17.50
CA PRO A 1115 -22.66 -5.35 17.00
C PRO A 1115 -21.84 -4.33 17.81
N VAL A 1116 -21.82 -4.46 19.14
CA VAL A 1116 -21.08 -3.55 20.02
C VAL A 1116 -19.57 -3.74 19.87
N ASP A 1117 -19.10 -4.98 19.85
CA ASP A 1117 -17.67 -5.30 19.71
C ASP A 1117 -17.12 -4.85 18.35
N SER A 1118 -17.95 -4.90 17.31
CA SER A 1118 -17.61 -4.37 15.97
C SER A 1118 -17.32 -2.87 16.01
N VAL A 1119 -18.15 -2.09 16.71
CA VAL A 1119 -17.94 -0.64 16.89
C VAL A 1119 -16.69 -0.35 17.72
N VAL A 1120 -16.49 -1.07 18.83
CA VAL A 1120 -15.29 -0.94 19.67
C VAL A 1120 -14.02 -1.22 18.86
N THR A 1121 -14.04 -2.30 18.07
CA THR A 1121 -12.90 -2.72 17.25
C THR A 1121 -12.60 -1.68 16.16
N ALA A 1122 -13.61 -1.24 15.39
CA ALA A 1122 -13.45 -0.18 14.40
C ALA A 1122 -12.89 1.11 15.01
N SER A 1123 -13.39 1.49 16.20
CA SER A 1123 -12.95 2.67 16.93
C SER A 1123 -11.46 2.61 17.30
N ARG A 1124 -10.97 1.45 17.77
CA ARG A 1124 -9.56 1.25 18.10
C ARG A 1124 -8.65 1.29 16.86
N ILE A 1125 -9.07 0.66 15.76
CA ILE A 1125 -8.33 0.70 14.50
C ILE A 1125 -8.21 2.14 14.00
N CYS A 1126 -9.29 2.92 14.04
CA CYS A 1126 -9.28 4.33 13.64
C CYS A 1126 -8.30 5.15 14.47
N ARG A 1127 -8.31 5.02 15.81
CA ARG A 1127 -7.39 5.77 16.70
C ARG A 1127 -5.93 5.47 16.39
N ASN A 1128 -5.58 4.21 16.19
CA ASN A 1128 -4.21 3.81 15.88
C ASN A 1128 -3.78 4.35 14.51
N ALA A 1129 -4.63 4.24 13.50
CA ALA A 1129 -4.35 4.78 12.18
C ALA A 1129 -4.18 6.31 12.21
N GLU A 1130 -5.03 7.04 12.93
CA GLU A 1130 -4.91 8.49 13.13
C GLU A 1130 -3.62 8.88 13.83
N HIS A 1131 -3.20 8.14 14.86
CA HIS A 1131 -1.95 8.39 15.57
C HIS A 1131 -0.73 8.28 14.64
N ALA A 1132 -0.82 7.40 13.64
CA ALA A 1132 0.19 7.23 12.62
C ALA A 1132 0.11 8.24 11.46
N MET A 1133 -0.91 9.11 11.37
CA MET A 1133 -1.06 10.03 10.23
C MET A 1133 0.00 11.14 10.24
N ASN A 1134 0.59 11.43 9.08
CA ASN A 1134 1.41 12.63 8.89
C ASN A 1134 0.54 13.84 8.54
N TYR A 1135 -0.02 14.49 9.55
CA TYR A 1135 -0.90 15.66 9.37
C TYR A 1135 -0.23 16.80 8.59
N ALA A 1136 1.07 17.04 8.78
CA ALA A 1136 1.78 18.15 8.14
C ALA A 1136 1.86 17.98 6.61
N MET A 1137 2.09 16.75 6.15
CA MET A 1137 2.12 16.46 4.72
C MET A 1137 0.73 16.55 4.10
N ILE A 1138 -0.30 16.03 4.79
CA ILE A 1138 -1.69 16.09 4.32
C ILE A 1138 -2.15 17.54 4.23
N HIS A 1139 -1.88 18.35 5.25
CA HIS A 1139 -2.14 19.79 5.29
C HIS A 1139 -1.49 20.51 4.09
N SER A 1140 -0.19 20.30 3.90
CA SER A 1140 0.56 20.94 2.81
C SER A 1140 0.03 20.53 1.44
N PHE A 1141 -0.26 19.24 1.24
CA PHE A 1141 -0.85 18.73 0.00
C PHE A 1141 -2.19 19.40 -0.30
N ILE A 1142 -3.13 19.43 0.65
CA ILE A 1142 -4.45 20.02 0.44
C ILE A 1142 -4.34 21.52 0.17
N ARG A 1143 -3.49 22.24 0.92
CA ARG A 1143 -3.21 23.66 0.71
C ARG A 1143 -2.65 23.96 -0.68
N ASP A 1144 -1.73 23.14 -1.16
CA ASP A 1144 -1.05 23.39 -2.43
C ASP A 1144 -1.96 23.12 -3.63
N PHE A 1145 -2.92 22.20 -3.50
CA PHE A 1145 -3.94 21.91 -4.51
C PHE A 1145 -5.26 22.70 -4.36
N SER A 1146 -5.40 23.49 -3.30
CA SER A 1146 -6.58 24.37 -3.12
C SER A 1146 -6.46 25.63 -4.00
N ALA A 1147 -7.60 26.11 -4.50
CA ALA A 1147 -7.67 27.31 -5.33
C ALA A 1147 -7.18 28.55 -4.56
N LYS A 1148 -6.48 29.45 -5.26
CA LYS A 1148 -5.89 30.69 -4.70
C LYS A 1148 -6.38 31.90 -5.50
N PRO A 1149 -6.49 33.11 -4.90
CA PRO A 1149 -6.22 33.43 -3.49
C PRO A 1149 -7.28 32.87 -2.53
N PHE A 1150 -6.89 32.63 -1.28
CA PHE A 1150 -7.84 32.22 -0.23
C PHE A 1150 -8.68 33.42 0.25
N ASN A 1151 -9.93 33.16 0.63
CA ASN A 1151 -10.71 34.13 1.40
C ASN A 1151 -10.23 34.16 2.88
N THR A 1152 -10.73 35.12 3.67
CA THR A 1152 -10.27 35.33 5.06
C THR A 1152 -10.50 34.11 5.95
N VAL A 1153 -11.67 33.47 5.85
CA VAL A 1153 -12.02 32.29 6.66
C VAL A 1153 -11.13 31.10 6.29
N GLU A 1154 -10.90 30.88 5.00
CA GLU A 1154 -10.03 29.80 4.51
C GLU A 1154 -8.56 30.05 4.86
N ALA A 1155 -8.07 31.29 4.76
CA ALA A 1155 -6.71 31.64 5.20
C ALA A 1155 -6.52 31.38 6.71
N ALA A 1156 -7.49 31.77 7.53
CA ALA A 1156 -7.48 31.50 8.97
C ALA A 1156 -7.56 30.01 9.29
N ALA A 1157 -8.38 29.25 8.55
CA ALA A 1157 -8.49 27.80 8.69
C ALA A 1157 -7.18 27.06 8.34
N VAL A 1158 -6.51 27.46 7.24
CA VAL A 1158 -5.19 26.97 6.86
C VAL A 1158 -4.18 27.22 7.97
N ALA A 1159 -4.17 28.44 8.52
CA ALA A 1159 -3.28 28.84 9.60
C ALA A 1159 -3.58 28.09 10.90
N MET A 1160 -4.86 27.91 11.26
CA MET A 1160 -5.28 27.21 12.47
C MET A 1160 -4.81 25.75 12.44
N ALA A 1161 -5.09 25.02 11.35
CA ALA A 1161 -4.66 23.64 11.22
C ALA A 1161 -3.13 23.49 11.31
N LYS A 1162 -2.38 24.43 10.71
CA LYS A 1162 -0.90 24.47 10.81
C LYS A 1162 -0.42 24.74 12.23
N THR A 1163 -1.02 25.70 12.89
CA THR A 1163 -0.68 26.12 14.26
C THR A 1163 -0.92 24.99 15.26
N CYS A 1164 -2.01 24.22 15.10
CA CYS A 1164 -2.27 23.04 15.94
C CYS A 1164 -1.10 22.04 15.94
N MET A 1165 -0.44 21.87 14.80
CA MET A 1165 0.72 20.98 14.67
C MET A 1165 2.00 21.63 15.22
N ASP A 1166 2.29 22.86 14.82
CA ASP A 1166 3.57 23.53 15.13
C ASP A 1166 3.67 23.93 16.60
N ALA A 1167 2.57 24.35 17.21
CA ALA A 1167 2.51 24.71 18.62
C ALA A 1167 2.10 23.53 19.52
N GLN A 1168 1.92 22.32 18.96
CA GLN A 1168 1.50 21.12 19.68
C GLN A 1168 0.29 21.38 20.58
N LEU A 1169 -0.77 21.93 19.99
CA LEU A 1169 -1.98 22.31 20.73
C LEU A 1169 -2.77 21.07 21.15
N ALA A 1170 -3.66 21.25 22.13
CA ALA A 1170 -4.51 20.19 22.66
C ALA A 1170 -5.80 20.02 21.87
N VAL A 1171 -6.37 21.16 21.49
CA VAL A 1171 -7.73 21.29 20.98
C VAL A 1171 -7.84 22.55 20.14
N ALA A 1172 -8.72 22.50 19.16
CA ALA A 1172 -9.15 23.64 18.37
C ALA A 1172 -10.60 23.97 18.72
N VAL A 1173 -10.95 25.25 18.83
CA VAL A 1173 -12.33 25.72 19.03
C VAL A 1173 -12.68 26.69 17.91
N VAL A 1174 -13.83 26.48 17.29
CA VAL A 1174 -14.40 27.42 16.32
C VAL A 1174 -15.83 27.76 16.71
N ILE A 1175 -16.16 29.05 16.65
CA ILE A 1175 -17.53 29.53 16.81
C ILE A 1175 -18.12 29.72 15.41
N SER A 1176 -19.06 28.86 15.03
CA SER A 1176 -19.64 28.84 13.69
C SER A 1176 -21.06 28.31 13.75
N ASP A 1177 -22.03 29.21 13.64
CA ASP A 1177 -23.44 28.84 13.74
C ASP A 1177 -23.97 28.18 12.46
N SER A 1178 -23.30 28.37 11.32
CA SER A 1178 -23.57 27.65 10.06
C SER A 1178 -22.78 26.34 9.94
N GLY A 1179 -21.69 26.18 10.69
CA GLY A 1179 -20.75 25.06 10.57
C GLY A 1179 -19.78 25.15 9.38
N GLU A 1180 -19.92 26.14 8.49
CA GLU A 1180 -19.09 26.25 7.28
C GLU A 1180 -17.61 26.47 7.62
N ALA A 1181 -17.29 27.37 8.55
CA ALA A 1181 -15.92 27.60 8.97
C ALA A 1181 -15.30 26.32 9.57
N ALA A 1182 -16.07 25.54 10.32
CA ALA A 1182 -15.64 24.26 10.84
C ALA A 1182 -15.30 23.25 9.73
N ASN A 1183 -16.11 23.21 8.67
CA ASN A 1183 -15.85 22.35 7.51
C ASN A 1183 -14.56 22.76 6.77
N VAL A 1184 -14.31 24.06 6.62
CA VAL A 1184 -13.07 24.58 6.02
C VAL A 1184 -11.86 24.28 6.90
N ILE A 1185 -11.95 24.38 8.23
CA ILE A 1185 -10.85 23.95 9.13
C ILE A 1185 -10.59 22.45 8.97
N THR A 1186 -11.63 21.63 9.00
CA THR A 1186 -11.51 20.17 8.85
C THR A 1186 -10.96 19.76 7.48
N LYS A 1187 -11.23 20.52 6.40
CA LYS A 1187 -10.59 20.36 5.08
C LYS A 1187 -9.07 20.31 5.23
N TYR A 1188 -8.47 21.15 6.06
CA TYR A 1188 -7.02 21.19 6.26
C TYR A 1188 -6.46 20.22 7.32
N ARG A 1189 -7.29 19.30 7.83
CA ARG A 1189 -6.89 18.18 8.71
C ARG A 1189 -6.07 18.64 9.94
N PRO A 1190 -6.66 19.40 10.88
CA PRO A 1190 -5.99 19.68 12.14
C PRO A 1190 -5.61 18.38 12.87
N SER A 1191 -4.46 18.36 13.54
CA SER A 1191 -3.97 17.21 14.31
C SER A 1191 -4.79 16.94 15.58
N VAL A 1192 -5.58 17.91 16.01
CA VAL A 1192 -6.34 17.92 17.27
C VAL A 1192 -7.85 17.87 17.03
N PRO A 1193 -8.67 17.47 18.03
CA PRO A 1193 -10.11 17.61 17.96
C PRO A 1193 -10.55 19.07 17.75
N LEU A 1194 -11.64 19.28 17.02
CA LEU A 1194 -12.23 20.59 16.73
C LEU A 1194 -13.59 20.70 17.42
N VAL A 1195 -13.71 21.58 18.41
CA VAL A 1195 -14.97 21.91 19.05
C VAL A 1195 -15.68 22.96 18.20
N VAL A 1196 -16.90 22.66 17.79
CA VAL A 1196 -17.74 23.54 16.99
C VAL A 1196 -18.84 24.08 17.89
N VAL A 1197 -18.77 25.37 18.23
CA VAL A 1197 -19.77 26.04 19.05
C VAL A 1197 -20.87 26.57 18.12
N THR A 1198 -22.10 26.10 18.34
CA THR A 1198 -23.27 26.43 17.52
C THR A 1198 -24.53 26.52 18.36
N SER A 1199 -25.51 27.31 17.92
CA SER A 1199 -26.85 27.37 18.50
C SER A 1199 -27.85 26.45 17.81
N LYS A 1200 -27.46 25.83 16.69
CA LYS A 1200 -28.32 24.99 15.87
C LYS A 1200 -28.12 23.50 16.17
N PRO A 1201 -29.16 22.79 16.66
CA PRO A 1201 -29.08 21.34 16.88
C PRO A 1201 -28.71 20.54 15.62
N THR A 1202 -29.15 21.00 14.45
CA THR A 1202 -28.82 20.39 13.14
C THR A 1202 -27.33 20.46 12.85
N VAL A 1203 -26.68 21.61 13.10
CA VAL A 1203 -25.22 21.78 12.93
C VAL A 1203 -24.46 20.93 13.94
N GLN A 1204 -24.94 20.85 15.19
CA GLN A 1204 -24.37 19.97 16.21
C GLN A 1204 -24.37 18.50 15.77
N ALA A 1205 -25.51 18.03 15.23
CA ALA A 1205 -25.62 16.67 14.71
C ALA A 1205 -24.72 16.47 13.48
N GLN A 1206 -24.69 17.40 12.53
CA GLN A 1206 -23.89 17.30 11.32
C GLN A 1206 -22.37 17.24 11.56
N CYS A 1207 -21.88 17.78 12.68
CA CYS A 1207 -20.49 17.61 13.14
C CYS A 1207 -20.09 16.13 13.32
N ASN A 1208 -21.05 15.20 13.39
CA ASN A 1208 -20.80 13.77 13.51
C ASN A 1208 -20.37 13.07 12.21
N LEU A 1209 -20.40 13.77 11.07
CA LEU A 1209 -19.83 13.27 9.81
C LEU A 1209 -18.42 13.79 9.53
N CYS A 1210 -18.11 15.02 9.96
CA CYS A 1210 -16.85 15.69 9.65
C CYS A 1210 -15.73 15.29 10.63
N PHE A 1211 -14.55 14.99 10.10
CA PHE A 1211 -13.40 14.58 10.91
C PHE A 1211 -13.03 15.58 12.00
N GLY A 1212 -12.78 15.05 13.20
CA GLY A 1212 -12.32 15.80 14.36
C GLY A 1212 -13.38 16.68 15.02
N GLN A 1213 -14.48 17.00 14.32
CA GLN A 1213 -15.51 17.91 14.82
C GLN A 1213 -16.26 17.31 16.01
N ARG A 1214 -16.62 18.17 16.97
CA ARG A 1214 -17.46 17.87 18.13
C ARG A 1214 -18.35 19.09 18.39
N GLY A 1215 -19.64 18.94 18.16
CA GLY A 1215 -20.59 20.03 18.32
C GLY A 1215 -20.93 20.30 19.79
N LEU A 1216 -20.72 21.54 20.23
CA LEU A 1216 -21.21 22.07 21.49
C LEU A 1216 -22.41 22.98 21.22
N LEU A 1217 -23.59 22.53 21.64
CA LEU A 1217 -24.81 23.31 21.54
C LEU A 1217 -24.86 24.38 22.64
N VAL A 1218 -25.11 25.62 22.25
CA VAL A 1218 -25.29 26.77 23.14
C VAL A 1218 -26.55 27.54 22.78
N GLU A 1219 -27.00 28.44 23.65
CA GLU A 1219 -28.13 29.32 23.34
C GLU A 1219 -27.71 30.39 22.31
N VAL A 1220 -28.66 30.88 21.51
CA VAL A 1220 -28.40 31.89 20.45
C VAL A 1220 -27.77 33.15 21.04
N GLU A 1221 -28.24 33.57 22.22
CA GLU A 1221 -27.75 34.74 22.95
C GLU A 1221 -26.28 34.59 23.35
N ALA A 1222 -25.79 33.35 23.55
CA ALA A 1222 -24.40 33.11 23.89
C ALA A 1222 -23.47 33.43 22.70
N ILE A 1223 -23.91 33.18 21.47
CA ILE A 1223 -23.16 33.51 20.24
C ILE A 1223 -23.21 35.03 19.97
N GLN A 1224 -24.32 35.68 20.32
CA GLN A 1224 -24.49 37.13 20.18
C GLN A 1224 -23.83 37.94 21.31
N GLY A 1225 -23.45 37.29 22.41
CA GLY A 1225 -22.86 37.89 23.60
C GLY A 1225 -21.33 38.01 23.55
N GLU A 1226 -20.72 38.08 24.74
CA GLU A 1226 -19.26 38.19 24.89
C GLU A 1226 -18.55 36.89 24.49
N THR A 1227 -17.47 37.03 23.71
CA THR A 1227 -16.74 35.88 23.16
C THR A 1227 -15.91 35.14 24.22
N GLU A 1228 -15.26 35.84 25.16
CA GLU A 1228 -14.37 35.23 26.16
C GLU A 1228 -15.08 34.19 27.07
N PRO A 1229 -16.25 34.48 27.67
CA PRO A 1229 -16.98 33.49 28.46
C PRO A 1229 -17.37 32.25 27.66
N LEU A 1230 -17.73 32.44 26.39
CA LEU A 1230 -18.12 31.35 25.49
C LEU A 1230 -16.92 30.44 25.16
N ILE A 1231 -15.74 31.02 24.91
CA ILE A 1231 -14.50 30.28 24.71
C ILE A 1231 -14.17 29.44 25.94
N LYS A 1232 -14.21 30.04 27.14
CA LYS A 1232 -13.96 29.33 28.39
C LYS A 1232 -14.90 28.14 28.57
N ARG A 1233 -16.20 28.35 28.36
CA ARG A 1233 -17.23 27.29 28.41
C ARG A 1233 -16.92 26.17 27.42
N ALA A 1234 -16.49 26.49 26.19
CA ALA A 1234 -16.17 25.50 25.18
C ALA A 1234 -14.95 24.65 25.55
N VAL A 1235 -13.91 25.27 26.11
CA VAL A 1235 -12.71 24.56 26.54
C VAL A 1235 -12.97 23.69 27.76
N ASP A 1236 -13.72 24.19 28.75
CA ASP A 1236 -14.09 23.42 29.93
C ASP A 1236 -14.93 22.20 29.54
N TRP A 1237 -15.88 22.38 28.62
CA TRP A 1237 -16.66 21.27 28.07
C TRP A 1237 -15.78 20.24 27.34
N ALA A 1238 -14.81 20.69 26.55
CA ALA A 1238 -13.89 19.81 25.84
C ALA A 1238 -13.03 18.97 26.79
N ARG A 1239 -12.56 19.57 27.89
CA ARG A 1239 -11.82 18.88 28.96
C ARG A 1239 -12.70 17.85 29.68
N GLN A 1240 -13.92 18.23 30.08
CA GLN A 1240 -14.88 17.33 30.73
C GLN A 1240 -15.31 16.18 29.82
N SER A 1241 -15.37 16.42 28.51
CA SER A 1241 -15.68 15.41 27.50
C SER A 1241 -14.49 14.49 27.17
N GLY A 1242 -13.33 14.67 27.82
CA GLY A 1242 -12.13 13.87 27.62
C GLY A 1242 -11.47 14.09 26.25
N LEU A 1243 -11.66 15.25 25.62
CA LEU A 1243 -11.03 15.56 24.32
C LEU A 1243 -9.53 15.87 24.46
N PHE A 1244 -9.09 16.30 25.64
CA PHE A 1244 -7.69 16.49 25.99
C PHE A 1244 -7.51 16.44 27.53
N THR A 1245 -6.27 16.30 28.01
CA THR A 1245 -5.94 16.26 29.44
C THR A 1245 -4.77 17.20 29.78
N GLY A 1246 -4.73 17.70 31.02
CA GLY A 1246 -3.66 18.60 31.52
C GLY A 1246 -3.85 20.09 31.17
N SER A 1247 -2.87 20.91 31.58
CA SER A 1247 -2.74 22.32 31.19
C SER A 1247 -2.02 22.40 29.84
N GLN A 1248 -2.71 22.84 28.81
CA GLN A 1248 -2.18 22.87 27.44
C GLN A 1248 -2.65 24.14 26.73
N ARG A 1249 -2.26 24.34 25.48
CA ARG A 1249 -2.69 25.49 24.67
C ARG A 1249 -3.81 25.09 23.71
N ALA A 1250 -4.74 26.01 23.46
CA ALA A 1250 -5.83 25.83 22.50
C ALA A 1250 -5.77 26.88 21.38
N ALA A 1251 -6.13 26.47 20.16
CA ALA A 1251 -6.37 27.39 19.06
C ALA A 1251 -7.84 27.78 19.03
N ILE A 1252 -8.13 29.07 18.98
CA ILE A 1252 -9.48 29.61 19.00
C ILE A 1252 -9.72 30.44 17.76
N MET A 1253 -10.77 30.12 17.01
CA MET A 1253 -11.20 30.86 15.83
C MET A 1253 -12.61 31.43 16.05
N HIS A 1254 -12.74 32.75 15.96
CA HIS A 1254 -13.99 33.49 16.18
C HIS A 1254 -14.04 34.74 15.29
N GLY A 1255 -15.20 35.39 15.18
CA GLY A 1255 -15.34 36.65 14.45
C GLY A 1255 -14.84 37.89 15.22
N THR A 1256 -14.68 39.00 14.51
CA THR A 1256 -14.22 40.29 15.06
C THR A 1256 -15.31 41.03 15.83
N ASP A 1257 -16.47 41.21 15.18
CA ASP A 1257 -17.56 42.06 15.66
C ASP A 1257 -18.66 41.23 16.35
N THR A 1258 -18.80 39.98 15.90
CA THR A 1258 -19.65 38.95 16.48
C THR A 1258 -18.78 37.74 16.76
N ALA A 1259 -19.15 36.90 17.73
CA ALA A 1259 -18.38 35.68 18.01
C ALA A 1259 -18.35 34.72 16.79
N ASP A 1260 -19.37 34.74 15.94
CA ASP A 1260 -19.44 33.93 14.72
C ASP A 1260 -18.41 34.35 13.66
N THR A 1261 -17.77 33.34 13.04
CA THR A 1261 -16.72 33.44 12.04
C THR A 1261 -17.20 33.72 10.61
N GLU A 1262 -18.51 33.75 10.37
CA GLU A 1262 -19.09 33.83 9.02
C GLU A 1262 -18.62 35.07 8.21
N LYS A 1263 -18.45 36.22 8.86
CA LYS A 1263 -18.08 37.49 8.19
C LYS A 1263 -16.60 37.86 8.32
N SER A 1264 -15.94 37.37 9.35
CA SER A 1264 -14.55 37.68 9.69
C SER A 1264 -13.97 36.56 10.54
N ALA A 1265 -12.65 36.35 10.49
CA ALA A 1265 -12.00 35.32 11.27
C ALA A 1265 -10.73 35.86 11.94
N ILE A 1266 -10.69 35.74 13.27
CA ILE A 1266 -9.50 35.93 14.09
C ILE A 1266 -9.05 34.55 14.57
N LEU A 1267 -7.74 34.31 14.59
CA LEU A 1267 -7.12 33.13 15.17
C LEU A 1267 -6.28 33.56 16.38
N ASN A 1268 -6.60 33.01 17.55
CA ASN A 1268 -5.86 33.22 18.80
C ASN A 1268 -5.32 31.89 19.35
N ILE A 1269 -4.20 31.94 20.07
CA ILE A 1269 -3.72 30.84 20.90
C ILE A 1269 -3.88 31.27 22.35
N ILE A 1270 -4.54 30.45 23.16
CA ILE A 1270 -4.72 30.71 24.59
C ILE A 1270 -4.15 29.56 25.41
N ASP A 1271 -3.64 29.88 26.60
CA ASP A 1271 -3.31 28.90 27.63
C ASP A 1271 -4.59 28.48 28.35
N VAL A 1272 -4.82 27.17 28.50
CA VAL A 1272 -6.07 26.61 29.02
C VAL A 1272 -5.91 25.58 30.11
#